data_AF-A0A2S8PYD2-F1
#
_entry.id   AF-A0A2S8PYD2-F1
#
_cell.length_a   1.000
_cell.length_b   1.000
_cell.length_c   1.000
_cell.angle_alpha   90.00
_cell.angle_beta   90.00
_cell.angle_gamma   90.00
#
_symmetry.space_group_name_H-M   'P 1'
#
loop_
_entity.id
_entity.type
_entity.pdbx_description
1 polymer ?
#
loop_
_entity_poly.entity_id
_entity_poly.type
_entity_poly.pdbx_seq_one_letter_code
_entity_poly.pdbx_strand_id
1 'polypeptide(L)'
;MTTLYSDDAVAIIGVSFRLPQCSNWCELIDILADGRDCIRPIPESRVANTGQVLTGNEKEGGWLDEITGFDHRYFGIALSEAEYIDPRQRIGLQLATEAIVNAGYTLKELSNARTAVLVAAHGGPHPDLFQSLSVQGKANPFAFIGSLHAFSAGRIAYLLDLRGPVYAIDTGCSSFLVALHEARNKILTGEADFALVGGCELVLGTLPQRSENSSGLGVESTTDRCRPFDAMADGAGFGEGGGFVLLKRLSRAHQDNDVIHAVIRGSAINHDGSRSNGITAPSSIAQTEVITAAWYQAGVTATDIGYIEAHGTGTKIGDPIEVQGLIDTFAAYDVQQEPCVISSVKSNFGHLSGMAGLAGLVRIIAQFHTGQIFPTAHFQQLNPLCRSTEELPIRVSSSCEPWPRQGQRPYCAGISGFGLSGTNVHLVVEEAPSTLRHKKYETNERLVLISAQTTQDLSTYLSAITNALSSTEASIDEVADILMLGREHFPYRWSCVASSVSHLVQQLTNHGSISLSSPLSSLSVGLIFDECSPIDIQLLMKRGETFPAFHRVIKQAENLCSRKAWTLRQRWIIWLLGHHAILTAFGVTIDLLLAYGVGKLAAQVVDGGLEFVDALRLADEPATDSTFDLQRLQTLLQEQAELCLVRFSRCGELATAINTLGYQSYDSERSLLTLLGDWFVNGANLDWQQGCERKINRRLELPFAPFVATYCWPETIENSAMVSDVVPHTSISNSGENVEEILLTQVREVLKEPKLTLDDDFFAAGGNSLNGEQLVVRLNEALGTDLKLMDLLDCLDLNEFYQLVKDSVQLSSVSTTPGMETRNNKNVLSGQQLAIWAATEIAGESGAYNVPAVLLINAEADVAWLEKTLTELVLQQLMLRCSLEYNEQGVNPVIHPPMQVKLVHSEVDLTKYTIATGMPVLTQRLQQMVEAPLSPYGIPPTRFELLQVNFSDGVRQALLLNFHHLFFDGWSWRLVLAALSGGKISPPVNDYLNYAMEQYTLLESEQGRKLEAFWYEYLANIPILLLPCDGEGGTASNLQGANLPVMISKDVTERLRQMAMNSRVTVQMIMLTTWVALQWQISAQHDICVAMPVANRQLKDENTIGCYVNTVIVRARLDPHQPFHVVLNAVRQASLSAILHSAFPADRIQKLMANTSYHLTMFDFQNDVDPIKVLGGNGAAVELLDVDPNGAKYPLNLTCIEYGDELQARLEYSTSLFSQDTVSRWLNIYIGALTQLVTLGEETTLFALFDGQDDVFSDIPDFQF
;
A
#
# COMPACT_ATOMS: atom_id res chain seq x y z
N MET A 1 34.63 -19.25 14.49
CA MET A 1 34.00 -17.99 14.98
C MET A 1 33.86 -17.05 13.80
N THR A 2 32.90 -17.31 12.92
CA THR A 2 32.73 -16.56 11.68
C THR A 2 31.28 -16.73 11.25
N THR A 3 30.48 -15.71 11.61
CA THR A 3 29.08 -15.32 11.26
C THR A 3 28.27 -14.97 12.51
N LEU A 4 28.69 -13.93 13.26
CA LEU A 4 27.96 -13.47 14.45
C LEU A 4 26.65 -12.73 14.13
N TYR A 5 26.39 -12.40 12.86
CA TYR A 5 25.19 -11.70 12.41
C TYR A 5 24.68 -12.40 11.15
N SER A 6 23.56 -13.13 11.22
CA SER A 6 22.92 -13.69 10.03
C SER A 6 22.33 -12.56 9.19
N ASP A 7 22.37 -12.68 7.86
CA ASP A 7 21.80 -11.69 6.94
C ASP A 7 20.26 -11.61 7.02
N ASP A 8 19.61 -12.57 7.68
CA ASP A 8 18.14 -12.71 7.78
C ASP A 8 17.52 -12.09 9.04
N ALA A 9 18.25 -11.24 9.77
CA ALA A 9 17.77 -10.60 11.00
C ALA A 9 17.62 -9.08 10.90
N VAL A 10 16.62 -8.54 11.60
CA VAL A 10 16.30 -7.10 11.61
C VAL A 10 16.38 -6.55 13.03
N ALA A 11 17.14 -5.49 13.21
CA ALA A 11 17.30 -4.77 14.47
C ALA A 11 16.19 -3.74 14.64
N ILE A 12 15.65 -3.64 15.86
CA ILE A 12 14.85 -2.51 16.33
C ILE A 12 15.84 -1.46 16.86
N ILE A 13 16.00 -0.37 16.12
CA ILE A 13 17.01 0.66 16.39
C ILE A 13 16.43 1.93 17.00
N GLY A 14 15.11 2.09 17.01
CA GLY A 14 14.42 3.19 17.67
C GLY A 14 13.04 2.76 18.13
N VAL A 15 12.60 3.29 19.27
CA VAL A 15 11.31 2.98 19.88
C VAL A 15 10.71 4.26 20.45
N SER A 16 9.43 4.46 20.22
CA SER A 16 8.61 5.45 20.92
C SER A 16 7.28 4.81 21.30
N PHE A 17 6.72 5.22 22.44
CA PHE A 17 5.40 4.75 22.85
C PHE A 17 4.72 5.75 23.79
N ARG A 18 3.39 5.68 23.83
CA ARG A 18 2.54 6.24 24.88
C ARG A 18 1.54 5.16 25.28
N LEU A 19 1.53 4.85 26.56
CA LEU A 19 0.63 3.91 27.21
C LEU A 19 -0.08 4.64 28.38
N PRO A 20 -1.18 4.11 28.91
CA PRO A 20 -1.89 4.74 30.02
C PRO A 20 -0.96 4.98 31.21
N GLN A 21 -0.85 6.24 31.66
CA GLN A 21 0.05 6.67 32.74
C GLN A 21 1.56 6.41 32.48
N CYS A 22 1.96 6.20 31.23
CA CYS A 22 3.32 5.77 30.89
C CYS A 22 3.80 6.36 29.56
N SER A 23 4.90 7.11 29.61
CA SER A 23 5.45 7.85 28.47
C SER A 23 6.93 7.56 28.21
N ASN A 24 7.60 6.82 29.09
CA ASN A 24 9.03 6.52 29.00
C ASN A 24 9.39 5.18 29.66
N TRP A 25 10.62 4.72 29.42
CA TRP A 25 11.13 3.44 29.91
C TRP A 25 11.13 3.30 31.44
N CYS A 26 11.45 4.35 32.19
CA CYS A 26 11.48 4.30 33.65
C CYS A 26 10.07 4.05 34.22
N GLU A 27 9.09 4.82 33.76
CA GLU A 27 7.68 4.63 34.14
C GLU A 27 7.17 3.23 33.75
N LEU A 28 7.53 2.75 32.55
CA LEU A 28 7.13 1.43 32.09
C LEU A 28 7.70 0.33 32.99
N ILE A 29 8.99 0.40 33.32
CA ILE A 29 9.65 -0.60 34.19
C ILE A 29 9.02 -0.59 35.58
N ASP A 30 8.77 0.58 36.17
CA ASP A 30 8.15 0.68 37.49
C ASP A 30 6.72 0.08 37.49
N ILE A 31 5.91 0.42 36.49
CA ILE A 31 4.54 -0.12 36.34
C ILE A 31 4.56 -1.64 36.19
N LEU A 32 5.44 -2.17 35.33
CA LEU A 32 5.52 -3.60 35.06
C LEU A 32 6.07 -4.37 36.27
N ALA A 33 7.13 -3.88 36.91
CA ALA A 33 7.75 -4.51 38.09
C ALA A 33 6.78 -4.59 39.27
N ASP A 34 5.99 -3.53 39.49
CA ASP A 34 4.94 -3.49 40.52
C ASP A 34 3.72 -4.36 40.18
N GLY A 35 3.59 -4.85 38.93
CA GLY A 35 2.36 -5.46 38.45
C GLY A 35 1.17 -4.50 38.53
N ARG A 36 1.42 -3.20 38.31
CA ARG A 36 0.45 -2.13 38.53
C ARG A 36 -0.65 -2.17 37.48
N ASP A 37 -1.86 -1.95 37.96
CA ASP A 37 -3.07 -1.90 37.17
C ASP A 37 -3.41 -0.45 36.79
N CYS A 38 -3.47 -0.16 35.48
CA CYS A 38 -3.62 1.19 34.95
C CYS A 38 -5.03 1.50 34.42
N ILE A 39 -5.99 0.57 34.44
CA ILE A 39 -7.38 0.90 34.03
C ILE A 39 -8.09 1.72 35.11
N ARG A 40 -8.81 2.77 34.69
CA ARG A 40 -9.43 3.75 35.58
C ARG A 40 -10.63 4.41 34.89
N PRO A 41 -11.43 5.22 35.59
CA PRO A 41 -12.38 6.12 34.92
C PRO A 41 -11.67 7.08 33.96
N ILE A 42 -12.38 7.55 32.93
CA ILE A 42 -11.81 8.50 31.98
C ILE A 42 -11.38 9.81 32.70
N PRO A 43 -10.21 10.38 32.39
CA PRO A 43 -9.73 11.60 33.06
C PRO A 43 -10.67 12.80 32.85
N GLU A 44 -10.99 13.52 33.93
CA GLU A 44 -11.85 14.71 33.88
C GLU A 44 -11.32 15.78 32.92
N SER A 45 -10.00 15.94 32.85
CA SER A 45 -9.33 16.85 31.90
C SER A 45 -9.60 16.47 30.45
N ARG A 46 -9.61 15.18 30.12
CA ARG A 46 -9.91 14.70 28.77
C ARG A 46 -11.37 14.94 28.42
N VAL A 47 -12.28 14.69 29.35
CA VAL A 47 -13.71 14.99 29.19
C VAL A 47 -13.92 16.47 28.91
N ALA A 48 -13.29 17.35 29.71
CA ALA A 48 -13.36 18.80 29.53
C ALA A 48 -12.78 19.26 28.18
N ASN A 49 -11.64 18.71 27.76
CA ASN A 49 -10.97 19.09 26.52
C ASN A 49 -11.63 18.53 25.26
N THR A 50 -12.34 17.41 25.35
CA THR A 50 -12.98 16.78 24.17
C THR A 50 -14.46 17.11 24.04
N GLY A 51 -15.09 17.62 25.11
CA GLY A 51 -16.53 17.86 25.17
C GLY A 51 -17.36 16.60 25.40
N GLN A 52 -16.73 15.45 25.69
CA GLN A 52 -17.44 14.20 25.96
C GLN A 52 -18.45 14.35 27.12
N VAL A 53 -19.64 13.76 26.95
CA VAL A 53 -20.69 13.78 27.97
C VAL A 53 -20.74 12.43 28.67
N LEU A 54 -20.60 12.44 30.00
CA LEU A 54 -20.69 11.24 30.82
C LEU A 54 -22.14 10.97 31.25
N THR A 55 -22.55 9.72 31.18
CA THR A 55 -23.84 9.21 31.63
C THR A 55 -23.78 8.62 33.05
N GLY A 56 -22.57 8.38 33.57
CA GLY A 56 -22.33 7.77 34.89
C GLY A 56 -22.30 6.24 34.85
N ASN A 57 -22.40 5.63 33.67
CA ASN A 57 -22.42 4.19 33.45
C ASN A 57 -21.29 3.70 32.51
N GLU A 58 -20.31 4.57 32.26
CA GLU A 58 -19.13 4.26 31.44
C GLU A 58 -18.29 3.14 32.08
N LYS A 59 -17.70 2.29 31.24
CA LYS A 59 -16.66 1.33 31.64
C LYS A 59 -15.37 2.06 31.99
N GLU A 60 -14.62 1.47 32.92
CA GLU A 60 -13.22 1.86 33.11
C GLU A 60 -12.35 1.35 31.96
N GLY A 61 -11.20 1.98 31.73
CA GLY A 61 -10.29 1.59 30.67
C GLY A 61 -8.88 2.15 30.87
N GLY A 62 -7.93 1.63 30.10
CA GLY A 62 -6.59 2.18 30.01
C GLY A 62 -6.58 3.43 29.14
N TRP A 63 -6.90 4.58 29.71
CA TRP A 63 -7.04 5.83 28.96
C TRP A 63 -5.74 6.62 28.85
N LEU A 64 -5.50 7.20 27.67
CA LEU A 64 -4.56 8.32 27.55
C LEU A 64 -5.19 9.60 28.11
N ASP A 65 -4.37 10.40 28.80
CA ASP A 65 -4.80 11.61 29.53
C ASP A 65 -5.10 12.79 28.59
N GLU A 66 -4.39 12.85 27.47
CA GLU A 66 -4.40 13.96 26.52
C GLU A 66 -4.42 13.36 25.10
N ILE A 67 -5.39 13.81 24.28
CA ILE A 67 -5.50 13.41 22.86
C ILE A 67 -5.74 14.59 21.91
N THR A 68 -5.86 15.81 22.43
CA THR A 68 -6.22 17.02 21.68
C THR A 68 -4.99 17.82 21.23
N GLY A 69 -3.83 17.61 21.85
CA GLY A 69 -2.60 18.33 21.61
C GLY A 69 -1.88 17.87 20.35
N PHE A 70 -1.33 18.81 19.57
CA PHE A 70 -0.47 18.52 18.43
C PHE A 70 0.43 19.70 18.07
N ASP A 71 1.70 19.45 17.76
CA ASP A 71 2.64 20.50 17.31
C ASP A 71 2.56 20.69 15.80
N HIS A 72 1.46 21.30 15.35
CA HIS A 72 1.18 21.48 13.94
C HIS A 72 2.24 22.33 13.21
N ARG A 73 2.92 23.24 13.92
CA ARG A 73 3.95 24.12 13.34
C ARG A 73 5.23 23.37 13.03
N TYR A 74 5.62 22.45 13.91
CA TYR A 74 6.77 21.57 13.65
C TYR A 74 6.61 20.82 12.33
N PHE A 75 5.40 20.34 12.03
CA PHE A 75 5.10 19.59 10.81
C PHE A 75 4.67 20.48 9.62
N GLY A 76 4.68 21.81 9.75
CA GLY A 76 4.27 22.71 8.66
C GLY A 76 2.79 22.64 8.28
N ILE A 77 1.92 22.21 9.20
CA ILE A 77 0.48 22.06 8.99
C ILE A 77 -0.25 23.31 9.51
N ALA A 78 -1.22 23.81 8.76
CA ALA A 78 -2.07 24.91 9.21
C ALA A 78 -2.97 24.47 10.38
N LEU A 79 -3.20 25.32 11.38
CA LEU A 79 -4.04 24.97 12.54
C LEU A 79 -5.45 24.52 12.11
N SER A 80 -6.03 25.19 11.12
CA SER A 80 -7.35 24.87 10.55
C SER A 80 -7.42 23.51 9.85
N GLU A 81 -6.29 22.95 9.43
CA GLU A 81 -6.20 21.55 8.96
C GLU A 81 -5.99 20.62 10.16
N ALA A 82 -5.06 20.96 11.05
CA ALA A 82 -4.67 20.14 12.20
C ALA A 82 -5.84 19.78 13.13
N GLU A 83 -6.78 20.71 13.33
CA GLU A 83 -8.02 20.46 14.09
C GLU A 83 -8.88 19.34 13.51
N TYR A 84 -8.80 19.08 12.20
CA TYR A 84 -9.59 18.06 11.50
C TYR A 84 -8.81 16.77 11.24
N ILE A 85 -7.55 16.68 11.67
CA ILE A 85 -6.77 15.44 11.60
C ILE A 85 -7.13 14.58 12.81
N ASP A 86 -7.52 13.32 12.55
CA ASP A 86 -7.83 12.34 13.59
C ASP A 86 -6.67 12.26 14.60
N PRO A 87 -6.94 12.33 15.92
CA PRO A 87 -5.90 12.30 16.95
C PRO A 87 -4.99 11.07 16.87
N ARG A 88 -5.48 9.93 16.35
CA ARG A 88 -4.64 8.74 16.09
C ARG A 88 -3.52 9.05 15.10
N GLN A 89 -3.79 9.82 14.05
CA GLN A 89 -2.78 10.24 13.07
C GLN A 89 -1.82 11.29 13.64
N ARG A 90 -2.32 12.24 14.43
CA ARG A 90 -1.50 13.30 15.05
C ARG A 90 -0.49 12.74 16.03
N ILE A 91 -0.98 11.93 16.97
CA ILE A 91 -0.14 11.23 17.95
C ILE A 91 0.79 10.27 17.22
N GLY A 92 0.29 9.55 16.20
CA GLY A 92 1.09 8.65 15.38
C GLY A 92 2.27 9.34 14.69
N LEU A 93 2.07 10.54 14.12
CA LEU A 93 3.12 11.32 13.46
C LEU A 93 4.19 11.81 14.45
N GLN A 94 3.79 12.25 15.64
CA GLN A 94 4.72 12.61 16.71
C GLN A 94 5.54 11.40 17.18
N LEU A 95 4.89 10.27 17.39
CA LEU A 95 5.56 9.02 17.79
C LEU A 95 6.49 8.48 16.70
N ALA A 96 6.09 8.53 15.43
CA ALA A 96 6.94 8.19 14.30
C ALA A 96 8.23 9.02 14.28
N THR A 97 8.11 10.32 14.53
CA THR A 97 9.25 11.24 14.63
C THR A 97 10.13 10.92 15.85
N GLU A 98 9.52 10.70 17.02
CA GLU A 98 10.24 10.31 18.24
C GLU A 98 11.04 9.02 18.03
N ALA A 99 10.48 8.00 17.37
CA ALA A 99 11.18 6.74 17.13
C ALA A 99 12.45 6.93 16.27
N ILE A 100 12.39 7.83 15.27
CA ILE A 100 13.54 8.19 14.43
C ILE A 100 14.61 8.90 15.27
N VAL A 101 14.20 9.88 16.08
CA VAL A 101 15.15 10.69 16.84
C VAL A 101 15.77 9.91 18.01
N ASN A 102 14.99 9.02 18.64
CA ASN A 102 15.46 8.08 19.66
C ASN A 102 16.50 7.11 19.10
N ALA A 103 16.40 6.74 17.81
CA ALA A 103 17.44 5.98 17.11
C ALA A 103 18.73 6.77 16.84
N GLY A 104 18.76 8.07 17.16
CA GLY A 104 19.90 8.96 16.89
C GLY A 104 19.98 9.46 15.46
N TYR A 105 18.89 9.37 14.70
CA TYR A 105 18.78 9.90 13.35
C TYR A 105 18.04 11.24 13.34
N THR A 106 18.52 12.18 12.51
CA THR A 106 17.76 13.38 12.18
C THR A 106 16.78 13.10 11.05
N LEU A 107 15.69 13.88 10.96
CA LEU A 107 14.74 13.76 9.84
C LEU A 107 15.42 13.98 8.49
N LYS A 108 16.38 14.91 8.44
CA LYS A 108 17.18 15.19 7.24
C LYS A 108 18.01 14.00 6.76
N GLU A 109 18.50 13.15 7.67
CA GLU A 109 19.26 11.95 7.30
C GLU A 109 18.39 10.86 6.69
N LEU A 110 17.10 10.80 7.05
CA LEU A 110 16.15 9.82 6.52
C LEU A 110 15.27 10.37 5.38
N SER A 111 15.26 11.69 5.16
CA SER A 111 14.61 12.29 3.99
C SER A 111 15.17 11.68 2.70
N ASN A 112 14.26 11.35 1.79
CA ASN A 112 14.48 10.63 0.55
C ASN A 112 15.02 9.19 0.69
N ALA A 113 15.14 8.66 1.92
CA ALA A 113 15.52 7.26 2.12
C ALA A 113 14.36 6.32 1.73
N ARG A 114 14.70 5.09 1.31
CA ARG A 114 13.72 4.02 1.05
C ARG A 114 13.23 3.44 2.38
N THR A 115 12.54 4.26 3.15
CA THR A 115 11.94 3.88 4.44
C THR A 115 10.51 3.45 4.20
N ALA A 116 10.19 2.19 4.50
CA ALA A 116 8.82 1.72 4.48
C ALA A 116 8.04 2.32 5.67
N VAL A 117 6.77 2.65 5.50
CA VAL A 117 5.89 3.16 6.56
C VAL A 117 4.66 2.26 6.64
N LEU A 118 4.59 1.46 7.70
CA LEU A 118 3.51 0.50 7.92
C LEU A 118 2.77 0.87 9.20
N VAL A 119 1.52 1.29 9.04
CA VAL A 119 0.69 1.71 10.18
C VAL A 119 -0.34 0.64 10.50
N ALA A 120 -0.38 0.16 11.73
CA ALA A 120 -1.48 -0.64 12.24
C ALA A 120 -2.72 0.26 12.31
N ALA A 121 -3.66 0.02 11.40
CA ALA A 121 -4.88 0.81 11.28
C ALA A 121 -5.85 0.47 12.40
N HIS A 122 -6.67 1.45 12.77
CA HIS A 122 -7.81 1.25 13.65
C HIS A 122 -8.95 0.61 12.85
N GLY A 123 -9.37 -0.60 13.22
CA GLY A 123 -10.53 -1.31 12.65
C GLY A 123 -11.65 -1.54 13.67
N GLY A 124 -11.57 -0.89 14.82
CA GLY A 124 -12.48 -1.10 15.94
C GLY A 124 -13.88 -0.49 15.72
N PRO A 125 -14.85 -0.80 16.60
CA PRO A 125 -16.21 -0.27 16.51
C PRO A 125 -16.32 1.22 16.87
N HIS A 126 -15.22 1.85 17.28
CA HIS A 126 -15.21 3.24 17.70
C HIS A 126 -15.07 4.17 16.50
N PRO A 127 -15.79 5.30 16.47
CA PRO A 127 -15.74 6.18 15.32
C PRO A 127 -14.34 6.78 15.12
N ASP A 128 -14.10 7.23 13.89
CA ASP A 128 -13.04 8.20 13.61
C ASP A 128 -13.49 9.63 13.95
N LEU A 129 -12.56 10.58 13.84
CA LEU A 129 -12.90 11.98 14.06
C LEU A 129 -13.97 12.47 13.08
N PHE A 130 -13.88 12.12 11.79
CA PHE A 130 -14.84 12.53 10.75
C PHE A 130 -16.28 12.12 11.09
N GLN A 131 -16.49 10.89 11.55
CA GLN A 131 -17.79 10.38 11.96
C GLN A 131 -18.38 11.15 13.14
N SER A 132 -17.52 11.65 14.04
CA SER A 132 -17.87 12.44 15.23
C SER A 132 -18.17 13.93 14.92
N LEU A 133 -17.93 14.40 13.70
CA LEU A 133 -18.20 15.78 13.29
C LEU A 133 -19.68 15.99 12.93
N SER A 134 -20.15 17.19 13.21
CA SER A 134 -21.42 17.71 12.70
C SER A 134 -21.44 17.83 11.18
N VAL A 135 -22.64 18.00 10.60
CA VAL A 135 -22.82 18.26 9.16
C VAL A 135 -21.94 19.40 8.67
N GLN A 136 -21.80 20.48 9.46
CA GLN A 136 -20.92 21.60 9.11
C GLN A 136 -19.43 21.22 9.18
N GLY A 137 -19.03 20.43 10.19
CA GLY A 137 -17.66 19.92 10.30
C GLY A 137 -17.27 18.99 9.15
N LYS A 138 -18.19 18.09 8.74
CA LYS A 138 -17.99 17.15 7.61
C LYS A 138 -17.84 17.86 6.26
N ALA A 139 -18.42 19.05 6.10
CA ALA A 139 -18.26 19.87 4.89
C ALA A 139 -16.86 20.50 4.75
N ASN A 140 -16.02 20.46 5.79
CA ASN A 140 -14.64 20.93 5.70
C ASN A 140 -13.81 19.95 4.84
N PRO A 141 -13.10 20.43 3.80
CA PRO A 141 -12.33 19.56 2.90
C PRO A 141 -11.22 18.76 3.61
N PHE A 142 -10.71 19.26 4.74
CA PHE A 142 -9.68 18.56 5.53
C PHE A 142 -10.25 17.42 6.38
N ALA A 143 -11.55 17.43 6.67
CA ALA A 143 -12.18 16.45 7.56
C ALA A 143 -12.07 15.01 7.00
N PHE A 144 -12.32 14.84 5.70
CA PHE A 144 -12.26 13.54 5.04
C PHE A 144 -10.84 12.97 5.03
N ILE A 145 -9.87 13.73 4.52
CA ILE A 145 -8.46 13.29 4.46
C ILE A 145 -7.79 13.21 5.85
N GLY A 146 -8.36 13.92 6.83
CA GLY A 146 -7.90 13.90 8.22
C GLY A 146 -8.22 12.61 8.96
N SER A 147 -9.21 11.84 8.49
CA SER A 147 -9.64 10.58 9.13
C SER A 147 -9.46 9.34 8.25
N LEU A 148 -9.34 9.51 6.92
CA LEU A 148 -9.14 8.38 6.00
C LEU A 148 -7.89 7.54 6.37
N HIS A 149 -8.08 6.23 6.56
CA HIS A 149 -7.03 5.34 7.08
C HIS A 149 -5.73 5.35 6.26
N ALA A 150 -5.81 5.49 4.94
CA ALA A 150 -4.63 5.58 4.06
C ALA A 150 -3.71 6.76 4.44
N PHE A 151 -4.26 7.86 4.94
CA PHE A 151 -3.49 9.03 5.36
C PHE A 151 -2.76 8.81 6.69
N SER A 152 -3.12 7.81 7.50
CA SER A 152 -2.37 7.51 8.73
C SER A 152 -0.90 7.14 8.44
N ALA A 153 -0.65 6.38 7.36
CA ALA A 153 0.69 6.07 6.87
C ALA A 153 1.18 7.11 5.85
N GLY A 154 0.31 7.51 4.91
CA GLY A 154 0.65 8.45 3.84
C GLY A 154 1.13 9.81 4.33
N ARG A 155 0.53 10.35 5.39
CA ARG A 155 0.89 11.65 5.97
C ARG A 155 2.27 11.62 6.62
N ILE A 156 2.64 10.51 7.27
CA ILE A 156 3.99 10.30 7.84
C ILE A 156 5.02 10.28 6.71
N ALA A 157 4.79 9.47 5.67
CA ALA A 157 5.71 9.39 4.54
C ALA A 157 5.86 10.73 3.81
N TYR A 158 4.75 11.46 3.61
CA TYR A 158 4.75 12.76 2.94
C TYR A 158 5.52 13.83 3.73
N LEU A 159 5.23 13.98 5.04
CA LEU A 159 5.83 15.03 5.85
C LEU A 159 7.29 14.79 6.20
N LEU A 160 7.68 13.51 6.32
CA LEU A 160 9.06 13.11 6.62
C LEU A 160 9.86 12.77 5.35
N ASP A 161 9.27 12.95 4.17
CA ASP A 161 9.85 12.68 2.85
C ASP A 161 10.44 11.25 2.69
N LEU A 162 9.66 10.24 3.09
CA LEU A 162 10.05 8.83 3.05
C LEU A 162 9.56 8.16 1.75
N ARG A 163 10.43 7.40 1.07
CA ARG A 163 10.17 6.90 -0.30
C ARG A 163 10.04 5.38 -0.44
N GLY A 164 9.92 4.65 0.67
CA GLY A 164 9.65 3.21 0.64
C GLY A 164 8.16 2.87 0.51
N PRO A 165 7.77 1.60 0.61
CA PRO A 165 6.37 1.17 0.61
C PRO A 165 5.56 1.80 1.76
N VAL A 166 4.34 2.26 1.50
CA VAL A 166 3.48 2.95 2.47
C VAL A 166 2.07 2.39 2.45
N TYR A 167 1.58 1.86 3.57
CA TYR A 167 0.20 1.40 3.70
C TYR A 167 -0.22 1.20 5.16
N ALA A 168 -1.53 1.17 5.38
CA ALA A 168 -2.14 0.84 6.66
C ALA A 168 -2.61 -0.63 6.64
N ILE A 169 -2.41 -1.36 7.72
CA ILE A 169 -2.74 -2.77 7.89
C ILE A 169 -3.81 -2.93 8.97
N ASP A 170 -4.89 -3.64 8.66
CA ASP A 170 -5.91 -4.03 9.62
C ASP A 170 -6.13 -5.54 9.58
N THR A 171 -5.70 -6.21 10.64
CA THR A 171 -5.98 -7.63 10.92
C THR A 171 -6.60 -7.78 12.32
N GLY A 172 -7.30 -6.74 12.79
CA GLY A 172 -7.82 -6.66 14.16
C GLY A 172 -6.70 -6.65 15.20
N CYS A 173 -6.78 -7.51 16.21
CA CYS A 173 -5.86 -7.50 17.35
C CYS A 173 -4.39 -7.86 17.00
N SER A 174 -4.13 -8.38 15.79
CA SER A 174 -2.80 -8.74 15.31
C SER A 174 -2.12 -7.68 14.43
N SER A 175 -2.78 -6.55 14.12
CA SER A 175 -2.34 -5.57 13.11
C SER A 175 -0.88 -5.11 13.25
N PHE A 176 -0.45 -4.70 14.45
CA PHE A 176 0.94 -4.24 14.66
C PHE A 176 1.98 -5.33 14.44
N LEU A 177 1.71 -6.57 14.85
CA LEU A 177 2.66 -7.68 14.68
C LEU A 177 2.71 -8.16 13.23
N VAL A 178 1.59 -8.11 12.51
CA VAL A 178 1.55 -8.32 11.05
C VAL A 178 2.35 -7.22 10.34
N ALA A 179 2.20 -5.96 10.76
CA ALA A 179 3.00 -4.85 10.23
C ALA A 179 4.50 -5.04 10.49
N LEU A 180 4.91 -5.57 11.64
CA LEU A 180 6.30 -5.91 11.91
C LEU A 180 6.81 -7.07 11.03
N HIS A 181 5.99 -8.09 10.80
CA HIS A 181 6.33 -9.18 9.90
C HIS A 181 6.58 -8.67 8.48
N GLU A 182 5.66 -7.85 7.95
CA GLU A 182 5.81 -7.25 6.62
C GLU A 182 7.04 -6.35 6.54
N ALA A 183 7.24 -5.48 7.52
CA ALA A 183 8.40 -4.59 7.56
C ALA A 183 9.73 -5.35 7.60
N ARG A 184 9.80 -6.46 8.37
CA ARG A 184 10.95 -7.36 8.35
C ARG A 184 11.18 -7.90 6.94
N ASN A 185 10.14 -8.42 6.28
CA ASN A 185 10.27 -8.97 4.93
C ASN A 185 10.74 -7.92 3.93
N LYS A 186 10.19 -6.69 3.96
CA LYS A 186 10.58 -5.59 3.07
C LYS A 186 12.05 -5.17 3.25
N ILE A 187 12.58 -5.20 4.47
CA ILE A 187 14.00 -4.97 4.72
C ILE A 187 14.84 -6.13 4.18
N LEU A 188 14.39 -7.37 4.36
CA LEU A 188 15.13 -8.56 3.95
C LEU A 188 15.16 -8.74 2.43
N THR A 189 14.07 -8.44 1.73
CA THR A 189 13.98 -8.47 0.25
C THR A 189 14.68 -7.27 -0.41
N GLY A 190 15.04 -6.24 0.34
CA GLY A 190 15.70 -5.02 -0.17
C GLY A 190 14.75 -4.01 -0.80
N GLU A 191 13.43 -4.18 -0.61
CA GLU A 191 12.41 -3.19 -0.95
C GLU A 191 12.50 -1.93 -0.08
N ALA A 192 13.06 -2.05 1.14
CA ALA A 192 13.30 -0.93 2.04
C ALA A 192 14.65 -1.05 2.77
N ASP A 193 15.30 0.09 3.01
CA ASP A 193 16.54 0.17 3.81
C ASP A 193 16.24 0.33 5.30
N PHE A 194 15.11 0.97 5.60
CA PHE A 194 14.54 1.17 6.93
C PHE A 194 13.05 0.84 6.88
N ALA A 195 12.45 0.53 8.03
CA ALA A 195 11.00 0.48 8.12
C ALA A 195 10.52 1.10 9.43
N LEU A 196 9.52 1.97 9.32
CA LEU A 196 8.87 2.64 10.44
C LEU A 196 7.51 1.98 10.63
N VAL A 197 7.33 1.31 11.77
CA VAL A 197 6.16 0.46 12.04
C VAL A 197 5.49 0.89 13.32
N GLY A 198 4.19 1.15 13.29
CA GLY A 198 3.51 1.66 14.47
C GLY A 198 2.07 2.04 14.24
N GLY A 199 1.53 2.88 15.12
CA GLY A 199 0.16 3.35 15.06
C GLY A 199 -0.30 3.90 16.41
N CYS A 200 -1.59 4.24 16.50
CA CYS A 200 -2.21 4.71 17.72
C CYS A 200 -3.65 4.22 17.77
N GLU A 201 -4.02 3.63 18.90
CA GLU A 201 -5.38 3.17 19.20
C GLU A 201 -6.02 4.11 20.22
N LEU A 202 -7.18 4.64 19.88
CA LEU A 202 -7.98 5.54 20.72
C LEU A 202 -9.46 5.15 20.66
N VAL A 203 -10.16 5.36 21.77
CA VAL A 203 -11.62 5.32 21.86
C VAL A 203 -12.14 6.74 21.69
N LEU A 204 -12.79 7.00 20.55
CA LEU A 204 -13.44 8.26 20.24
C LEU A 204 -14.97 8.10 20.31
N GLY A 205 -15.68 9.22 20.35
CA GLY A 205 -17.15 9.24 20.42
C GLY A 205 -17.69 8.74 21.77
N THR A 206 -18.78 7.98 21.72
CA THR A 206 -19.45 7.43 22.91
C THR A 206 -18.57 6.39 23.61
N LEU A 207 -18.30 6.61 24.89
CA LEU A 207 -17.52 5.70 25.71
C LEU A 207 -18.26 4.37 25.92
N PRO A 208 -17.54 3.23 25.97
CA PRO A 208 -18.13 1.93 26.26
C PRO A 208 -18.96 1.97 27.54
N GLN A 209 -20.18 1.44 27.50
CA GLN A 209 -21.13 1.46 28.62
C GLN A 209 -21.18 0.10 29.32
N ARG A 210 -21.44 0.11 30.62
CA ARG A 210 -21.76 -1.13 31.36
C ARG A 210 -23.17 -1.58 31.02
N SER A 211 -23.35 -2.85 30.64
CA SER A 211 -24.67 -3.43 30.35
C SER A 211 -25.00 -4.50 31.40
N GLU A 212 -26.25 -4.53 31.87
CA GLU A 212 -26.77 -5.60 32.74
C GLU A 212 -26.98 -6.93 31.98
N ASN A 213 -27.09 -6.88 30.65
CA ASN A 213 -27.21 -8.04 29.76
C ASN A 213 -26.04 -8.06 28.77
N SER A 214 -25.23 -9.13 28.78
CA SER A 214 -24.12 -9.33 27.83
C SER A 214 -24.65 -9.60 26.43
N SER A 215 -25.07 -8.57 25.69
CA SER A 215 -25.64 -8.68 24.34
C SER A 215 -24.61 -8.52 23.21
N GLY A 216 -23.33 -8.81 23.48
CA GLY A 216 -22.23 -8.73 22.51
C GLY A 216 -21.56 -10.10 22.23
N LEU A 217 -20.42 -10.09 21.52
CA LEU A 217 -19.64 -11.28 21.13
C LEU A 217 -19.09 -12.14 22.30
N GLY A 218 -19.38 -11.77 23.57
CA GLY A 218 -18.95 -12.51 24.76
C GLY A 218 -17.46 -12.38 25.10
N VAL A 219 -16.75 -11.43 24.47
CA VAL A 219 -15.30 -11.21 24.63
C VAL A 219 -14.94 -10.12 25.64
N GLU A 220 -15.91 -9.30 26.07
CA GLU A 220 -15.67 -8.16 26.96
C GLU A 220 -15.73 -8.56 28.45
N SER A 221 -14.82 -8.01 29.26
CA SER A 221 -14.86 -8.20 30.71
C SER A 221 -16.08 -7.50 31.33
N THR A 222 -16.66 -8.13 32.34
CA THR A 222 -17.70 -7.53 33.20
C THR A 222 -17.11 -6.63 34.28
N THR A 223 -15.80 -6.71 34.49
CA THR A 223 -15.05 -5.94 35.49
C THR A 223 -14.09 -4.93 34.87
N ASP A 224 -14.20 -4.72 33.56
CA ASP A 224 -13.39 -3.79 32.77
C ASP A 224 -11.88 -4.13 32.70
N ARG A 225 -11.42 -5.29 33.21
CA ARG A 225 -10.00 -5.68 33.26
C ARG A 225 -9.71 -7.01 32.59
N CYS A 226 -8.53 -7.11 31.99
CA CYS A 226 -8.01 -8.37 31.46
C CYS A 226 -7.37 -9.18 32.60
N ARG A 227 -7.78 -10.45 32.79
CA ARG A 227 -7.16 -11.39 33.74
C ARG A 227 -6.60 -12.63 33.04
N PRO A 228 -5.58 -12.48 32.19
CA PRO A 228 -5.05 -13.57 31.40
C PRO A 228 -4.61 -14.76 32.26
N PHE A 229 -5.12 -15.93 31.90
CA PHE A 229 -4.85 -17.24 32.49
C PHE A 229 -5.32 -17.44 33.93
N ASP A 230 -5.94 -16.43 34.56
CA ASP A 230 -6.44 -16.55 35.92
C ASP A 230 -7.80 -17.28 35.96
N ALA A 231 -8.10 -17.95 37.07
CA ALA A 231 -9.38 -18.61 37.30
C ALA A 231 -10.59 -17.66 37.19
N MET A 232 -10.39 -16.37 37.42
CA MET A 232 -11.41 -15.31 37.30
C MET A 232 -11.39 -14.58 35.95
N ALA A 233 -10.76 -15.15 34.92
CA ALA A 233 -10.82 -14.67 33.54
C ALA A 233 -12.27 -14.59 33.05
N ASP A 234 -12.72 -13.39 32.67
CA ASP A 234 -14.11 -13.13 32.26
C ASP A 234 -14.26 -12.37 30.93
N GLY A 235 -13.15 -11.93 30.32
CA GLY A 235 -13.10 -11.17 29.08
C GLY A 235 -11.98 -10.12 29.07
N ALA A 236 -11.96 -9.32 28.01
CA ALA A 236 -10.99 -8.24 27.80
C ALA A 236 -11.55 -6.88 28.22
N GLY A 237 -10.71 -6.08 28.88
CA GLY A 237 -10.94 -4.65 29.14
C GLY A 237 -10.38 -3.76 28.03
N PHE A 238 -10.87 -2.52 27.95
CA PHE A 238 -10.43 -1.56 26.93
C PHE A 238 -9.09 -0.90 27.30
N GLY A 239 -8.26 -0.63 26.30
CA GLY A 239 -7.03 0.14 26.46
C GLY A 239 -6.75 1.00 25.23
N GLU A 240 -6.09 2.11 25.44
CA GLU A 240 -5.59 3.03 24.43
C GLU A 240 -4.07 3.10 24.48
N GLY A 241 -3.47 3.53 23.38
CA GLY A 241 -2.04 3.74 23.31
C GLY A 241 -1.51 3.58 21.90
N GLY A 242 -0.26 3.95 21.74
CA GLY A 242 0.39 3.94 20.45
C GLY A 242 1.90 3.97 20.57
N GLY A 243 2.57 3.86 19.43
CA GLY A 243 4.01 3.91 19.36
C GLY A 243 4.51 3.46 18.00
N PHE A 244 5.80 3.71 17.78
CA PHE A 244 6.50 3.33 16.57
C PHE A 244 7.84 2.68 16.90
N VAL A 245 8.25 1.77 16.04
CA VAL A 245 9.60 1.24 16.01
C VAL A 245 10.26 1.53 14.67
N LEU A 246 11.53 1.91 14.71
CA LEU A 246 12.36 2.04 13.53
C LEU A 246 13.20 0.77 13.39
N LEU A 247 13.09 0.13 12.23
CA LEU A 247 13.73 -1.12 11.91
C LEU A 247 14.83 -0.94 10.87
N LYS A 248 15.86 -1.78 10.97
CA LYS A 248 16.98 -1.80 10.04
C LYS A 248 17.61 -3.18 9.99
N ARG A 249 18.21 -3.57 8.87
CA ARG A 249 18.96 -4.84 8.80
C ARG A 249 20.05 -4.87 9.86
N LEU A 250 20.16 -5.97 10.61
CA LEU A 250 21.06 -6.07 11.77
C LEU A 250 22.53 -5.80 11.40
N SER A 251 22.99 -6.35 10.27
CA SER A 251 24.35 -6.13 9.77
C SER A 251 24.65 -4.64 9.50
N ARG A 252 23.67 -3.91 8.97
CA ARG A 252 23.78 -2.48 8.72
C ARG A 252 23.68 -1.67 10.02
N ALA A 253 22.83 -2.07 10.96
CA ALA A 253 22.75 -1.45 12.28
C ALA A 253 24.10 -1.48 13.01
N HIS A 254 24.80 -2.62 12.95
CA HIS A 254 26.17 -2.73 13.45
C HIS A 254 27.16 -1.85 12.71
N GLN A 255 27.10 -1.80 11.38
CA GLN A 255 28.00 -0.98 10.56
C GLN A 255 27.84 0.53 10.85
N ASP A 256 26.62 0.95 11.17
CA ASP A 256 26.28 2.34 11.47
C ASP A 256 26.40 2.70 12.96
N ASN A 257 26.77 1.73 13.80
CA ASN A 257 26.85 1.87 15.25
C ASN A 257 25.54 2.34 15.87
N ASP A 258 24.43 1.81 15.38
CA ASP A 258 23.11 2.10 15.91
C ASP A 258 22.94 1.46 17.30
N VAL A 259 22.13 2.11 18.14
CA VAL A 259 21.54 1.48 19.30
C VAL A 259 20.64 0.36 18.79
N ILE A 260 20.67 -0.77 19.47
CA ILE A 260 19.82 -1.92 19.15
C ILE A 260 19.08 -2.21 20.44
N HIS A 261 17.75 -2.05 20.43
CA HIS A 261 16.90 -2.36 21.58
C HIS A 261 16.59 -3.86 21.64
N ALA A 262 16.36 -4.46 20.47
CA ALA A 262 16.09 -5.88 20.30
C ALA A 262 16.29 -6.28 18.84
N VAL A 263 16.28 -7.59 18.57
CA VAL A 263 16.44 -8.16 17.24
C VAL A 263 15.30 -9.11 16.92
N ILE A 264 14.64 -8.90 15.78
CA ILE A 264 13.61 -9.82 15.26
C ILE A 264 14.31 -10.90 14.43
N ARG A 265 14.32 -12.13 14.94
CA ARG A 265 15.00 -13.28 14.33
C ARG A 265 14.14 -13.98 13.30
N GLY A 266 12.86 -14.19 13.61
CA GLY A 266 11.89 -14.83 12.74
C GLY A 266 10.47 -14.41 13.09
N SER A 267 9.57 -14.62 12.14
CA SER A 267 8.15 -14.31 12.27
C SER A 267 7.33 -15.15 11.29
N ALA A 268 6.10 -15.50 11.69
CA ALA A 268 5.17 -16.20 10.82
C ALA A 268 3.76 -15.65 11.00
N ILE A 269 2.97 -15.74 9.93
CA ILE A 269 1.54 -15.41 9.90
C ILE A 269 0.80 -16.63 9.34
N ASN A 270 -0.35 -16.95 9.93
CA ASN A 270 -1.31 -17.89 9.32
C ASN A 270 -2.76 -17.46 9.64
N HIS A 271 -3.71 -18.33 9.30
CA HIS A 271 -5.12 -18.12 9.57
C HIS A 271 -5.74 -19.37 10.20
N ASP A 272 -6.70 -19.17 11.11
CA ASP A 272 -7.46 -20.26 11.74
C ASP A 272 -8.22 -21.13 10.72
N GLY A 273 -8.66 -20.53 9.61
CA GLY A 273 -9.38 -21.20 8.53
C GLY A 273 -10.68 -21.84 9.03
N SER A 274 -11.14 -22.91 8.39
CA SER A 274 -12.32 -23.67 8.86
C SER A 274 -12.05 -24.56 10.08
N ARG A 275 -10.89 -24.41 10.75
CA ARG A 275 -10.47 -25.23 11.89
C ARG A 275 -10.94 -24.65 13.22
N SER A 276 -11.50 -23.44 13.22
CA SER A 276 -12.16 -22.82 14.36
C SER A 276 -13.66 -23.12 14.37
N ASN A 277 -14.27 -23.12 15.56
CA ASN A 277 -15.72 -23.28 15.73
C ASN A 277 -16.46 -21.96 15.48
N GLY A 278 -16.27 -21.37 14.29
CA GLY A 278 -16.81 -20.08 13.90
C GLY A 278 -15.72 -19.03 13.66
N ILE A 279 -16.04 -18.01 12.86
CA ILE A 279 -15.06 -17.02 12.36
C ILE A 279 -14.33 -16.25 13.47
N THR A 280 -14.96 -16.09 14.64
CA THR A 280 -14.38 -15.37 15.80
C THR A 280 -13.78 -16.30 16.85
N ALA A 281 -13.89 -17.61 16.69
CA ALA A 281 -13.32 -18.57 17.62
C ALA A 281 -11.84 -18.83 17.28
N PRO A 282 -10.92 -18.87 18.25
CA PRO A 282 -9.52 -19.18 17.97
C PRO A 282 -9.28 -20.67 17.74
N SER A 283 -8.14 -21.04 17.13
CA SER A 283 -7.73 -22.43 16.92
C SER A 283 -6.35 -22.75 17.53
N SER A 284 -6.28 -23.70 18.47
CA SER A 284 -5.02 -24.12 19.10
C SER A 284 -4.05 -24.75 18.09
N ILE A 285 -4.58 -25.43 17.07
CA ILE A 285 -3.81 -26.05 16.00
C ILE A 285 -3.13 -24.97 15.17
N ALA A 286 -3.87 -23.96 14.71
CA ALA A 286 -3.31 -22.86 13.93
C ALA A 286 -2.29 -22.05 14.74
N GLN A 287 -2.54 -21.85 16.04
CA GLN A 287 -1.58 -21.20 16.94
C GLN A 287 -0.30 -22.03 17.11
N THR A 288 -0.39 -23.36 17.20
CA THR A 288 0.78 -24.24 17.24
C THR A 288 1.60 -24.12 15.95
N GLU A 289 0.94 -24.13 14.80
CA GLU A 289 1.58 -24.03 13.49
C GLU A 289 2.32 -22.70 13.31
N VAL A 290 1.70 -21.57 13.67
CA VAL A 290 2.32 -20.25 13.50
C VAL A 290 3.51 -20.05 14.44
N ILE A 291 3.41 -20.53 15.68
CA ILE A 291 4.52 -20.47 16.65
C ILE A 291 5.69 -21.34 16.15
N THR A 292 5.41 -22.58 15.73
CA THR A 292 6.41 -23.51 15.21
C THR A 292 7.10 -22.95 13.96
N ALA A 293 6.33 -22.36 13.04
CA ALA A 293 6.87 -21.75 11.83
C ALA A 293 7.78 -20.55 12.13
N ALA A 294 7.41 -19.70 13.09
CA ALA A 294 8.23 -18.57 13.51
C ALA A 294 9.54 -19.03 14.17
N TRP A 295 9.50 -20.07 15.01
CA TRP A 295 10.69 -20.64 15.64
C TRP A 295 11.62 -21.28 14.61
N TYR A 296 11.04 -22.02 13.65
CA TYR A 296 11.80 -22.59 12.54
C TYR A 296 12.50 -21.50 11.71
N GLN A 297 11.79 -20.42 11.34
CA GLN A 297 12.39 -19.32 10.60
C GLN A 297 13.48 -18.59 11.39
N ALA A 298 13.33 -18.48 12.71
CA ALA A 298 14.34 -17.90 13.59
C ALA A 298 15.55 -18.83 13.85
N GLY A 299 15.45 -20.11 13.49
CA GLY A 299 16.48 -21.12 13.79
C GLY A 299 16.61 -21.42 15.29
N VAL A 300 15.52 -21.31 16.04
CA VAL A 300 15.48 -21.53 17.50
C VAL A 300 14.63 -22.75 17.85
N THR A 301 14.86 -23.31 19.03
CA THR A 301 14.09 -24.43 19.59
C THR A 301 13.41 -24.03 20.89
N ALA A 302 12.58 -24.92 21.44
CA ALA A 302 11.97 -24.76 22.75
C ALA A 302 12.97 -24.44 23.89
N THR A 303 14.24 -24.84 23.76
CA THR A 303 15.29 -24.57 24.78
C THR A 303 15.87 -23.18 24.74
N ASP A 304 15.70 -22.49 23.61
CA ASP A 304 16.24 -21.16 23.39
C ASP A 304 15.25 -20.09 23.86
N ILE A 305 13.94 -20.38 23.83
CA ILE A 305 12.86 -19.47 24.26
C ILE A 305 12.74 -19.46 25.78
N GLY A 306 13.08 -18.33 26.40
CA GLY A 306 13.01 -18.16 27.86
C GLY A 306 11.73 -17.47 28.36
N TYR A 307 10.98 -16.83 27.47
CA TYR A 307 9.78 -16.05 27.80
C TYR A 307 8.81 -16.00 26.61
N ILE A 308 7.51 -15.99 26.86
CA ILE A 308 6.51 -15.71 25.83
C ILE A 308 5.56 -14.61 26.31
N GLU A 309 5.51 -13.52 25.55
CA GLU A 309 4.44 -12.54 25.64
C GLU A 309 3.23 -13.08 24.86
N ALA A 310 2.25 -13.57 25.60
CA ALA A 310 1.06 -14.18 25.05
C ALA A 310 0.10 -13.12 24.48
N HIS A 311 -0.82 -13.56 23.61
CA HIS A 311 -1.98 -12.76 23.25
C HIS A 311 -2.85 -12.51 24.49
N GLY A 312 -3.13 -13.55 25.30
CA GLY A 312 -3.61 -13.48 26.68
C GLY A 312 -4.62 -12.38 26.94
N THR A 313 -5.84 -12.54 26.42
CA THR A 313 -6.91 -11.54 26.55
C THR A 313 -7.71 -11.65 27.83
N GLY A 314 -7.55 -12.74 28.61
CA GLY A 314 -8.37 -12.96 29.80
C GLY A 314 -9.74 -13.52 29.47
N THR A 315 -9.91 -14.13 28.30
CA THR A 315 -11.20 -14.70 27.87
C THR A 315 -11.33 -16.15 28.32
N LYS A 316 -12.55 -16.55 28.70
CA LYS A 316 -12.83 -17.91 29.22
C LYS A 316 -12.45 -19.04 28.25
N ILE A 317 -12.52 -18.77 26.95
CA ILE A 317 -12.26 -19.75 25.88
C ILE A 317 -10.89 -19.54 25.24
N GLY A 318 -10.48 -18.28 25.01
CA GLY A 318 -9.23 -17.98 24.32
C GLY A 318 -7.99 -18.37 25.13
N ASP A 319 -7.98 -18.10 26.44
CA ASP A 319 -6.83 -18.41 27.29
C ASP A 319 -6.51 -19.92 27.34
N PRO A 320 -7.48 -20.84 27.53
CA PRO A 320 -7.23 -22.28 27.40
C PRO A 320 -6.73 -22.72 26.02
N ILE A 321 -7.24 -22.12 24.94
CA ILE A 321 -6.84 -22.46 23.57
C ILE A 321 -5.39 -22.05 23.31
N GLU A 322 -5.00 -20.86 23.76
CA GLU A 322 -3.62 -20.38 23.66
C GLU A 322 -2.65 -21.22 24.50
N VAL A 323 -3.04 -21.56 25.73
CA VAL A 323 -2.25 -22.49 26.57
C VAL A 323 -2.09 -23.84 25.88
N GLN A 324 -3.16 -24.38 25.29
CA GLN A 324 -3.09 -25.66 24.58
C GLN A 324 -2.16 -25.58 23.36
N GLY A 325 -2.23 -24.51 22.56
CA GLY A 325 -1.33 -24.32 21.42
C GLY A 325 0.15 -24.23 21.83
N LEU A 326 0.43 -23.59 22.98
CA LEU A 326 1.77 -23.58 23.55
C LEU A 326 2.21 -24.97 24.01
N ILE A 327 1.35 -25.72 24.72
CA ILE A 327 1.64 -27.09 25.15
C ILE A 327 2.00 -27.97 23.96
N ASP A 328 1.20 -27.92 22.90
CA ASP A 328 1.41 -28.71 21.69
C ASP A 328 2.71 -28.31 20.97
N THR A 329 3.04 -27.02 20.96
CA THR A 329 4.32 -26.52 20.42
C THR A 329 5.51 -27.08 21.20
N PHE A 330 5.48 -27.01 22.54
CA PHE A 330 6.58 -27.53 23.38
C PHE A 330 6.67 -29.05 23.33
N ALA A 331 5.55 -29.77 23.24
CA ALA A 331 5.52 -31.23 23.15
C ALA A 331 6.19 -31.78 21.88
N ALA A 332 6.28 -30.99 20.81
CA ALA A 332 7.02 -31.36 19.60
C ALA A 332 8.54 -31.46 19.81
N TYR A 333 9.07 -30.94 20.93
CA TYR A 333 10.48 -30.99 21.29
C TYR A 333 10.67 -31.92 22.49
N ASP A 334 11.34 -33.07 22.29
CA ASP A 334 11.61 -34.07 23.33
C ASP A 334 12.71 -33.58 24.31
N VAL A 335 12.39 -32.57 25.13
CA VAL A 335 13.33 -31.94 26.06
C VAL A 335 12.72 -31.75 27.44
N GLN A 336 13.36 -32.33 28.45
CA GLN A 336 13.08 -31.98 29.86
C GLN A 336 13.75 -30.63 30.18
N GLN A 337 12.95 -29.60 30.40
CA GLN A 337 13.41 -28.26 30.78
C GLN A 337 12.47 -27.63 31.83
N GLU A 338 12.97 -26.60 32.51
CA GLU A 338 12.11 -25.77 33.36
C GLU A 338 10.98 -25.14 32.53
N PRO A 339 9.76 -24.99 33.09
CA PRO A 339 8.64 -24.42 32.36
C PRO A 339 8.94 -23.01 31.82
N CYS A 340 8.66 -22.77 30.54
CA CYS A 340 8.81 -21.45 29.93
C CYS A 340 7.84 -20.45 30.59
N VAL A 341 8.34 -19.26 30.92
CA VAL A 341 7.49 -18.25 31.57
C VAL A 341 6.63 -17.54 30.53
N ILE A 342 5.34 -17.39 30.83
CA ILE A 342 4.39 -16.64 30.00
C ILE A 342 3.78 -15.49 30.80
N SER A 343 3.48 -14.40 30.10
CA SER A 343 2.77 -13.25 30.65
C SER A 343 1.96 -12.53 29.57
N SER A 344 1.09 -11.62 29.98
CA SER A 344 0.40 -10.69 29.07
C SER A 344 0.32 -9.29 29.68
N VAL A 345 0.80 -8.29 28.94
CA VAL A 345 0.76 -6.88 29.31
C VAL A 345 -0.66 -6.30 29.35
N LYS A 346 -1.65 -6.99 28.76
CA LYS A 346 -3.05 -6.52 28.74
C LYS A 346 -3.64 -6.41 30.13
N SER A 347 -3.10 -7.15 31.11
CA SER A 347 -3.48 -7.02 32.51
C SER A 347 -3.12 -5.67 33.13
N ASN A 348 -2.16 -4.95 32.56
CA ASN A 348 -1.72 -3.64 33.06
C ASN A 348 -2.47 -2.50 32.37
N PHE A 349 -2.55 -2.53 31.03
CA PHE A 349 -3.02 -1.39 30.24
C PHE A 349 -4.34 -1.62 29.48
N GLY A 350 -4.93 -2.82 29.59
CA GLY A 350 -6.10 -3.21 28.82
C GLY A 350 -5.73 -3.71 27.42
N HIS A 351 -6.74 -3.99 26.59
CA HIS A 351 -6.53 -4.41 25.21
C HIS A 351 -6.48 -3.21 24.27
N LEU A 352 -5.28 -2.88 23.76
CA LEU A 352 -5.03 -1.79 22.83
C LEU A 352 -5.37 -2.14 21.36
N SER A 353 -6.43 -2.92 21.12
CA SER A 353 -6.84 -3.42 19.78
C SER A 353 -5.66 -3.79 18.86
N GLY A 354 -5.52 -3.14 17.69
CA GLY A 354 -4.45 -3.38 16.73
C GLY A 354 -3.04 -3.00 17.21
N MET A 355 -2.94 -2.17 18.26
CA MET A 355 -1.68 -1.79 18.92
C MET A 355 -1.32 -2.69 20.11
N ALA A 356 -2.10 -3.72 20.42
CA ALA A 356 -1.81 -4.61 21.56
C ALA A 356 -0.45 -5.31 21.47
N GLY A 357 0.02 -5.62 20.25
CA GLY A 357 1.34 -6.19 20.03
C GLY A 357 2.50 -5.25 20.39
N LEU A 358 2.30 -3.93 20.26
CA LEU A 358 3.32 -2.95 20.63
C LEU A 358 3.56 -2.95 22.13
N ALA A 359 2.48 -2.93 22.92
CA ALA A 359 2.58 -2.99 24.39
C ALA A 359 3.35 -4.24 24.85
N GLY A 360 3.12 -5.38 24.18
CA GLY A 360 3.85 -6.62 24.43
C GLY A 360 5.33 -6.52 24.05
N LEU A 361 5.63 -5.91 22.90
CA LEU A 361 7.00 -5.72 22.43
C LEU A 361 7.81 -4.81 23.38
N VAL A 362 7.24 -3.68 23.82
CA VAL A 362 7.95 -2.78 24.74
C VAL A 362 8.14 -3.41 26.13
N ARG A 363 7.23 -4.29 26.57
CA ARG A 363 7.44 -5.12 27.76
C ARG A 363 8.62 -6.06 27.59
N ILE A 364 8.73 -6.78 26.46
CA ILE A 364 9.88 -7.65 26.16
C ILE A 364 11.20 -6.85 26.21
N ILE A 365 11.23 -5.67 25.58
CA ILE A 365 12.43 -4.82 25.57
C ILE A 365 12.77 -4.34 27.00
N ALA A 366 11.79 -3.94 27.80
CA ALA A 366 12.01 -3.57 29.21
C ALA A 366 12.56 -4.76 30.04
N GLN A 367 12.12 -5.98 29.76
CA GLN A 367 12.67 -7.19 30.38
C GLN A 367 14.12 -7.43 29.97
N PHE A 368 14.50 -7.18 28.70
CA PHE A 368 15.89 -7.24 28.28
C PHE A 368 16.76 -6.19 28.96
N HIS A 369 16.27 -4.96 29.11
CA HIS A 369 16.99 -3.87 29.79
C HIS A 369 17.29 -4.19 31.27
N THR A 370 16.37 -4.88 31.94
CA THR A 370 16.47 -5.17 33.39
C THR A 370 17.02 -6.56 33.71
N GLY A 371 16.96 -7.50 32.75
CA GLY A 371 17.23 -8.91 33.00
C GLY A 371 16.23 -9.54 33.98
N GLN A 372 15.00 -9.03 34.02
CA GLN A 372 13.91 -9.49 34.88
C GLN A 372 12.69 -9.90 34.04
N ILE A 373 11.90 -10.83 34.56
CA ILE A 373 10.58 -11.16 34.04
C ILE A 373 9.54 -10.49 34.94
N PHE A 374 8.68 -9.68 34.34
CA PHE A 374 7.64 -8.95 35.09
C PHE A 374 6.40 -9.83 35.31
N PRO A 375 5.64 -9.58 36.39
CA PRO A 375 4.39 -10.30 36.70
C PRO A 375 3.28 -10.01 35.69
N THR A 376 2.39 -10.98 35.50
CA THR A 376 1.05 -10.73 34.95
C THR A 376 0.16 -10.18 36.05
N ALA A 377 -0.36 -8.96 35.86
CA ALA A 377 -1.24 -8.36 36.85
C ALA A 377 -2.54 -9.17 36.97
N HIS A 378 -3.14 -9.16 38.17
CA HIS A 378 -4.35 -9.91 38.51
C HIS A 378 -4.24 -11.45 38.50
N PHE A 379 -3.08 -12.04 38.19
CA PHE A 379 -2.90 -13.49 38.26
C PHE A 379 -2.70 -13.96 39.71
N GLN A 380 -3.58 -14.83 40.19
CA GLN A 380 -3.51 -15.48 41.50
C GLN A 380 -3.49 -16.99 41.39
N GLN A 381 -4.35 -17.56 40.54
CA GLN A 381 -4.49 -18.99 40.37
C GLN A 381 -4.77 -19.32 38.91
N LEU A 382 -4.02 -20.29 38.36
CA LEU A 382 -4.24 -20.78 37.00
C LEU A 382 -5.67 -21.26 36.80
N ASN A 383 -6.29 -20.80 35.71
CA ASN A 383 -7.61 -21.25 35.25
C ASN A 383 -7.62 -22.79 35.12
N PRO A 384 -8.56 -23.49 35.79
CA PRO A 384 -8.67 -24.94 35.70
C PRO A 384 -8.82 -25.47 34.27
N LEU A 385 -9.39 -24.68 33.36
CA LEU A 385 -9.53 -25.04 31.94
C LEU A 385 -8.22 -25.03 31.17
N CYS A 386 -7.18 -24.34 31.67
CA CYS A 386 -5.84 -24.34 31.09
C CYS A 386 -5.00 -25.56 31.51
N ARG A 387 -5.53 -26.46 32.35
CA ARG A 387 -4.80 -27.66 32.82
C ARG A 387 -5.18 -28.88 31.98
N SER A 388 -4.20 -29.45 31.28
CA SER A 388 -4.34 -30.72 30.56
C SER A 388 -3.48 -31.86 31.15
N THR A 389 -2.48 -31.52 31.97
CA THR A 389 -1.54 -32.46 32.64
C THR A 389 -1.17 -31.98 34.06
N GLU A 390 -0.52 -32.82 34.88
CA GLU A 390 -0.02 -32.43 36.22
C GLU A 390 1.21 -31.51 36.15
N GLU A 391 2.05 -31.67 35.13
CA GLU A 391 3.21 -30.82 34.85
C GLU A 391 3.03 -30.12 33.50
N LEU A 392 3.00 -28.78 33.50
CA LEU A 392 2.87 -27.96 32.29
C LEU A 392 4.26 -27.49 31.82
N PRO A 393 4.52 -27.44 30.49
CA PRO A 393 5.77 -26.92 29.94
C PRO A 393 5.87 -25.38 30.03
N ILE A 394 4.85 -24.73 30.59
CA ILE A 394 4.76 -23.29 30.76
C ILE A 394 4.32 -22.92 32.18
N ARG A 395 4.67 -21.72 32.64
CA ARG A 395 4.14 -21.12 33.87
C ARG A 395 3.83 -19.64 33.70
N VAL A 396 2.78 -19.15 34.34
CA VAL A 396 2.45 -17.71 34.33
C VAL A 396 3.30 -17.00 35.38
N SER A 397 3.85 -15.82 35.06
CA SER A 397 4.58 -15.03 36.06
C SER A 397 3.62 -14.34 37.04
N SER A 398 3.77 -14.61 38.34
CA SER A 398 2.99 -14.00 39.42
C SER A 398 3.74 -12.92 40.21
N SER A 399 5.05 -12.76 39.98
CA SER A 399 5.90 -11.79 40.68
C SER A 399 7.09 -11.41 39.81
N CYS A 400 7.63 -10.20 40.01
CA CYS A 400 8.87 -9.81 39.35
C CYS A 400 10.02 -10.70 39.81
N GLU A 401 10.72 -11.33 38.88
CA GLU A 401 11.77 -12.30 39.17
C GLU A 401 12.96 -12.14 38.19
N PRO A 402 14.19 -12.52 38.57
CA PRO A 402 15.31 -12.52 37.64
C PRO A 402 15.06 -13.43 36.43
N TRP A 403 15.40 -12.98 35.23
CA TRP A 403 15.45 -13.84 34.05
C TRP A 403 16.79 -14.59 34.05
N PRO A 404 16.82 -15.91 34.33
CA PRO A 404 18.08 -16.63 34.40
C PRO A 404 18.77 -16.69 33.04
N ARG A 405 20.01 -16.20 32.97
CA ARG A 405 20.82 -16.25 31.74
C ARG A 405 21.48 -17.62 31.58
N GLN A 406 21.27 -18.26 30.43
CA GLN A 406 21.92 -19.52 30.08
C GLN A 406 23.30 -19.27 29.44
N GLY A 407 24.33 -19.14 30.28
CA GLY A 407 25.71 -18.91 29.83
C GLY A 407 25.88 -17.54 29.15
N GLN A 408 26.45 -17.52 27.94
CA GLN A 408 26.61 -16.30 27.14
C GLN A 408 25.50 -16.10 26.08
N ARG A 409 24.44 -16.92 26.12
CA ARG A 409 23.33 -16.77 25.15
C ARG A 409 22.54 -15.48 25.44
N PRO A 410 22.08 -14.78 24.39
CA PRO A 410 21.16 -13.67 24.54
C PRO A 410 19.80 -14.18 25.06
N TYR A 411 19.05 -13.33 25.75
CA TYR A 411 17.65 -13.67 26.07
C TYR A 411 16.83 -13.76 24.77
N CYS A 412 15.90 -14.72 24.71
CA CYS A 412 15.01 -14.90 23.57
C CYS A 412 13.57 -15.03 24.04
N ALA A 413 12.67 -14.28 23.40
CA ALA A 413 11.26 -14.22 23.69
C ALA A 413 10.41 -14.53 22.46
N GLY A 414 9.29 -15.22 22.66
CA GLY A 414 8.18 -15.24 21.70
C GLY A 414 7.19 -14.10 21.98
N ILE A 415 6.53 -13.57 20.94
CA ILE A 415 5.37 -12.68 21.09
C ILE A 415 4.26 -13.10 20.14
N SER A 416 3.04 -13.24 20.67
CA SER A 416 1.86 -13.71 19.93
C SER A 416 0.80 -12.63 19.77
N GLY A 417 0.14 -12.60 18.61
CA GLY A 417 -1.07 -11.82 18.35
C GLY A 417 -2.08 -12.61 17.54
N PHE A 418 -3.28 -12.78 18.09
CA PHE A 418 -4.34 -13.56 17.45
C PHE A 418 -5.53 -12.64 17.18
N GLY A 419 -5.76 -12.33 15.90
CA GLY A 419 -6.81 -11.43 15.46
C GLY A 419 -8.19 -12.07 15.57
N LEU A 420 -9.20 -11.27 15.92
CA LEU A 420 -10.59 -11.74 16.00
C LEU A 420 -11.12 -12.28 14.66
N SER A 421 -10.53 -11.88 13.53
CA SER A 421 -10.87 -12.39 12.20
C SER A 421 -10.28 -13.78 11.91
N GLY A 422 -9.40 -14.30 12.77
CA GLY A 422 -8.69 -15.57 12.59
C GLY A 422 -7.22 -15.43 12.14
N THR A 423 -6.71 -14.20 11.91
CA THR A 423 -5.31 -13.97 11.51
C THR A 423 -4.37 -14.05 12.72
N ASN A 424 -3.51 -15.07 12.75
CA ASN A 424 -2.53 -15.26 13.81
C ASN A 424 -1.13 -14.86 13.35
N VAL A 425 -0.35 -14.33 14.28
CA VAL A 425 1.06 -13.98 14.05
C VAL A 425 1.89 -14.28 15.30
N HIS A 426 3.10 -14.79 15.09
CA HIS A 426 4.10 -14.98 16.14
C HIS A 426 5.46 -14.46 15.68
N LEU A 427 6.20 -13.80 16.56
CA LEU A 427 7.56 -13.34 16.31
C LEU A 427 8.51 -13.84 17.38
N VAL A 428 9.75 -14.12 16.98
CA VAL A 428 10.87 -14.41 17.86
C VAL A 428 11.75 -13.17 17.98
N VAL A 429 11.84 -12.65 19.21
CA VAL A 429 12.58 -11.43 19.55
C VAL A 429 13.74 -11.80 20.47
N GLU A 430 14.94 -11.33 20.14
CA GLU A 430 16.16 -11.60 20.87
C GLU A 430 16.74 -10.32 21.48
N GLU A 431 17.37 -10.44 22.64
CA GLU A 431 18.16 -9.38 23.27
C GLU A 431 19.23 -8.85 22.31
N ALA A 432 19.47 -7.53 22.38
CA ALA A 432 20.52 -6.90 21.61
C ALA A 432 21.90 -7.54 21.89
N PRO A 433 22.73 -7.78 20.85
CA PRO A 433 24.05 -8.35 21.04
C PRO A 433 24.95 -7.43 21.88
N SER A 434 25.69 -8.02 22.83
CA SER A 434 26.60 -7.27 23.70
C SER A 434 27.65 -6.53 22.86
N THR A 435 27.56 -5.20 22.79
CA THR A 435 28.58 -4.40 22.11
C THR A 435 29.74 -4.13 23.06
N LEU A 436 30.96 -4.51 22.65
CA LEU A 436 32.17 -4.07 23.36
C LEU A 436 32.22 -2.54 23.28
N ARG A 437 31.97 -1.85 24.40
CA ARG A 437 32.21 -0.41 24.50
C ARG A 437 33.72 -0.18 24.36
N HIS A 438 34.11 0.66 23.40
CA HIS A 438 35.52 1.01 23.21
C HIS A 438 36.08 1.65 24.49
N LYS A 439 37.38 1.43 24.75
CA LYS A 439 38.08 1.99 25.92
C LYS A 439 37.78 3.48 26.06
N LYS A 440 37.49 3.93 27.29
CA LYS A 440 37.43 5.35 27.68
C LYS A 440 38.64 6.08 27.07
N TYR A 441 38.40 6.97 26.11
CA TYR A 441 39.44 7.88 25.66
C TYR A 441 39.78 8.82 26.82
N GLU A 442 41.07 9.13 26.99
CA GLU A 442 41.51 10.12 27.97
C GLU A 442 40.82 11.47 27.70
N THR A 443 40.42 12.11 28.80
CA THR A 443 39.62 13.34 28.90
C THR A 443 39.97 14.40 27.86
N ASN A 444 39.09 14.58 26.87
CA ASN A 444 39.05 15.77 26.04
C ASN A 444 37.71 16.48 26.28
N GLU A 445 37.77 17.80 26.41
CA GLU A 445 36.58 18.64 26.50
C GLU A 445 35.72 18.49 25.24
N ARG A 446 34.40 18.49 25.43
CA ARG A 446 33.39 18.41 24.38
C ARG A 446 32.36 19.50 24.56
N LEU A 447 31.97 20.10 23.44
CA LEU A 447 30.84 21.02 23.39
C LEU A 447 29.55 20.22 23.35
N VAL A 448 28.62 20.53 24.24
CA VAL A 448 27.28 19.94 24.31
C VAL A 448 26.29 21.02 23.94
N LEU A 449 25.34 20.68 23.06
CA LEU A 449 24.33 21.60 22.53
C LEU A 449 22.95 21.05 22.85
N ILE A 450 22.07 21.87 23.40
CA ILE A 450 20.69 21.49 23.70
C ILE A 450 19.80 22.62 23.23
N SER A 451 18.68 22.30 22.57
CA SER A 451 17.75 23.32 22.13
C SER A 451 16.30 22.83 22.16
N ALA A 452 15.37 23.77 22.22
CA ALA A 452 13.93 23.51 22.15
C ALA A 452 13.18 24.68 21.49
N GLN A 453 11.89 24.48 21.23
CA GLN A 453 11.03 25.46 20.56
C GLN A 453 10.55 26.59 21.48
N THR A 454 10.52 26.38 22.79
CA THR A 454 10.21 27.42 23.79
C THR A 454 11.13 27.34 25.00
N THR A 455 11.16 28.40 25.80
CA THR A 455 11.89 28.43 27.09
C THR A 455 11.43 27.34 28.05
N GLN A 456 10.12 27.07 28.11
CA GLN A 456 9.56 26.07 29.01
C GLN A 456 9.95 24.65 28.58
N ASP A 457 9.94 24.40 27.27
CA ASP A 457 10.36 23.12 26.71
C ASP A 457 11.85 22.89 26.90
N LEU A 458 12.68 23.94 26.78
CA LEU A 458 14.12 23.84 27.04
C LEU A 458 14.38 23.43 28.49
N SER A 459 13.69 24.04 29.46
CA SER A 459 13.82 23.68 30.88
C SER A 459 13.41 22.21 31.14
N THR A 460 12.30 21.80 30.53
CA THR A 460 11.80 20.41 30.60
C THR A 460 12.79 19.43 29.97
N TYR A 461 13.36 19.80 28.82
CA TYR A 461 14.31 18.97 28.09
C TYR A 461 15.65 18.83 28.83
N LEU A 462 16.18 19.92 29.40
CA LEU A 462 17.37 19.89 30.26
C LEU A 462 17.17 18.96 31.46
N SER A 463 15.99 18.98 32.07
CA SER A 463 15.64 18.09 33.19
C SER A 463 15.57 16.62 32.74
N ALA A 464 14.94 16.34 31.59
CA ALA A 464 14.86 15.00 31.03
C ALA A 464 16.25 14.44 30.68
N ILE A 465 17.12 15.23 30.05
CA ILE A 465 18.51 14.85 29.77
C ILE A 465 19.27 14.60 31.07
N THR A 466 19.10 15.47 32.09
CA THR A 466 19.75 15.29 33.40
C THR A 466 19.40 13.94 34.02
N ASN A 467 18.11 13.56 33.99
CA ASN A 467 17.65 12.28 34.50
C ASN A 467 18.22 11.10 33.70
N ALA A 468 18.19 11.17 32.37
CA ALA A 468 18.73 10.12 31.50
C ALA A 468 20.25 9.92 31.67
N LEU A 469 20.99 11.00 31.97
CA LEU A 469 22.44 10.96 32.18
C LEU A 469 22.85 10.56 33.60
N SER A 470 21.94 10.62 34.58
CA SER A 470 22.29 10.36 35.99
C SER A 470 22.71 8.91 36.26
N SER A 471 22.23 7.97 35.46
CA SER A 471 22.51 6.54 35.57
C SER A 471 23.32 5.96 34.39
N THR A 472 23.80 6.81 33.46
CA THR A 472 24.49 6.33 32.27
C THR A 472 25.97 6.07 32.50
N GLU A 473 26.47 4.99 31.90
CA GLU A 473 27.91 4.70 31.79
C GLU A 473 28.53 5.21 30.47
N ALA A 474 27.77 5.99 29.68
CA ALA A 474 28.24 6.53 28.40
C ALA A 474 29.43 7.50 28.57
N SER A 475 30.23 7.63 27.52
CA SER A 475 31.27 8.65 27.46
C SER A 475 30.70 10.03 27.13
N ILE A 476 31.41 11.09 27.51
CA ILE A 476 31.01 12.45 27.13
C ILE A 476 31.04 12.66 25.61
N ASP A 477 31.87 11.91 24.90
CA ASP A 477 31.97 11.94 23.42
C ASP A 477 30.65 11.47 22.79
N GLU A 478 30.12 10.33 23.25
CA GLU A 478 28.85 9.80 22.74
C GLU A 478 27.68 10.76 23.01
N VAL A 479 27.61 11.30 24.23
CA VAL A 479 26.56 12.25 24.63
C VAL A 479 26.63 13.52 23.77
N ALA A 480 27.82 14.08 23.60
CA ALA A 480 28.02 15.29 22.80
C ALA A 480 27.70 15.05 21.32
N ASP A 481 28.16 13.95 20.73
CA ASP A 481 27.92 13.64 19.33
C ASP A 481 26.42 13.46 19.03
N ILE A 482 25.66 12.79 19.91
CA ILE A 482 24.21 12.64 19.74
C ILE A 482 23.49 13.98 19.82
N LEU A 483 23.78 14.77 20.86
CA LEU A 483 23.11 16.06 21.06
C LEU A 483 23.51 17.11 20.02
N MET A 484 24.72 17.04 19.48
CA MET A 484 25.22 17.98 18.47
C MET A 484 24.84 17.58 17.03
N LEU A 485 25.01 16.31 16.67
CA LEU A 485 24.90 15.83 15.29
C LEU A 485 23.62 15.03 15.03
N GLY A 486 23.05 14.41 16.07
CA GLY A 486 21.85 13.56 15.98
C GLY A 486 20.56 14.28 16.41
N ARG A 487 20.57 15.61 16.56
CA ARG A 487 19.41 16.42 16.97
C ARG A 487 19.29 17.66 16.08
N GLU A 488 18.04 18.13 15.94
CA GLU A 488 17.75 19.43 15.35
C GLU A 488 18.04 20.57 16.35
N HIS A 489 18.37 21.75 15.81
CA HIS A 489 18.78 22.91 16.59
C HIS A 489 17.75 24.05 16.53
N PHE A 490 16.86 24.09 17.51
CA PHE A 490 15.75 25.04 17.65
C PHE A 490 16.19 26.42 18.17
N PRO A 491 15.30 27.44 18.17
CA PRO A 491 15.68 28.82 18.53
C PRO A 491 16.13 29.01 19.98
N TYR A 492 15.60 28.24 20.94
CA TYR A 492 15.96 28.36 22.35
C TYR A 492 17.08 27.40 22.67
N ARG A 493 18.27 27.93 22.96
CA ARG A 493 19.52 27.17 22.91
C ARG A 493 20.30 27.28 24.22
N TRP A 494 20.91 26.17 24.60
CA TRP A 494 21.83 26.05 25.73
C TRP A 494 23.07 25.30 25.26
N SER A 495 24.25 25.71 25.75
CA SER A 495 25.49 24.99 25.49
C SER A 495 26.38 24.96 26.72
N CYS A 496 27.24 23.95 26.79
CA CYS A 496 28.34 23.93 27.74
C CYS A 496 29.52 23.14 27.19
N VAL A 497 30.71 23.42 27.74
CA VAL A 497 31.90 22.60 27.51
C VAL A 497 32.07 21.67 28.71
N ALA A 498 31.98 20.36 28.47
CA ALA A 498 32.06 19.33 29.49
C ALA A 498 33.24 18.39 29.23
N SER A 499 33.89 17.94 30.31
CA SER A 499 35.03 17.02 30.29
C SER A 499 34.65 15.60 30.72
N SER A 500 33.42 15.42 31.23
CA SER A 500 32.84 14.14 31.64
C SER A 500 31.32 14.27 31.74
N VAL A 501 30.60 13.14 31.75
CA VAL A 501 29.14 13.12 31.96
C VAL A 501 28.78 13.68 33.34
N SER A 502 29.55 13.37 34.39
CA SER A 502 29.32 13.94 35.73
C SER A 502 29.47 15.46 35.76
N HIS A 503 30.45 16.01 35.05
CA HIS A 503 30.60 17.47 34.91
C HIS A 503 29.40 18.06 34.14
N LEU A 504 28.94 17.42 33.06
CA LEU A 504 27.75 17.85 32.32
C LEU A 504 26.50 17.85 33.21
N VAL A 505 26.23 16.77 33.97
CA VAL A 505 25.09 16.68 34.90
C VAL A 505 25.15 17.79 35.95
N GLN A 506 26.32 18.12 36.48
CA GLN A 506 26.49 19.25 37.40
C GLN A 506 26.14 20.60 36.75
N GLN A 507 26.56 20.82 35.49
CA GLN A 507 26.22 22.04 34.74
C GLN A 507 24.70 22.11 34.46
N LEU A 508 24.10 20.99 34.06
CA LEU A 508 22.66 20.89 33.83
C LEU A 508 21.84 21.05 35.11
N THR A 509 22.37 20.67 36.28
CA THR A 509 21.67 20.88 37.56
C THR A 509 21.77 22.33 38.05
N ASN A 510 22.89 23.00 37.75
CA ASN A 510 23.21 24.34 38.28
C ASN A 510 22.93 25.49 37.29
N HIS A 511 22.21 25.24 36.18
CA HIS A 511 22.09 26.18 35.05
C HIS A 511 21.41 27.53 35.37
N GLY A 512 20.88 27.74 36.59
CA GLY A 512 20.30 29.01 37.03
C GLY A 512 19.10 29.46 36.19
N SER A 513 18.64 30.70 36.38
CA SER A 513 17.63 31.30 35.49
C SER A 513 18.23 31.58 34.12
N ILE A 514 17.76 30.86 33.10
CA ILE A 514 18.21 30.89 31.71
C ILE A 514 18.01 32.30 31.13
N SER A 515 19.09 32.98 30.73
CA SER A 515 19.01 34.25 30.00
C SER A 515 18.74 33.95 28.52
N LEU A 516 17.62 34.48 28.02
CA LEU A 516 17.13 34.24 26.67
C LEU A 516 17.69 35.31 25.74
N SER A 517 18.49 34.91 24.76
CA SER A 517 18.84 35.79 23.64
C SER A 517 17.94 35.44 22.45
N SER A 518 17.33 36.45 21.84
CA SER A 518 16.63 36.28 20.56
C SER A 518 17.66 35.87 19.50
N PRO A 519 17.30 35.01 18.53
CA PRO A 519 18.23 34.61 17.49
C PRO A 519 18.76 35.83 16.72
N LEU A 520 20.08 35.91 16.54
CA LEU A 520 20.70 36.88 15.64
C LEU A 520 20.24 36.62 14.19
N SER A 521 19.86 37.68 13.46
CA SER A 521 19.47 37.58 12.04
C SER A 521 20.64 37.20 11.13
N SER A 522 21.87 37.52 11.52
CA SER A 522 23.11 37.11 10.86
C SER A 522 24.30 37.30 11.79
N LEU A 523 25.22 36.32 11.83
CA LEU A 523 26.50 36.47 12.53
C LEU A 523 27.51 37.11 11.59
N SER A 524 27.85 38.38 11.84
CA SER A 524 28.93 39.06 11.12
C SER A 524 30.26 38.79 11.81
N VAL A 525 31.25 38.18 11.12
CA VAL A 525 32.51 37.74 11.74
C VAL A 525 33.71 38.41 11.09
N GLY A 526 34.57 39.01 11.93
CA GLY A 526 35.84 39.57 11.51
C GLY A 526 37.02 38.81 12.10
N LEU A 527 38.03 38.48 11.29
CA LEU A 527 39.24 37.79 11.76
C LEU A 527 40.41 38.75 11.86
N ILE A 528 41.18 38.63 12.94
CA ILE A 528 42.39 39.41 13.19
C ILE A 528 43.62 38.53 12.94
N PHE A 529 44.27 38.73 11.79
CA PHE A 529 45.51 38.08 11.38
C PHE A 529 46.70 38.98 11.72
N ASP A 530 47.13 38.90 12.98
CA ASP A 530 48.19 39.75 13.52
C ASP A 530 49.61 39.26 13.18
N GLU A 531 50.61 40.05 13.58
CA GLU A 531 52.02 39.68 13.53
C GLU A 531 52.30 38.42 14.37
N CYS A 532 53.44 37.78 14.09
CA CYS A 532 53.88 36.53 14.70
C CYS A 532 53.85 36.55 16.24
N SER A 533 53.08 35.64 16.83
CA SER A 533 53.03 35.37 18.26
C SER A 533 53.66 34.00 18.59
N PRO A 534 54.25 33.81 19.78
CA PRO A 534 54.77 32.51 20.20
C PRO A 534 53.69 31.40 20.19
N ILE A 535 53.75 30.48 19.23
CA ILE A 535 52.87 29.30 19.15
C ILE A 535 53.67 28.01 19.31
N ASP A 536 53.28 27.17 20.28
CA ASP A 536 53.89 25.85 20.47
C ASP A 536 53.40 24.88 19.39
N ILE A 537 54.31 24.06 18.87
CA ILE A 537 53.97 22.97 17.95
C ILE A 537 53.03 21.95 18.61
N GLN A 538 53.11 21.71 19.93
CA GLN A 538 52.19 20.81 20.63
C GLN A 538 50.75 21.35 20.59
N LEU A 539 50.57 22.66 20.72
CA LEU A 539 49.25 23.29 20.64
C LEU A 539 48.66 23.21 19.24
N LEU A 540 49.47 23.43 18.20
CA LEU A 540 49.10 23.21 16.80
C LEU A 540 48.61 21.78 16.57
N MET A 541 49.39 20.78 17.03
CA MET A 541 49.04 19.37 16.85
C MET A 541 47.76 19.00 17.60
N LYS A 542 47.62 19.42 18.88
CA LYS A 542 46.40 19.20 19.66
C LYS A 542 45.16 19.81 18.99
N ARG A 543 45.29 20.99 18.39
CA ARG A 543 44.20 21.61 17.61
C ARG A 543 43.85 20.79 16.38
N GLY A 544 44.85 20.32 15.64
CA GLY A 544 44.66 19.45 14.47
C GLY A 544 44.07 18.07 14.81
N GLU A 545 44.37 17.51 15.98
CA GLU A 545 43.73 16.28 16.47
C GLU A 545 42.25 16.50 16.80
N THR A 546 41.90 17.71 17.23
CA THR A 546 40.52 18.07 17.58
C THR A 546 39.68 18.37 16.34
N PHE A 547 40.24 19.10 15.37
CA PHE A 547 39.52 19.62 14.20
C PHE A 547 40.15 19.16 12.86
N PRO A 548 39.42 18.36 12.05
CA PRO A 548 39.92 17.82 10.78
C PRO A 548 40.33 18.89 9.76
N ALA A 549 39.58 20.00 9.66
CA ALA A 549 39.92 21.11 8.77
C ALA A 549 41.30 21.70 9.07
N PHE A 550 41.62 21.85 10.36
CA PHE A 550 42.94 22.29 10.80
C PHE A 550 44.02 21.24 10.48
N HIS A 551 43.71 19.95 10.69
CA HIS A 551 44.61 18.85 10.36
C HIS A 551 45.05 18.87 8.89
N ARG A 552 44.13 19.19 7.97
CA ARG A 552 44.46 19.31 6.54
C ARG A 552 45.48 20.41 6.27
N VAL A 553 45.36 21.56 6.90
CA VAL A 553 46.34 22.66 6.78
C VAL A 553 47.72 22.21 7.29
N ILE A 554 47.76 21.51 8.43
CA ILE A 554 48.99 20.90 8.96
C ILE A 554 49.60 19.91 7.95
N LYS A 555 48.78 19.04 7.34
CA LYS A 555 49.23 18.05 6.36
C LYS A 555 49.75 18.69 5.07
N GLN A 556 49.09 19.74 4.60
CA GLN A 556 49.56 20.53 3.45
C GLN A 556 50.94 21.13 3.74
N ALA A 557 51.15 21.69 4.93
CA ALA A 557 52.46 22.22 5.33
C ALA A 557 53.54 21.12 5.45
N GLU A 558 53.18 19.93 5.95
CA GLU A 558 54.10 18.78 6.07
C GLU A 558 54.62 18.28 4.74
N ASN A 559 53.78 18.33 3.71
CA ASN A 559 54.15 17.94 2.36
C ASN A 559 55.20 18.87 1.75
N LEU A 560 55.32 20.09 2.28
CA LEU A 560 56.30 21.09 1.82
C LEU A 560 57.61 20.99 2.58
N CYS A 561 57.57 20.87 3.91
CA CYS A 561 58.76 20.69 4.73
C CYS A 561 58.46 20.01 6.08
N SER A 562 59.46 19.33 6.64
CA SER A 562 59.32 18.60 7.90
C SER A 562 58.91 19.51 9.04
N ARG A 563 57.97 19.05 9.89
CA ARG A 563 57.50 19.72 11.12
C ARG A 563 58.63 20.30 11.97
N LYS A 564 59.77 19.59 12.05
CA LYS A 564 60.94 19.99 12.85
C LYS A 564 61.65 21.24 12.29
N ALA A 565 61.44 21.55 11.02
CA ALA A 565 62.06 22.66 10.32
C ALA A 565 61.20 23.93 10.29
N TRP A 566 59.94 23.88 10.75
CA TRP A 566 59.07 25.06 10.73
C TRP A 566 59.57 26.15 11.68
N THR A 567 59.80 27.33 11.12
CA THR A 567 60.10 28.56 11.88
C THR A 567 58.87 29.05 12.65
N LEU A 568 59.05 29.97 13.59
CA LEU A 568 57.93 30.49 14.38
C LEU A 568 56.90 31.20 13.50
N ARG A 569 57.35 31.94 12.48
CA ARG A 569 56.49 32.65 11.54
C ARG A 569 55.71 31.70 10.63
N GLN A 570 56.33 30.63 10.16
CA GLN A 570 55.63 29.58 9.40
C GLN A 570 54.55 28.89 10.26
N ARG A 571 54.86 28.56 11.51
CA ARG A 571 53.87 28.01 12.46
C ARG A 571 52.71 28.95 12.68
N TRP A 572 52.97 30.26 12.71
CA TRP A 572 51.94 31.28 12.85
C TRP A 572 51.00 31.35 11.64
N ILE A 573 51.54 31.30 10.41
CA ILE A 573 50.72 31.23 9.19
C ILE A 573 49.82 29.98 9.22
N ILE A 574 50.38 28.81 9.58
CA ILE A 574 49.61 27.56 9.74
C ILE A 574 48.51 27.72 10.80
N TRP A 575 48.79 28.42 11.91
CA TRP A 575 47.83 28.68 12.97
C TRP A 575 46.64 29.52 12.51
N LEU A 576 46.90 30.62 11.79
CA LEU A 576 45.87 31.51 11.27
C LEU A 576 45.00 30.82 10.20
N LEU A 577 45.64 30.20 9.21
CA LEU A 577 44.94 29.48 8.13
C LEU A 577 44.18 28.26 8.66
N GLY A 578 44.73 27.57 9.66
CA GLY A 578 44.06 26.46 10.32
C GLY A 578 42.78 26.90 11.03
N HIS A 579 42.78 28.02 11.75
CA HIS A 579 41.55 28.52 12.40
C HIS A 579 40.54 29.06 11.40
N HIS A 580 40.99 29.75 10.36
CA HIS A 580 40.12 30.12 9.24
C HIS A 580 39.44 28.88 8.66
N ALA A 581 40.21 27.82 8.36
CA ALA A 581 39.68 26.57 7.86
C ALA A 581 38.66 25.91 8.82
N ILE A 582 38.86 26.00 10.15
CA ILE A 582 37.86 25.52 11.13
C ILE A 582 36.56 26.32 10.98
N LEU A 583 36.64 27.65 11.06
CA LEU A 583 35.44 28.50 11.05
C LEU A 583 34.65 28.34 9.75
N THR A 584 35.33 28.33 8.60
CA THR A 584 34.69 28.06 7.31
C THR A 584 34.06 26.67 7.24
N ALA A 585 34.68 25.65 7.84
CA ALA A 585 34.09 24.30 7.89
C ALA A 585 32.82 24.23 8.74
N PHE A 586 32.64 25.12 9.72
CA PHE A 586 31.38 25.29 10.45
C PHE A 586 30.37 26.21 9.73
N GLY A 587 30.61 26.54 8.45
CA GLY A 587 29.73 27.40 7.66
C GLY A 587 29.78 28.89 8.03
N VAL A 588 30.78 29.32 8.79
CA VAL A 588 30.94 30.73 9.18
C VAL A 588 31.51 31.52 8.01
N THR A 589 30.77 32.53 7.58
CA THR A 589 31.24 33.52 6.60
C THR A 589 32.15 34.54 7.29
N ILE A 590 33.28 34.84 6.67
CA ILE A 590 34.21 35.85 7.16
C ILE A 590 33.96 37.16 6.40
N ASP A 591 33.36 38.14 7.06
CA ASP A 591 32.96 39.41 6.45
C ASP A 591 34.09 40.44 6.43
N LEU A 592 35.05 40.30 7.35
CA LEU A 592 36.19 41.20 7.44
C LEU A 592 37.46 40.45 7.81
N LEU A 593 38.55 40.68 7.07
CA LEU A 593 39.88 40.18 7.39
C LEU A 593 40.82 41.35 7.66
N LEU A 594 41.24 41.49 8.92
CA LEU A 594 42.17 42.53 9.35
C LEU A 594 43.55 41.89 9.50
N ALA A 595 44.50 42.28 8.65
CA ALA A 595 45.81 41.64 8.59
C ALA A 595 46.98 42.62 8.80
N TYR A 596 47.94 42.20 9.61
CA TYR A 596 49.16 42.95 9.92
C TYR A 596 50.37 42.01 10.01
N GLY A 597 51.57 42.55 9.73
CA GLY A 597 52.81 41.76 9.80
C GLY A 597 52.80 40.52 8.89
N VAL A 598 53.33 39.40 9.40
CA VAL A 598 53.27 38.09 8.72
C VAL A 598 51.83 37.61 8.46
N GLY A 599 50.84 38.09 9.22
CA GLY A 599 49.42 37.78 9.02
C GLY A 599 48.89 38.23 7.65
N LYS A 600 49.53 39.22 7.00
CA LYS A 600 49.20 39.62 5.62
C LYS A 600 49.40 38.49 4.61
N LEU A 601 50.43 37.65 4.80
CA LEU A 601 50.66 36.51 3.92
C LEU A 601 49.55 35.47 4.06
N ALA A 602 49.10 35.20 5.29
CA ALA A 602 47.95 34.33 5.52
C ALA A 602 46.65 34.92 4.92
N ALA A 603 46.46 36.24 5.00
CA ALA A 603 45.29 36.89 4.41
C ALA A 603 45.30 36.82 2.88
N GLN A 604 46.44 37.01 2.23
CA GLN A 604 46.57 36.85 0.79
C GLN A 604 46.28 35.41 0.32
N VAL A 605 46.57 34.41 1.16
CA VAL A 605 46.19 33.01 0.88
C VAL A 605 44.68 32.84 0.94
N VAL A 606 44.02 33.42 1.95
CA VAL A 606 42.54 33.38 2.06
C VAL A 606 41.87 34.05 0.87
N ASP A 607 42.38 35.20 0.43
CA ASP A 607 41.83 35.97 -0.70
C ASP A 607 42.24 35.40 -2.08
N GLY A 608 43.04 34.32 -2.13
CA GLY A 608 43.53 33.71 -3.36
C GLY A 608 44.61 34.50 -4.11
N GLY A 609 45.16 35.55 -3.48
CA GLY A 609 46.24 36.38 -4.03
C GLY A 609 47.65 35.80 -3.85
N LEU A 610 47.82 34.76 -3.03
CA LEU A 610 49.09 34.09 -2.78
C LEU A 610 48.88 32.59 -2.55
N GLU A 611 49.71 31.75 -3.16
CA GLU A 611 49.68 30.31 -2.91
C GLU A 611 50.21 29.97 -1.51
N PHE A 612 49.63 28.97 -0.84
CA PHE A 612 50.01 28.61 0.53
C PHE A 612 51.51 28.27 0.67
N VAL A 613 52.09 27.62 -0.34
CA VAL A 613 53.53 27.30 -0.38
C VAL A 613 54.40 28.56 -0.42
N ASP A 614 53.98 29.59 -1.15
CA ASP A 614 54.73 30.83 -1.28
C ASP A 614 54.62 31.65 -0.01
N ALA A 615 53.46 31.67 0.65
CA ALA A 615 53.29 32.27 1.98
C ALA A 615 54.26 31.67 3.02
N LEU A 616 54.43 30.34 3.02
CA LEU A 616 55.39 29.68 3.92
C LEU A 616 56.86 29.98 3.57
N ARG A 617 57.17 30.15 2.28
CA ARG A 617 58.52 30.52 1.82
C ARG A 617 58.88 31.95 2.21
N LEU A 618 57.93 32.89 2.06
CA LEU A 618 58.09 34.31 2.33
C LEU A 618 57.99 34.66 3.83
N ALA A 619 57.57 33.71 4.68
CA ALA A 619 57.31 33.95 6.10
C ALA A 619 58.46 34.63 6.86
N ASP A 620 59.71 34.25 6.55
CA ASP A 620 60.90 34.75 7.25
C ASP A 620 61.55 35.96 6.56
N GLU A 621 60.97 36.47 5.48
CA GLU A 621 61.43 37.70 4.85
C GLU A 621 61.08 38.93 5.72
N PRO A 622 61.93 39.99 5.72
CA PRO A 622 61.65 41.22 6.47
C PRO A 622 60.45 41.96 5.87
N ALA A 623 59.43 42.24 6.69
CA ALA A 623 58.25 42.99 6.27
C ALA A 623 58.62 44.43 5.86
N THR A 624 58.10 44.89 4.72
CA THR A 624 58.43 46.20 4.13
C THR A 624 57.61 47.38 4.69
N ASP A 625 56.54 47.11 5.45
CA ASP A 625 55.67 48.14 6.05
C ASP A 625 55.41 47.86 7.54
N SER A 626 55.77 48.81 8.41
CA SER A 626 55.79 48.63 9.87
C SER A 626 54.75 49.45 10.65
N THR A 627 53.75 50.06 10.00
CA THR A 627 52.73 50.86 10.69
C THR A 627 51.36 50.71 10.03
N PHE A 628 50.32 50.38 10.79
CA PHE A 628 48.93 50.35 10.33
C PHE A 628 48.19 51.65 10.68
N ASP A 629 47.28 52.07 9.81
CA ASP A 629 46.54 53.33 9.93
C ASP A 629 45.38 53.19 10.94
N LEU A 630 45.59 53.73 12.15
CA LEU A 630 44.60 53.71 13.24
C LEU A 630 43.31 54.45 12.89
N GLN A 631 43.37 55.50 12.08
CA GLN A 631 42.20 56.29 11.72
C GLN A 631 41.34 55.52 10.72
N ARG A 632 41.97 54.89 9.72
CA ARG A 632 41.29 53.96 8.80
C ARG A 632 40.68 52.77 9.53
N LEU A 633 41.40 52.17 10.49
CA LEU A 633 40.90 51.07 11.30
C LEU A 633 39.67 51.50 12.13
N GLN A 634 39.72 52.69 12.75
CA GLN A 634 38.59 53.22 13.52
C GLN A 634 37.36 53.47 12.64
N THR A 635 37.52 54.04 11.45
CA THR A 635 36.41 54.24 10.51
C THR A 635 35.77 52.92 10.09
N LEU A 636 36.58 51.92 9.72
CA LEU A 636 36.09 50.59 9.33
C LEU A 636 35.30 49.91 10.44
N LEU A 637 35.79 49.97 11.69
CA LEU A 637 35.10 49.37 12.84
C LEU A 637 33.82 50.12 13.23
N GLN A 638 33.77 51.45 13.04
CA GLN A 638 32.54 52.23 13.25
C GLN A 638 31.45 51.90 12.24
N GLU A 639 31.82 51.62 10.99
CA GLU A 639 30.90 51.20 9.93
C GLU A 639 30.37 49.76 10.14
N GLN A 640 31.02 48.98 11.01
CA GLN A 640 30.76 47.55 11.26
C GLN A 640 30.51 47.28 12.75
N ALA A 641 29.64 48.05 13.39
CA ALA A 641 29.44 48.03 14.85
C ALA A 641 28.95 46.69 15.42
N GLU A 642 28.34 45.82 14.60
CA GLU A 642 27.83 44.50 15.00
C GLU A 642 28.81 43.34 14.72
N LEU A 643 30.05 43.65 14.31
CA LEU A 643 31.06 42.67 13.92
C LEU A 643 31.63 41.90 15.13
N CYS A 644 31.53 40.58 15.10
CA CYS A 644 32.18 39.69 16.06
C CYS A 644 33.65 39.50 15.67
N LEU A 645 34.56 40.21 16.35
CA LEU A 645 35.99 40.10 16.10
C LEU A 645 36.60 38.88 16.82
N VAL A 646 37.24 38.00 16.06
CA VAL A 646 37.97 36.84 16.57
C VAL A 646 39.47 37.08 16.39
N ARG A 647 40.20 36.97 17.49
CA ARG A 647 41.67 37.02 17.50
C ARG A 647 42.26 35.66 17.80
N PHE A 648 43.45 35.45 17.26
CA PHE A 648 44.19 34.19 17.38
C PHE A 648 45.43 34.32 18.26
N SER A 649 45.68 35.51 18.84
CA SER A 649 46.80 35.82 19.74
C SER A 649 46.35 36.71 20.93
N ARG A 650 47.07 36.63 22.05
CA ARG A 650 46.85 37.51 23.21
C ARG A 650 47.60 38.84 23.17
N CYS A 651 48.69 38.90 22.41
CA CYS A 651 49.68 39.98 22.49
C CYS A 651 49.95 40.67 21.15
N GLY A 652 49.05 40.54 20.18
CA GLY A 652 49.20 41.15 18.85
C GLY A 652 49.02 42.67 18.86
N GLU A 653 49.78 43.38 18.04
CA GLU A 653 49.74 44.85 17.95
C GLU A 653 48.38 45.34 17.43
N LEU A 654 47.86 44.68 16.40
CA LEU A 654 46.56 45.02 15.81
C LEU A 654 45.42 44.70 16.79
N ALA A 655 45.45 43.54 17.46
CA ALA A 655 44.48 43.20 18.49
C ALA A 655 44.49 44.16 19.68
N THR A 656 45.68 44.64 20.09
CA THR A 656 45.84 45.62 21.17
C THR A 656 45.27 46.99 20.77
N ALA A 657 45.50 47.41 19.53
CA ALA A 657 44.92 48.64 19.00
C ALA A 657 43.38 48.61 18.96
N ILE A 658 42.80 47.51 18.49
CA ILE A 658 41.33 47.30 18.44
C ILE A 658 40.72 47.40 19.85
N ASN A 659 41.32 46.73 20.84
CA ASN A 659 40.85 46.78 22.22
C ASN A 659 40.98 48.20 22.81
N THR A 660 42.03 48.95 22.45
CA THR A 660 42.24 50.34 22.90
C THR A 660 41.18 51.29 22.30
N LEU A 661 40.70 50.99 21.09
CA LEU A 661 39.60 51.71 20.43
C LEU A 661 38.21 51.39 21.03
N GLY A 662 38.12 50.48 22.01
CA GLY A 662 36.89 50.15 22.73
C GLY A 662 36.10 48.98 22.15
N TYR A 663 36.61 48.28 21.12
CA TYR A 663 35.97 47.11 20.53
C TYR A 663 36.45 45.83 21.22
N GLN A 664 35.53 44.92 21.55
CA GLN A 664 35.87 43.63 22.17
C GLN A 664 36.23 42.59 21.09
N SER A 665 37.16 41.68 21.43
CA SER A 665 37.56 40.56 20.57
C SER A 665 37.66 39.25 21.34
N TYR A 666 37.20 38.16 20.73
CA TYR A 666 37.20 36.82 21.30
C TYR A 666 38.55 36.13 21.14
N ASP A 667 39.11 35.61 22.24
CA ASP A 667 40.37 34.86 22.25
C ASP A 667 40.13 33.36 21.95
N SER A 668 40.41 32.96 20.71
CA SER A 668 40.26 31.57 20.26
C SER A 668 41.33 30.61 20.83
N GLU A 669 42.44 31.13 21.40
CA GLU A 669 43.46 30.29 22.06
C GLU A 669 42.92 29.64 23.34
N ARG A 670 41.95 30.27 24.02
CA ARG A 670 41.45 29.80 25.32
C ARG A 670 40.32 28.78 25.23
N SER A 671 39.35 28.95 24.33
CA SER A 671 38.30 27.93 24.13
C SER A 671 37.46 28.20 22.88
N LEU A 672 37.95 27.75 21.72
CA LEU A 672 37.19 27.73 20.47
C LEU A 672 35.84 27.00 20.61
N LEU A 673 35.78 25.95 21.44
CA LEU A 673 34.54 25.24 21.74
C LEU A 673 33.53 26.14 22.47
N THR A 674 33.99 26.95 23.43
CA THR A 674 33.14 27.94 24.08
C THR A 674 32.67 29.01 23.09
N LEU A 675 33.55 29.51 22.22
CA LEU A 675 33.16 30.49 21.19
C LEU A 675 32.06 29.95 20.27
N LEU A 676 32.22 28.72 19.77
CA LEU A 676 31.20 28.05 18.95
C LEU A 676 29.89 27.84 19.74
N GLY A 677 30.00 27.48 21.02
CA GLY A 677 28.86 27.34 21.92
C GLY A 677 28.13 28.65 22.20
N ASP A 678 28.86 29.76 22.35
CA ASP A 678 28.31 31.09 22.57
C ASP A 678 27.60 31.56 21.30
N TRP A 679 28.22 31.39 20.12
CA TRP A 679 27.56 31.71 18.84
C TRP A 679 26.31 30.89 18.63
N PHE A 680 26.34 29.60 18.96
CA PHE A 680 25.16 28.75 18.93
C PHE A 680 24.04 29.31 19.81
N VAL A 681 24.34 29.63 21.08
CA VAL A 681 23.36 30.18 22.04
C VAL A 681 22.78 31.52 21.58
N ASN A 682 23.58 32.34 20.89
CA ASN A 682 23.14 33.62 20.30
C ASN A 682 22.43 33.45 18.93
N GLY A 683 22.14 32.22 18.50
CA GLY A 683 21.32 31.95 17.32
C GLY A 683 22.08 31.74 16.00
N ALA A 684 23.41 31.66 16.01
CA ALA A 684 24.17 31.35 14.79
C ALA A 684 23.85 29.93 14.28
N ASN A 685 23.62 29.79 12.97
CA ASN A 685 23.39 28.50 12.33
C ASN A 685 24.72 27.94 11.80
N LEU A 686 25.33 27.05 12.57
CA LEU A 686 26.63 26.44 12.26
C LEU A 686 26.45 25.06 11.62
N ASP A 687 27.31 24.71 10.66
CA ASP A 687 27.36 23.37 10.05
C ASP A 687 28.19 22.43 10.92
N TRP A 688 27.54 21.82 11.91
CA TRP A 688 28.20 20.88 12.84
C TRP A 688 28.72 19.62 12.15
N GLN A 689 28.02 19.15 11.11
CA GLN A 689 28.38 17.92 10.40
C GLN A 689 29.68 18.12 9.61
N GLN A 690 29.78 19.22 8.85
CA GLN A 690 30.98 19.58 8.11
C GLN A 690 32.11 20.05 9.04
N GLY A 691 31.81 20.80 10.11
CA GLY A 691 32.85 21.31 11.01
C GLY A 691 33.54 20.22 11.83
N CYS A 692 32.80 19.20 12.23
CA CYS A 692 33.34 18.07 12.99
C CYS A 692 33.92 16.95 12.12
N GLU A 693 33.35 16.69 10.93
CA GLU A 693 33.68 15.57 10.01
C GLU A 693 33.79 14.21 10.69
N ARG A 694 32.89 13.95 11.65
CA ARG A 694 32.86 12.69 12.40
C ARG A 694 31.60 11.90 12.06
N LYS A 695 31.73 10.58 12.01
CA LYS A 695 30.58 9.67 12.00
C LYS A 695 30.03 9.59 13.41
N ILE A 696 28.77 9.97 13.60
CA ILE A 696 28.07 9.84 14.88
C ILE A 696 28.05 8.37 15.33
N ASN A 697 28.30 8.15 16.63
CA ASN A 697 28.18 6.86 17.28
C ASN A 697 26.82 6.78 18.00
N ARG A 698 25.83 6.14 17.38
CA ARG A 698 24.42 6.14 17.82
C ARG A 698 24.11 5.08 18.90
N ARG A 699 25.06 4.74 19.77
CA ARG A 699 24.92 3.65 20.76
C ARG A 699 24.19 4.02 22.05
N LEU A 700 23.67 5.23 22.14
CA LEU A 700 22.99 5.75 23.32
C LEU A 700 21.68 6.41 22.89
N GLU A 701 20.57 5.96 23.48
CA GLU A 701 19.29 6.66 23.39
C GLU A 701 19.31 7.82 24.39
N LEU A 702 18.96 9.02 23.92
CA LEU A 702 18.76 10.20 24.75
C LEU A 702 17.38 10.78 24.48
N PRO A 703 16.73 11.41 25.47
CA PRO A 703 15.42 12.03 25.28
C PRO A 703 15.38 12.96 24.07
N PHE A 704 14.19 13.12 23.50
CA PHE A 704 13.88 14.10 22.47
C PHE A 704 13.35 15.40 23.11
N ALA A 705 13.49 16.53 22.40
CA ALA A 705 12.90 17.79 22.84
C ALA A 705 11.36 17.68 22.82
N PRO A 706 10.64 18.12 23.85
CA PRO A 706 9.18 18.06 23.85
C PRO A 706 8.56 18.82 22.68
N PHE A 707 7.53 18.25 22.07
CA PHE A 707 6.68 18.94 21.10
C PHE A 707 5.87 20.06 21.76
N VAL A 708 5.70 21.18 21.06
CA VAL A 708 4.85 22.29 21.53
C VAL A 708 3.39 21.96 21.27
N ALA A 709 2.76 21.27 22.22
CA ALA A 709 1.36 20.88 22.10
C ALA A 709 0.45 22.11 21.96
N THR A 710 -0.14 22.27 20.78
CA THR A 710 -1.24 23.22 20.54
C THR A 710 -2.54 22.45 20.60
N TYR A 711 -3.57 23.05 21.21
CA TYR A 711 -4.91 22.46 21.22
C TYR A 711 -5.45 22.40 19.78
N CYS A 712 -5.69 21.19 19.29
CA CYS A 712 -6.21 20.90 17.97
C CYS A 712 -7.43 19.98 18.13
N TRP A 713 -8.58 20.59 18.38
CA TRP A 713 -9.85 19.87 18.49
C TRP A 713 -10.95 20.72 17.86
N PRO A 714 -11.74 20.18 16.92
CA PRO A 714 -12.69 20.98 16.17
C PRO A 714 -13.89 21.36 17.04
N GLU A 715 -14.31 22.62 16.99
CA GLU A 715 -15.53 23.09 17.68
C GLU A 715 -16.83 22.48 17.11
N THR A 716 -16.73 21.82 15.95
CA THR A 716 -17.85 21.23 15.19
C THR A 716 -18.14 19.78 15.57
N ILE A 717 -17.55 19.23 16.64
CA ILE A 717 -17.88 17.89 17.14
C ILE A 717 -19.31 17.86 17.70
N GLU A 718 -20.07 16.83 17.34
CA GLU A 718 -21.37 16.58 17.94
C GLU A 718 -21.19 15.92 19.31
N ASN A 719 -21.52 16.66 20.37
CA ASN A 719 -21.60 16.10 21.72
C ASN A 719 -22.81 15.16 21.75
N SER A 720 -22.55 13.85 21.67
CA SER A 720 -23.59 12.83 21.68
C SER A 720 -24.23 12.72 23.07
N ALA A 721 -25.18 13.60 23.34
CA ALA A 721 -26.18 13.44 24.39
C ALA A 721 -27.56 13.68 23.75
N MET A 722 -28.37 12.61 23.73
CA MET A 722 -29.75 12.49 23.24
C MET A 722 -29.98 12.21 21.75
N VAL A 723 -30.16 10.92 21.43
CA VAL A 723 -31.33 10.46 20.65
C VAL A 723 -31.92 9.25 21.37
N SER A 724 -32.67 9.51 22.44
CA SER A 724 -33.64 8.58 23.00
C SER A 724 -35.03 9.01 22.55
N ASP A 725 -35.33 8.82 21.27
CA ASP A 725 -36.71 8.91 20.79
C ASP A 725 -37.18 7.52 20.39
N VAL A 726 -37.71 6.82 21.40
CA VAL A 726 -38.74 5.81 21.19
C VAL A 726 -39.95 6.54 20.61
N VAL A 727 -40.03 6.61 19.28
CA VAL A 727 -41.26 7.01 18.60
C VAL A 727 -42.18 5.78 18.57
N PRO A 728 -43.46 5.89 18.97
CA PRO A 728 -44.37 4.76 19.00
C PRO A 728 -44.50 4.19 17.59
N HIS A 729 -44.52 2.86 17.47
CA HIS A 729 -44.96 2.18 16.25
C HIS A 729 -46.41 2.58 15.94
N THR A 730 -46.59 3.68 15.23
CA THR A 730 -47.81 3.91 14.44
C THR A 730 -47.71 3.04 13.22
N SER A 731 -48.53 2.00 13.21
CA SER A 731 -48.84 1.15 12.06
C SER A 731 -49.09 1.99 10.81
N ILE A 732 -48.11 2.04 9.92
CA ILE A 732 -48.31 2.39 8.51
C ILE A 732 -48.55 1.08 7.79
N SER A 733 -49.82 0.75 7.58
CA SER A 733 -50.21 -0.13 6.49
C SER A 733 -49.88 0.58 5.19
N ASN A 734 -48.97 0.05 4.38
CA ASN A 734 -48.90 0.33 2.95
C ASN A 734 -48.45 -0.93 2.19
N SER A 735 -49.48 -1.65 1.73
CA SER A 735 -49.58 -2.46 0.50
C SER A 735 -48.31 -3.11 -0.06
N GLY A 736 -48.20 -4.43 0.11
CA GLY A 736 -47.38 -5.31 -0.73
C GLY A 736 -47.87 -5.46 -2.17
N GLU A 737 -48.66 -4.52 -2.69
CA GLU A 737 -49.32 -4.60 -4.00
C GLU A 737 -48.42 -4.13 -5.17
N ASN A 738 -47.23 -3.57 -4.94
CA ASN A 738 -46.39 -3.01 -6.02
C ASN A 738 -45.19 -3.91 -6.44
N VAL A 739 -44.69 -4.81 -5.58
CA VAL A 739 -43.48 -5.61 -5.89
C VAL A 739 -43.75 -6.65 -6.98
N GLU A 740 -44.92 -7.30 -6.93
CA GLU A 740 -45.35 -8.29 -7.92
C GLU A 740 -45.52 -7.67 -9.32
N GLU A 741 -46.15 -6.48 -9.39
CA GLU A 741 -46.35 -5.76 -10.65
C GLU A 741 -45.03 -5.28 -11.26
N ILE A 742 -44.09 -4.80 -10.43
CA ILE A 742 -42.75 -4.41 -10.86
C ILE A 742 -41.98 -5.62 -11.40
N LEU A 743 -41.98 -6.76 -10.68
CA LEU A 743 -41.31 -7.98 -11.13
C LEU A 743 -41.85 -8.46 -12.48
N LEU A 744 -43.17 -8.65 -12.60
CA LEU A 744 -43.77 -9.12 -13.84
C LEU A 744 -43.54 -8.14 -15.00
N THR A 745 -43.55 -6.83 -14.74
CA THR A 745 -43.23 -5.83 -15.77
C THR A 745 -41.79 -5.98 -16.27
N GLN A 746 -40.82 -6.05 -15.36
CA GLN A 746 -39.40 -6.18 -15.74
C GLN A 746 -39.11 -7.51 -16.44
N VAL A 747 -39.66 -8.63 -15.97
CA VAL A 747 -39.49 -9.95 -16.62
C VAL A 747 -40.08 -9.95 -18.02
N ARG A 748 -41.30 -9.42 -18.20
CA ARG A 748 -41.96 -9.37 -19.51
C ARG A 748 -41.24 -8.45 -20.49
N GLU A 749 -40.60 -7.38 -20.02
CA GLU A 749 -39.79 -6.50 -20.86
C GLU A 749 -38.47 -7.15 -21.26
N VAL A 750 -37.77 -7.78 -20.31
CA VAL A 750 -36.49 -8.46 -20.53
C VAL A 750 -36.64 -9.65 -21.48
N LEU A 751 -37.69 -10.46 -21.30
CA LEU A 751 -37.98 -11.63 -22.14
C LEU A 751 -38.83 -11.31 -23.37
N LYS A 752 -39.40 -10.10 -23.45
CA LYS A 752 -40.36 -9.68 -24.48
C LYS A 752 -41.61 -10.59 -24.62
N GLU A 753 -41.99 -11.29 -23.55
CA GLU A 753 -43.16 -12.17 -23.53
C GLU A 753 -44.24 -11.61 -22.59
N PRO A 754 -45.31 -10.98 -23.12
CA PRO A 754 -46.29 -10.26 -22.30
C PRO A 754 -47.22 -11.16 -21.48
N LYS A 755 -47.24 -12.48 -21.72
CA LYS A 755 -48.17 -13.41 -21.06
C LYS A 755 -47.64 -14.06 -19.78
N LEU A 756 -46.39 -13.83 -19.40
CA LEU A 756 -45.77 -14.48 -18.24
C LEU A 756 -46.52 -14.19 -16.94
N THR A 757 -46.72 -15.23 -16.12
CA THR A 757 -47.28 -15.19 -14.76
C THR A 757 -46.21 -15.58 -13.74
N LEU A 758 -46.50 -15.47 -12.44
CA LEU A 758 -45.57 -15.89 -11.40
C LEU A 758 -45.33 -17.42 -11.38
N ASP A 759 -46.24 -18.22 -11.92
CA ASP A 759 -46.08 -19.68 -11.95
C ASP A 759 -45.16 -20.16 -13.10
N ASP A 760 -44.70 -19.25 -13.95
CA ASP A 760 -43.83 -19.57 -15.07
C ASP A 760 -42.35 -19.62 -14.63
N ASP A 761 -41.60 -20.57 -15.19
CA ASP A 761 -40.15 -20.69 -15.04
C ASP A 761 -39.46 -19.68 -16.00
N PHE A 762 -38.60 -18.83 -15.44
CA PHE A 762 -37.88 -17.78 -16.17
C PHE A 762 -37.03 -18.35 -17.34
N PHE A 763 -36.36 -19.48 -17.13
CA PHE A 763 -35.50 -20.10 -18.14
C PHE A 763 -36.31 -20.90 -19.17
N ALA A 764 -37.40 -21.54 -18.74
CA ALA A 764 -38.34 -22.18 -19.67
C ALA A 764 -39.01 -21.15 -20.60
N ALA A 765 -39.17 -19.91 -20.14
CA ALA A 765 -39.70 -18.78 -20.89
C ALA A 765 -38.69 -18.10 -21.85
N GLY A 766 -37.46 -18.63 -21.97
CA GLY A 766 -36.41 -18.07 -22.83
C GLY A 766 -35.38 -17.20 -22.11
N GLY A 767 -35.32 -17.27 -20.78
CA GLY A 767 -34.26 -16.67 -19.97
C GLY A 767 -32.87 -17.27 -20.21
N ASN A 768 -31.84 -16.45 -20.09
CA ASN A 768 -30.42 -16.83 -20.13
C ASN A 768 -29.62 -15.98 -19.13
N SER A 769 -28.31 -16.24 -18.95
CA SER A 769 -27.51 -15.50 -17.97
C SER A 769 -27.48 -13.98 -18.22
N LEU A 770 -27.45 -13.57 -19.49
CA LEU A 770 -27.36 -12.16 -19.86
C LEU A 770 -28.65 -11.39 -19.53
N ASN A 771 -29.80 -11.96 -19.87
CA ASN A 771 -31.09 -11.33 -19.60
C ASN A 771 -31.53 -11.52 -18.13
N GLY A 772 -31.11 -12.59 -17.47
CA GLY A 772 -31.29 -12.79 -16.03
C GLY A 772 -30.50 -11.77 -15.20
N GLU A 773 -29.27 -11.46 -15.60
CA GLU A 773 -28.46 -10.43 -14.93
C GLU A 773 -29.05 -9.04 -15.16
N GLN A 774 -29.54 -8.75 -16.38
CA GLN A 774 -30.30 -7.51 -16.65
C GLN A 774 -31.55 -7.40 -15.78
N LEU A 775 -32.30 -8.50 -15.62
CA LEU A 775 -33.49 -8.53 -14.77
C LEU A 775 -33.13 -8.21 -13.31
N VAL A 776 -32.10 -8.88 -12.76
CA VAL A 776 -31.64 -8.67 -11.39
C VAL A 776 -31.18 -7.23 -11.15
N VAL A 777 -30.38 -6.68 -12.07
CA VAL A 777 -29.94 -5.26 -11.99
C VAL A 777 -31.14 -4.32 -12.02
N ARG A 778 -32.10 -4.54 -12.93
CA ARG A 778 -33.33 -3.73 -13.03
C ARG A 778 -34.17 -3.79 -11.75
N LEU A 779 -34.26 -4.96 -11.11
CA LEU A 779 -34.99 -5.13 -9.85
C LEU A 779 -34.26 -4.50 -8.67
N ASN A 780 -32.94 -4.65 -8.60
CA ASN A 780 -32.09 -4.00 -7.59
C ASN A 780 -32.22 -2.47 -7.67
N GLU A 781 -32.17 -1.89 -8.87
CA GLU A 781 -32.37 -0.46 -9.08
C GLU A 781 -33.80 0.01 -8.77
N ALA A 782 -34.81 -0.74 -9.22
CA ALA A 782 -36.21 -0.37 -9.03
C ALA A 782 -36.70 -0.50 -7.58
N LEU A 783 -36.14 -1.45 -6.83
CA LEU A 783 -36.63 -1.86 -5.51
C LEU A 783 -35.62 -1.61 -4.39
N GLY A 784 -34.38 -1.18 -4.70
CA GLY A 784 -33.32 -0.95 -3.73
C GLY A 784 -32.84 -2.25 -3.06
N THR A 785 -32.79 -3.35 -3.81
CA THR A 785 -32.41 -4.68 -3.32
C THR A 785 -30.97 -5.05 -3.72
N ASP A 786 -30.42 -6.11 -3.11
CA ASP A 786 -29.09 -6.68 -3.45
C ASP A 786 -29.25 -8.14 -3.94
N LEU A 787 -30.20 -8.36 -4.85
CA LEU A 787 -30.43 -9.65 -5.49
C LEU A 787 -29.25 -9.98 -6.41
N LYS A 788 -28.95 -11.27 -6.55
CA LYS A 788 -27.90 -11.79 -7.42
C LYS A 788 -28.52 -12.72 -8.47
N LEU A 789 -27.83 -12.90 -9.58
CA LEU A 789 -28.24 -13.87 -10.62
C LEU A 789 -28.43 -15.28 -10.04
N MET A 790 -27.66 -15.64 -9.01
CA MET A 790 -27.80 -16.92 -8.32
C MET A 790 -29.18 -17.06 -7.64
N ASP A 791 -29.70 -15.98 -7.06
CA ASP A 791 -31.00 -15.99 -6.41
C ASP A 791 -32.12 -16.29 -7.41
N LEU A 792 -31.97 -15.84 -8.66
CA LEU A 792 -32.87 -16.19 -9.77
C LEU A 792 -32.70 -17.64 -10.23
N LEU A 793 -31.46 -18.13 -10.31
CA LEU A 793 -31.13 -19.51 -10.74
C LEU A 793 -31.59 -20.58 -9.73
N ASP A 794 -31.60 -20.25 -8.44
CA ASP A 794 -31.99 -21.17 -7.37
C ASP A 794 -33.52 -21.29 -7.21
N CYS A 795 -34.30 -20.37 -7.79
CA CYS A 795 -35.76 -20.41 -7.78
C CYS A 795 -36.32 -21.35 -8.86
N LEU A 796 -37.39 -22.08 -8.52
CA LEU A 796 -38.12 -22.96 -9.43
C LEU A 796 -38.96 -22.21 -10.45
N ASP A 797 -39.56 -21.10 -10.02
CA ASP A 797 -40.48 -20.28 -10.79
C ASP A 797 -40.37 -18.81 -10.35
N LEU A 798 -41.05 -17.92 -11.08
CA LEU A 798 -41.08 -16.50 -10.77
C LEU A 798 -41.78 -16.19 -9.44
N ASN A 799 -42.57 -17.12 -8.88
CA ASN A 799 -43.25 -16.97 -7.61
C ASN A 799 -42.27 -17.17 -6.44
N GLU A 800 -41.39 -18.17 -6.49
CA GLU A 800 -40.29 -18.31 -5.53
C GLU A 800 -39.35 -17.11 -5.59
N PHE A 801 -39.01 -16.66 -6.80
CA PHE A 801 -38.17 -15.48 -6.98
C PHE A 801 -38.86 -14.21 -6.45
N TYR A 802 -40.17 -14.07 -6.65
CA TYR A 802 -40.96 -13.00 -6.07
C TYR A 802 -40.91 -12.98 -4.53
N GLN A 803 -41.01 -14.13 -3.86
CA GLN A 803 -40.91 -14.17 -2.40
C GLN A 803 -39.52 -13.69 -1.94
N LEU A 804 -38.46 -14.12 -2.62
CA LEU A 804 -37.10 -13.72 -2.32
C LEU A 804 -36.88 -12.21 -2.54
N VAL A 805 -37.40 -11.65 -3.64
CA VAL A 805 -37.40 -10.21 -3.92
C VAL A 805 -38.13 -9.45 -2.81
N LYS A 806 -39.31 -9.92 -2.42
CA LYS A 806 -40.14 -9.29 -1.39
C LYS A 806 -39.47 -9.28 -0.01
N ASP A 807 -38.76 -10.36 0.34
CA ASP A 807 -38.01 -10.45 1.60
C ASP A 807 -36.78 -9.54 1.59
N SER A 808 -36.09 -9.45 0.44
CA SER A 808 -34.95 -8.54 0.24
C SER A 808 -35.34 -7.05 0.37
N VAL A 809 -36.53 -6.67 -0.11
CA VAL A 809 -37.06 -5.30 0.03
C VAL A 809 -37.34 -4.93 1.50
N GLN A 810 -37.75 -5.90 2.35
CA GLN A 810 -38.04 -5.63 3.77
C GLN A 810 -36.79 -5.41 4.62
N LEU A 811 -35.63 -5.93 4.20
CA LEU A 811 -34.34 -5.79 4.87
C LEU A 811 -33.59 -4.50 4.46
N SER A 812 -34.03 -3.85 3.38
CA SER A 812 -33.30 -2.78 2.73
C SER A 812 -33.98 -1.43 2.97
N SER A 813 -33.66 -0.78 4.10
CA SER A 813 -33.92 0.65 4.26
C SER A 813 -32.60 1.42 4.36
N VAL A 814 -32.43 2.33 3.40
CA VAL A 814 -31.34 3.30 3.20
C VAL A 814 -30.21 2.85 2.27
N SER A 815 -30.38 3.17 0.98
CA SER A 815 -29.30 3.68 0.14
C SER A 815 -29.90 4.66 -0.88
N THR A 816 -29.42 5.91 -0.84
CA THR A 816 -29.69 6.93 -1.87
C THR A 816 -28.44 7.12 -2.70
N THR A 817 -28.59 7.01 -4.01
CA THR A 817 -27.56 7.22 -5.03
C THR A 817 -26.95 8.62 -4.94
N PRO A 818 -25.62 8.78 -4.94
CA PRO A 818 -24.99 10.11 -5.01
C PRO A 818 -25.27 10.77 -6.37
N GLY A 819 -25.64 12.04 -6.34
CA GLY A 819 -25.74 12.89 -7.52
C GLY A 819 -24.38 13.18 -8.13
N MET A 820 -24.31 13.17 -9.47
CA MET A 820 -23.14 13.56 -10.26
C MET A 820 -22.67 14.98 -9.90
N GLU A 821 -21.47 15.09 -9.33
CA GLU A 821 -20.67 16.31 -9.39
C GLU A 821 -19.75 16.30 -10.63
N THR A 822 -19.59 17.47 -11.23
CA THR A 822 -18.95 17.69 -12.52
C THR A 822 -17.41 17.73 -12.46
N ARG A 823 -16.80 16.86 -13.28
CA ARG A 823 -15.54 16.97 -14.06
C ARG A 823 -14.28 17.50 -13.37
N ASN A 824 -13.37 16.55 -13.08
CA ASN A 824 -11.94 16.76 -13.27
C ASN A 824 -11.60 16.64 -14.78
N ASN A 825 -10.84 17.59 -15.32
CA ASN A 825 -10.63 17.83 -16.76
C ASN A 825 -9.68 16.81 -17.47
N LYS A 826 -9.60 15.55 -17.02
CA LYS A 826 -8.70 14.55 -17.60
C LYS A 826 -9.48 13.43 -18.26
N ASN A 827 -9.36 13.32 -19.59
CA ASN A 827 -9.85 12.15 -20.32
C ASN A 827 -8.89 10.99 -20.07
N VAL A 828 -9.40 9.83 -19.68
CA VAL A 828 -8.61 8.64 -19.33
C VAL A 828 -9.07 7.43 -20.13
N LEU A 829 -8.18 6.46 -20.34
CA LEU A 829 -8.53 5.16 -20.91
C LEU A 829 -9.02 4.20 -19.82
N SER A 830 -10.07 3.43 -20.12
CA SER A 830 -10.50 2.32 -19.27
C SER A 830 -9.43 1.22 -19.21
N GLY A 831 -9.49 0.34 -18.22
CA GLY A 831 -8.55 -0.77 -18.09
C GLY A 831 -8.57 -1.72 -19.29
N GLN A 832 -9.74 -1.99 -19.89
CA GLN A 832 -9.78 -2.78 -21.13
C GLN A 832 -9.09 -2.06 -22.29
N GLN A 833 -9.28 -0.74 -22.42
CA GLN A 833 -8.58 0.05 -23.44
C GLN A 833 -7.07 0.00 -23.23
N LEU A 834 -6.60 0.10 -21.99
CA LEU A 834 -5.18 -0.03 -21.66
C LEU A 834 -4.63 -1.42 -21.98
N ALA A 835 -5.38 -2.49 -21.71
CA ALA A 835 -4.99 -3.86 -22.02
C ALA A 835 -4.86 -4.10 -23.53
N ILE A 836 -5.85 -3.66 -24.32
CA ILE A 836 -5.81 -3.75 -25.79
C ILE A 836 -4.68 -2.89 -26.36
N TRP A 837 -4.53 -1.66 -25.88
CA TRP A 837 -3.46 -0.76 -26.31
C TRP A 837 -2.08 -1.38 -26.05
N ALA A 838 -1.82 -1.91 -24.85
CA ALA A 838 -0.56 -2.56 -24.53
C ALA A 838 -0.30 -3.78 -25.44
N ALA A 839 -1.32 -4.58 -25.74
CA ALA A 839 -1.20 -5.70 -26.67
C ALA A 839 -0.86 -5.24 -28.10
N THR A 840 -1.49 -4.16 -28.58
CA THR A 840 -1.18 -3.56 -29.89
C THR A 840 0.26 -3.00 -29.95
N GLU A 841 0.75 -2.37 -28.88
CA GLU A 841 2.13 -1.87 -28.82
C GLU A 841 3.17 -3.00 -28.85
N ILE A 842 2.84 -4.17 -28.30
CA ILE A 842 3.72 -5.35 -28.28
C ILE A 842 3.72 -6.07 -29.63
N ALA A 843 2.53 -6.33 -30.19
CA ALA A 843 2.37 -7.08 -31.44
C ALA A 843 2.62 -6.23 -32.70
N GLY A 844 2.60 -4.89 -32.57
CA GLY A 844 2.58 -3.95 -33.68
C GLY A 844 1.19 -3.77 -34.28
N GLU A 845 1.05 -2.74 -35.13
CA GLU A 845 -0.24 -2.44 -35.78
C GLU A 845 -0.65 -3.59 -36.72
N SER A 846 -1.76 -4.25 -36.38
CA SER A 846 -2.38 -5.31 -37.16
C SER A 846 -3.90 -5.15 -37.20
N GLY A 847 -4.57 -5.88 -38.08
CA GLY A 847 -6.03 -5.94 -38.12
C GLY A 847 -6.67 -6.79 -37.02
N ALA A 848 -5.90 -7.40 -36.10
CA ALA A 848 -6.43 -8.36 -35.12
C ALA A 848 -7.50 -7.75 -34.19
N TYR A 849 -7.39 -6.45 -33.88
CA TYR A 849 -8.38 -5.71 -33.07
C TYR A 849 -9.38 -4.92 -33.91
N ASN A 850 -9.49 -5.21 -35.21
CA ASN A 850 -10.59 -4.69 -36.02
C ASN A 850 -11.88 -5.44 -35.69
N VAL A 851 -12.99 -4.71 -35.70
CA VAL A 851 -14.34 -5.23 -35.50
C VAL A 851 -15.16 -4.84 -36.73
N PRO A 852 -15.13 -5.65 -37.80
CA PRO A 852 -15.83 -5.35 -39.04
C PRO A 852 -17.27 -5.90 -39.05
N ALA A 853 -18.11 -5.30 -39.89
CA ALA A 853 -19.32 -5.91 -40.42
C ALA A 853 -19.47 -5.57 -41.90
N VAL A 854 -19.90 -6.55 -42.69
CA VAL A 854 -20.15 -6.36 -44.12
C VAL A 854 -21.61 -6.69 -44.41
N LEU A 855 -22.35 -5.68 -44.88
CA LEU A 855 -23.72 -5.84 -45.33
C LEU A 855 -23.74 -5.96 -46.86
N LEU A 856 -24.00 -7.15 -47.37
CA LEU A 856 -24.24 -7.39 -48.79
C LEU A 856 -25.63 -6.88 -49.15
N ILE A 857 -25.69 -5.93 -50.07
CA ILE A 857 -26.90 -5.24 -50.49
C ILE A 857 -27.40 -5.83 -51.80
N ASN A 858 -28.65 -6.31 -51.78
CA ASN A 858 -29.28 -6.97 -52.92
C ASN A 858 -29.86 -5.99 -53.96
N ALA A 859 -29.86 -4.69 -53.65
CA ALA A 859 -30.32 -3.60 -54.52
C ALA A 859 -29.35 -2.41 -54.46
N GLU A 860 -29.64 -1.35 -55.22
CA GLU A 860 -28.87 -0.11 -55.15
C GLU A 860 -29.08 0.58 -53.79
N ALA A 861 -27.99 0.93 -53.11
CA ALA A 861 -27.98 1.59 -51.82
C ALA A 861 -28.28 3.09 -51.96
N ASP A 862 -29.13 3.61 -51.07
CA ASP A 862 -29.30 5.07 -50.92
C ASP A 862 -28.08 5.65 -50.17
N VAL A 863 -27.07 6.03 -50.95
CA VAL A 863 -25.80 6.59 -50.45
C VAL A 863 -26.04 7.84 -49.61
N ALA A 864 -26.94 8.73 -50.04
CA ALA A 864 -27.20 9.98 -49.34
C ALA A 864 -27.85 9.73 -47.97
N TRP A 865 -28.76 8.76 -47.90
CA TRP A 865 -29.35 8.32 -46.65
C TRP A 865 -28.32 7.63 -45.74
N LEU A 866 -27.49 6.74 -46.28
CA LEU A 866 -26.44 6.06 -45.49
C LEU A 866 -25.44 7.05 -44.88
N GLU A 867 -24.89 7.96 -45.69
CA GLU A 867 -23.97 9.00 -45.21
C GLU A 867 -24.61 9.89 -44.15
N LYS A 868 -25.88 10.24 -44.33
CA LYS A 868 -26.63 11.03 -43.35
C LYS A 868 -26.82 10.26 -42.04
N THR A 869 -27.31 9.03 -42.09
CA THR A 869 -27.54 8.18 -40.91
C THR A 869 -26.24 7.93 -40.14
N LEU A 870 -25.15 7.58 -40.84
CA LEU A 870 -23.85 7.38 -40.22
C LEU A 870 -23.27 8.68 -39.64
N THR A 871 -23.47 9.82 -40.31
CA THR A 871 -23.11 11.13 -39.77
C THR A 871 -23.86 11.43 -38.48
N GLU A 872 -25.18 11.22 -38.44
CA GLU A 872 -25.99 11.40 -37.24
C GLU A 872 -25.50 10.52 -36.08
N LEU A 873 -25.12 9.27 -36.38
CA LEU A 873 -24.56 8.34 -35.41
C LEU A 873 -23.20 8.83 -34.87
N VAL A 874 -22.25 9.21 -35.73
CA VAL A 874 -20.92 9.73 -35.35
C VAL A 874 -21.04 11.02 -34.54
N LEU A 875 -22.04 11.86 -34.82
CA LEU A 875 -22.30 13.08 -34.06
C LEU A 875 -22.80 12.78 -32.64
N GLN A 876 -23.69 11.79 -32.50
CA GLN A 876 -24.27 11.40 -31.21
C GLN A 876 -23.31 10.60 -30.33
N GLN A 877 -22.40 9.84 -30.95
CA GLN A 877 -21.57 8.84 -30.25
C GLN A 877 -20.11 9.29 -30.15
N LEU A 878 -19.68 9.65 -28.94
CA LEU A 878 -18.37 10.27 -28.68
C LEU A 878 -17.18 9.40 -29.10
N MET A 879 -17.25 8.08 -28.87
CA MET A 879 -16.16 7.14 -29.21
C MET A 879 -15.90 7.01 -30.72
N LEU A 880 -16.90 7.27 -31.57
CA LEU A 880 -16.70 7.28 -33.02
C LEU A 880 -15.90 8.50 -33.51
N ARG A 881 -15.63 9.47 -32.63
CA ARG A 881 -14.80 10.65 -32.89
C ARG A 881 -13.52 10.66 -32.06
N CYS A 882 -13.13 9.54 -31.47
CA CYS A 882 -11.93 9.47 -30.63
C CYS A 882 -10.76 8.79 -31.33
N SER A 883 -9.56 9.32 -31.08
CA SER A 883 -8.27 8.66 -31.35
C SER A 883 -7.41 8.71 -30.09
N LEU A 884 -6.20 8.15 -30.14
CA LEU A 884 -5.19 8.25 -29.09
C LEU A 884 -4.10 9.26 -29.46
N GLU A 885 -3.51 9.88 -28.44
CA GLU A 885 -2.24 10.62 -28.52
C GLU A 885 -1.34 10.28 -27.35
N TYR A 886 -0.03 10.36 -27.58
CA TYR A 886 0.99 10.26 -26.53
C TYR A 886 1.42 11.64 -26.05
N ASN A 887 1.44 11.82 -24.73
CA ASN A 887 2.02 13.00 -24.10
C ASN A 887 2.85 12.62 -22.87
N GLU A 888 3.39 13.61 -22.16
CA GLU A 888 4.24 13.41 -20.96
C GLU A 888 3.53 12.67 -19.81
N GLN A 889 2.19 12.57 -19.83
CA GLN A 889 1.38 11.86 -18.82
C GLN A 889 0.96 10.45 -19.28
N GLY A 890 1.36 10.01 -20.48
CA GLY A 890 1.02 8.70 -21.05
C GLY A 890 0.08 8.80 -22.25
N VAL A 891 -0.60 7.68 -22.56
CA VAL A 891 -1.56 7.59 -23.66
C VAL A 891 -2.93 8.13 -23.21
N ASN A 892 -3.51 9.04 -23.99
CA ASN A 892 -4.78 9.69 -23.66
C ASN A 892 -5.73 9.72 -24.88
N PRO A 893 -7.05 9.61 -24.68
CA PRO A 893 -8.01 9.74 -25.77
C PRO A 893 -8.23 11.21 -26.13
N VAL A 894 -8.25 11.48 -27.43
CA VAL A 894 -8.47 12.80 -28.03
C VAL A 894 -9.76 12.78 -28.83
N ILE A 895 -10.63 13.73 -28.52
CA ILE A 895 -11.95 13.87 -29.16
C ILE A 895 -11.82 14.84 -30.32
N HIS A 896 -12.12 14.35 -31.52
CA HIS A 896 -12.13 15.15 -32.74
C HIS A 896 -13.44 15.95 -32.87
N PRO A 897 -13.42 17.15 -33.50
CA PRO A 897 -14.62 17.91 -33.80
C PRO A 897 -15.67 17.09 -34.56
N PRO A 898 -16.96 17.50 -34.54
CA PRO A 898 -18.01 16.91 -35.37
C PRO A 898 -17.56 16.61 -36.82
N MET A 899 -17.65 15.35 -37.24
CA MET A 899 -17.23 14.90 -38.58
C MET A 899 -18.45 14.45 -39.38
N GLN A 900 -18.49 14.80 -40.67
CA GLN A 900 -19.44 14.20 -41.61
C GLN A 900 -18.87 12.91 -42.17
N VAL A 901 -19.68 11.85 -42.20
CA VAL A 901 -19.29 10.59 -42.80
C VAL A 901 -19.51 10.68 -44.31
N LYS A 902 -18.46 10.36 -45.06
CA LYS A 902 -18.50 10.16 -46.51
C LYS A 902 -18.07 8.73 -46.81
N LEU A 903 -18.87 8.02 -47.61
CA LEU A 903 -18.54 6.64 -47.97
C LEU A 903 -17.40 6.66 -48.99
N VAL A 904 -16.35 5.88 -48.71
CA VAL A 904 -15.34 5.59 -49.73
C VAL A 904 -15.97 4.63 -50.72
N HIS A 905 -15.93 4.96 -52.01
CA HIS A 905 -16.44 4.09 -53.06
C HIS A 905 -15.27 3.31 -53.68
N SER A 906 -15.40 1.99 -53.72
CA SER A 906 -14.43 1.11 -54.36
C SER A 906 -15.12 0.07 -55.24
N GLU A 907 -14.35 -0.52 -56.15
CA GLU A 907 -14.85 -1.52 -57.10
C GLU A 907 -14.07 -2.82 -56.95
N VAL A 908 -14.78 -3.94 -56.89
CA VAL A 908 -14.22 -5.29 -56.88
C VAL A 908 -14.65 -6.00 -58.16
N ASP A 909 -13.69 -6.22 -59.06
CA ASP A 909 -13.92 -6.96 -60.30
C ASP A 909 -13.84 -8.48 -60.07
N LEU A 910 -15.00 -9.13 -60.09
CA LEU A 910 -15.18 -10.58 -60.09
C LEU A 910 -15.88 -11.06 -61.37
N THR A 911 -15.72 -10.36 -62.49
CA THR A 911 -16.38 -10.67 -63.78
C THR A 911 -15.99 -12.04 -64.37
N LYS A 912 -14.99 -12.70 -63.78
CA LYS A 912 -14.61 -14.10 -64.09
C LYS A 912 -15.52 -15.15 -63.43
N TYR A 913 -16.32 -14.74 -62.45
CA TYR A 913 -17.19 -15.60 -61.66
C TYR A 913 -18.64 -15.14 -61.81
N THR A 914 -19.57 -16.09 -61.72
CA THR A 914 -20.98 -15.77 -61.45
C THR A 914 -21.13 -15.35 -60.00
N ILE A 915 -22.23 -14.69 -59.63
CA ILE A 915 -22.53 -14.38 -58.22
C ILE A 915 -22.37 -15.63 -57.34
N ALA A 916 -22.97 -16.76 -57.72
CA ALA A 916 -22.92 -18.00 -56.93
C ALA A 916 -21.51 -18.58 -56.74
N THR A 917 -20.63 -18.45 -57.73
CA THR A 917 -19.26 -19.00 -57.67
C THR A 917 -18.22 -18.01 -57.15
N GLY A 918 -18.53 -16.72 -57.22
CA GLY A 918 -17.65 -15.64 -56.80
C GLY A 918 -17.82 -15.21 -55.34
N MET A 919 -18.90 -15.59 -54.66
CA MET A 919 -19.11 -15.26 -53.23
C MET A 919 -17.94 -15.68 -52.32
N PRO A 920 -17.37 -16.90 -52.41
CA PRO A 920 -16.20 -17.25 -51.60
C PRO A 920 -14.98 -16.39 -51.90
N VAL A 921 -14.78 -16.00 -53.17
CA VAL A 921 -13.68 -15.12 -53.60
C VAL A 921 -13.91 -13.70 -53.07
N LEU A 922 -15.16 -13.22 -53.05
CA LEU A 922 -15.53 -11.95 -52.43
C LEU A 922 -15.25 -11.96 -50.94
N THR A 923 -15.67 -13.00 -50.21
CA THR A 923 -15.40 -13.14 -48.76
C THR A 923 -13.91 -13.11 -48.47
N GLN A 924 -13.10 -13.85 -49.24
CA GLN A 924 -11.63 -13.81 -49.10
C GLN A 924 -11.07 -12.40 -49.36
N ARG A 925 -11.61 -11.67 -50.34
CA ARG A 925 -11.16 -10.31 -50.65
C ARG A 925 -11.54 -9.33 -49.55
N LEU A 926 -12.76 -9.42 -49.03
CA LEU A 926 -13.22 -8.62 -47.89
C LEU A 926 -12.39 -8.91 -46.64
N GLN A 927 -12.01 -10.17 -46.42
CA GLN A 927 -11.14 -10.58 -45.33
C GLN A 927 -9.78 -9.86 -45.39
N GLN A 928 -9.14 -9.84 -46.57
CA GLN A 928 -7.91 -9.07 -46.79
C GLN A 928 -8.08 -7.57 -46.53
N MET A 929 -9.27 -7.02 -46.79
CA MET A 929 -9.54 -5.60 -46.55
C MET A 929 -9.68 -5.28 -45.06
N VAL A 930 -10.30 -6.16 -44.28
CA VAL A 930 -10.47 -5.98 -42.84
C VAL A 930 -9.22 -6.34 -42.03
N GLU A 931 -8.29 -7.09 -42.61
CA GLU A 931 -6.95 -7.32 -42.05
C GLU A 931 -6.08 -6.05 -42.03
N ALA A 932 -6.39 -5.06 -42.87
CA ALA A 932 -5.62 -3.83 -42.91
C ALA A 932 -5.76 -3.06 -41.57
N PRO A 933 -4.64 -2.70 -40.91
CA PRO A 933 -4.67 -2.11 -39.58
C PRO A 933 -5.42 -0.77 -39.58
N LEU A 934 -6.22 -0.55 -38.52
CA LEU A 934 -6.78 0.75 -38.21
C LEU A 934 -5.94 1.36 -37.08
N SER A 935 -4.95 2.20 -37.44
CA SER A 935 -4.11 2.86 -36.43
C SER A 935 -4.97 3.67 -35.46
N PRO A 936 -4.84 3.48 -34.14
CA PRO A 936 -5.64 4.21 -33.17
C PRO A 936 -5.19 5.67 -33.00
N TYR A 937 -4.12 6.10 -33.67
CA TYR A 937 -3.49 7.41 -33.48
C TYR A 937 -3.89 8.42 -34.57
N GLY A 938 -3.98 9.69 -34.17
CA GLY A 938 -4.12 10.84 -35.07
C GLY A 938 -5.51 11.08 -35.67
N ILE A 939 -6.23 10.05 -36.09
CA ILE A 939 -7.63 10.14 -36.58
C ILE A 939 -8.50 9.04 -35.96
N PRO A 940 -9.83 9.22 -35.87
CA PRO A 940 -10.71 8.16 -35.39
C PRO A 940 -10.58 6.88 -36.23
N PRO A 941 -10.25 5.72 -35.62
CA PRO A 941 -9.93 4.49 -36.34
C PRO A 941 -11.20 3.78 -36.82
N THR A 942 -11.82 4.37 -37.84
CA THR A 942 -13.08 3.91 -38.43
C THR A 942 -12.96 3.88 -39.96
N ARG A 943 -13.62 2.92 -40.59
CA ARG A 943 -13.71 2.82 -42.06
C ARG A 943 -15.16 2.62 -42.47
N PHE A 944 -15.62 3.46 -43.40
CA PHE A 944 -16.94 3.39 -44.00
C PHE A 944 -16.78 3.30 -45.51
N GLU A 945 -17.03 2.14 -46.09
CA GLU A 945 -16.75 1.87 -47.50
C GLU A 945 -17.92 1.17 -48.18
N LEU A 946 -18.31 1.66 -49.35
CA LEU A 946 -19.32 1.04 -50.21
C LEU A 946 -18.63 0.46 -51.44
N LEU A 947 -18.60 -0.87 -51.50
CA LEU A 947 -18.01 -1.62 -52.59
C LEU A 947 -19.05 -1.93 -53.65
N GLN A 948 -18.73 -1.67 -54.92
CA GLN A 948 -19.45 -2.24 -56.05
C GLN A 948 -18.74 -3.53 -56.49
N VAL A 949 -19.44 -4.65 -56.46
CA VAL A 949 -18.90 -5.97 -56.83
C VAL A 949 -19.48 -6.38 -58.17
N ASN A 950 -18.64 -6.44 -59.20
CA ASN A 950 -19.05 -6.76 -60.56
C ASN A 950 -18.81 -8.24 -60.85
N PHE A 951 -19.87 -9.00 -61.12
CA PHE A 951 -19.83 -10.42 -61.52
C PHE A 951 -20.16 -10.56 -63.01
N SER A 952 -19.93 -11.74 -63.58
CA SER A 952 -20.24 -12.00 -65.01
C SER A 952 -21.74 -11.89 -65.33
N ASP A 953 -22.60 -12.11 -64.34
CA ASP A 953 -24.06 -12.23 -64.45
C ASP A 953 -24.82 -11.19 -63.63
N GLY A 954 -24.13 -10.19 -63.05
CA GLY A 954 -24.78 -9.10 -62.32
C GLY A 954 -23.83 -8.25 -61.49
N VAL A 955 -24.39 -7.25 -60.82
CA VAL A 955 -23.67 -6.36 -59.89
C VAL A 955 -24.30 -6.48 -58.51
N ARG A 956 -23.47 -6.44 -57.46
CA ARG A 956 -23.88 -6.34 -56.06
C ARG A 956 -23.19 -5.15 -55.41
N GLN A 957 -23.72 -4.68 -54.29
CA GLN A 957 -23.05 -3.71 -53.44
C GLN A 957 -22.77 -4.32 -52.07
N ALA A 958 -21.66 -3.96 -51.45
CA ALA A 958 -21.35 -4.37 -50.08
C ALA A 958 -20.97 -3.13 -49.26
N LEU A 959 -21.65 -2.91 -48.14
CA LEU A 959 -21.31 -1.86 -47.19
C LEU A 959 -20.37 -2.45 -46.13
N LEU A 960 -19.10 -2.07 -46.17
CA LEU A 960 -18.09 -2.42 -45.18
C LEU A 960 -18.01 -1.32 -44.12
N LEU A 961 -18.26 -1.72 -42.89
CA LEU A 961 -18.11 -0.90 -41.68
C LEU A 961 -17.02 -1.56 -40.84
N ASN A 962 -15.98 -0.82 -40.48
CA ASN A 962 -14.89 -1.37 -39.68
C ASN A 962 -14.47 -0.38 -38.59
N PHE A 963 -14.35 -0.87 -37.36
CA PHE A 963 -14.00 -0.09 -36.18
C PHE A 963 -12.85 -0.76 -35.43
N HIS A 964 -12.02 0.01 -34.73
CA HIS A 964 -11.02 -0.55 -33.82
C HIS A 964 -11.61 -0.86 -32.43
N HIS A 965 -11.30 -2.01 -31.86
CA HIS A 965 -11.88 -2.53 -30.62
C HIS A 965 -11.65 -1.63 -29.40
N LEU A 966 -10.63 -0.77 -29.42
CA LEU A 966 -10.40 0.27 -28.40
C LEU A 966 -11.59 1.23 -28.24
N PHE A 967 -12.42 1.40 -29.27
CA PHE A 967 -13.52 2.38 -29.29
C PHE A 967 -14.88 1.75 -29.54
N PHE A 968 -14.93 0.43 -29.73
CA PHE A 968 -16.12 -0.29 -30.18
C PHE A 968 -16.10 -1.73 -29.65
N ASP A 969 -17.25 -2.23 -29.20
CA ASP A 969 -17.44 -3.63 -28.77
C ASP A 969 -18.59 -4.30 -29.53
N GLY A 970 -18.79 -5.61 -29.33
CA GLY A 970 -19.87 -6.35 -29.98
C GLY A 970 -21.27 -5.78 -29.69
N TRP A 971 -21.51 -5.27 -28.48
CA TRP A 971 -22.80 -4.65 -28.12
C TRP A 971 -23.08 -3.39 -28.95
N SER A 972 -22.05 -2.61 -29.25
CA SER A 972 -22.15 -1.38 -30.04
C SER A 972 -22.73 -1.63 -31.44
N TRP A 973 -22.61 -2.84 -32.00
CA TRP A 973 -23.27 -3.21 -33.26
C TRP A 973 -24.79 -3.11 -33.18
N ARG A 974 -25.42 -3.39 -32.05
CA ARG A 974 -26.88 -3.26 -31.90
C ARG A 974 -27.35 -1.84 -32.20
N LEU A 975 -26.57 -0.85 -31.77
CA LEU A 975 -26.85 0.56 -32.03
C LEU A 975 -26.61 0.91 -33.50
N VAL A 976 -25.47 0.52 -34.08
CA VAL A 976 -25.18 0.76 -35.49
C VAL A 976 -26.25 0.14 -36.40
N LEU A 977 -26.59 -1.13 -36.17
CA LEU A 977 -27.59 -1.86 -36.95
C LEU A 977 -29.00 -1.29 -36.76
N ALA A 978 -29.37 -0.83 -35.56
CA ALA A 978 -30.65 -0.16 -35.34
C ALA A 978 -30.75 1.18 -36.10
N ALA A 979 -29.68 1.98 -36.15
CA ALA A 979 -29.64 3.17 -37.00
C ALA A 979 -29.81 2.79 -38.48
N LEU A 980 -29.06 1.77 -38.93
CA LEU A 980 -29.08 1.31 -40.31
C LEU A 980 -30.39 0.61 -40.71
N SER A 981 -31.21 0.16 -39.77
CA SER A 981 -32.57 -0.32 -40.05
C SER A 981 -33.61 0.82 -40.10
N GLY A 982 -33.20 2.07 -39.86
CA GLY A 982 -34.08 3.24 -39.75
C GLY A 982 -34.77 3.38 -38.39
N GLY A 983 -34.32 2.62 -37.39
CA GLY A 983 -34.75 2.78 -36.00
C GLY A 983 -34.23 4.09 -35.39
N LYS A 984 -34.99 4.65 -34.45
CA LYS A 984 -34.51 5.79 -33.66
C LYS A 984 -33.67 5.27 -32.51
N ILE A 985 -32.43 5.72 -32.43
CA ILE A 985 -31.56 5.51 -31.28
C ILE A 985 -31.76 6.68 -30.33
N SER A 986 -32.04 6.38 -29.07
CA SER A 986 -32.07 7.39 -28.03
C SER A 986 -30.66 7.94 -27.79
N PRO A 987 -30.48 9.25 -27.58
CA PRO A 987 -29.18 9.79 -27.25
C PRO A 987 -28.64 9.16 -25.95
N PRO A 988 -27.32 8.97 -25.83
CA PRO A 988 -26.72 8.41 -24.63
C PRO A 988 -26.94 9.33 -23.42
N VAL A 989 -27.27 8.74 -22.27
CA VAL A 989 -27.39 9.48 -20.99
C VAL A 989 -26.01 9.94 -20.53
N ASN A 990 -25.01 9.06 -20.66
CA ASN A 990 -23.60 9.30 -20.36
C ASN A 990 -22.73 8.90 -21.55
N ASP A 991 -21.63 9.61 -21.77
CA ASP A 991 -20.60 9.16 -22.73
C ASP A 991 -19.65 8.12 -22.10
N TYR A 992 -18.91 7.41 -22.95
CA TYR A 992 -17.99 6.35 -22.52
C TYR A 992 -16.85 6.84 -21.61
N LEU A 993 -16.46 8.12 -21.70
CA LEU A 993 -15.39 8.65 -20.84
C LEU A 993 -15.87 8.76 -19.39
N ASN A 994 -17.17 8.97 -19.16
CA ASN A 994 -17.75 8.89 -17.82
C ASN A 994 -17.58 7.48 -17.24
N TYR A 995 -17.87 6.43 -18.01
CA TYR A 995 -17.63 5.04 -17.60
C TYR A 995 -16.15 4.79 -17.26
N ALA A 996 -15.23 5.27 -18.10
CA ALA A 996 -13.81 5.14 -17.84
C ALA A 996 -13.42 5.82 -16.52
N MET A 997 -13.91 7.04 -16.25
CA MET A 997 -13.66 7.75 -15.00
C MET A 997 -14.29 7.06 -13.79
N GLU A 998 -15.53 6.59 -13.89
CA GLU A 998 -16.21 5.83 -12.83
C GLU A 998 -15.41 4.58 -12.45
N GLN A 999 -14.76 3.92 -13.41
CA GLN A 999 -13.89 2.78 -13.15
C GLN A 999 -12.63 3.16 -12.33
N TYR A 1000 -12.01 4.32 -12.57
CA TYR A 1000 -10.90 4.80 -11.71
C TYR A 1000 -11.39 5.11 -10.29
N THR A 1001 -12.53 5.81 -10.18
CA THR A 1001 -13.14 6.10 -8.88
C THR A 1001 -13.47 4.82 -8.12
N LEU A 1002 -13.99 3.80 -8.82
CA LEU A 1002 -14.24 2.48 -8.24
C LEU A 1002 -12.94 1.86 -7.70
N LEU A 1003 -11.85 1.91 -8.47
CA LEU A 1003 -10.56 1.35 -8.03
C LEU A 1003 -9.98 2.03 -6.78
N GLU A 1004 -10.24 3.33 -6.59
CA GLU A 1004 -9.79 4.07 -5.40
C GLU A 1004 -10.70 3.82 -4.17
N SER A 1005 -11.90 3.29 -4.40
CA SER A 1005 -12.89 3.01 -3.37
C SER A 1005 -12.60 1.73 -2.56
N GLU A 1006 -13.31 1.55 -1.46
CA GLU A 1006 -13.29 0.30 -0.68
C GLU A 1006 -13.74 -0.90 -1.52
N GLN A 1007 -14.74 -0.72 -2.38
CA GLN A 1007 -15.22 -1.77 -3.28
C GLN A 1007 -14.13 -2.17 -4.28
N GLY A 1008 -13.35 -1.20 -4.80
CA GLY A 1008 -12.18 -1.46 -5.63
C GLY A 1008 -11.13 -2.32 -4.93
N ARG A 1009 -10.83 -2.03 -3.66
CA ARG A 1009 -9.91 -2.85 -2.85
C ARG A 1009 -10.43 -4.26 -2.60
N LYS A 1010 -11.74 -4.45 -2.39
CA LYS A 1010 -12.35 -5.79 -2.26
C LYS A 1010 -12.24 -6.59 -3.55
N LEU A 1011 -12.50 -5.94 -4.68
CA LEU A 1011 -12.33 -6.53 -6.01
C LEU A 1011 -10.87 -6.94 -6.26
N GLU A 1012 -9.91 -6.08 -5.91
CA GLU A 1012 -8.48 -6.37 -6.04
C GLU A 1012 -8.05 -7.55 -5.16
N ALA A 1013 -8.48 -7.58 -3.90
CA ALA A 1013 -8.18 -8.68 -2.97
C ALA A 1013 -8.72 -10.01 -3.47
N PHE A 1014 -9.97 -10.03 -3.98
CA PHE A 1014 -10.55 -11.24 -4.59
C PHE A 1014 -9.69 -11.74 -5.74
N TRP A 1015 -9.35 -10.89 -6.72
CA TRP A 1015 -8.58 -11.33 -7.88
C TRP A 1015 -7.14 -11.73 -7.52
N TYR A 1016 -6.53 -11.07 -6.54
CA TYR A 1016 -5.21 -11.45 -6.01
C TYR A 1016 -5.24 -12.86 -5.40
N GLU A 1017 -6.24 -13.17 -4.58
CA GLU A 1017 -6.41 -14.50 -3.97
C GLU A 1017 -6.81 -15.56 -4.99
N TYR A 1018 -7.80 -15.25 -5.84
CA TYR A 1018 -8.35 -16.17 -6.85
C TYR A 1018 -7.29 -16.63 -7.87
N LEU A 1019 -6.38 -15.73 -8.25
CA LEU A 1019 -5.29 -15.98 -9.19
C LEU A 1019 -3.96 -16.34 -8.51
N ALA A 1020 -3.95 -16.53 -7.18
CA ALA A 1020 -2.75 -16.98 -6.49
C ALA A 1020 -2.28 -18.32 -7.06
N ASN A 1021 -0.98 -18.41 -7.37
CA ASN A 1021 -0.37 -19.59 -8.01
C ASN A 1021 -1.09 -20.00 -9.30
N ILE A 1022 -1.41 -19.03 -10.17
CA ILE A 1022 -1.98 -19.31 -11.48
C ILE A 1022 -1.05 -20.23 -12.30
N PRO A 1023 -1.56 -21.34 -12.88
CA PRO A 1023 -0.74 -22.23 -13.70
C PRO A 1023 -0.45 -21.61 -15.07
N ILE A 1024 0.71 -21.92 -15.63
CA ILE A 1024 0.99 -21.70 -17.06
C ILE A 1024 0.43 -22.90 -17.82
N LEU A 1025 -0.48 -22.66 -18.75
CA LEU A 1025 -1.00 -23.70 -19.64
C LEU A 1025 0.04 -24.03 -20.72
N LEU A 1026 0.42 -25.30 -20.81
CA LEU A 1026 1.39 -25.82 -21.75
C LEU A 1026 0.67 -26.64 -22.82
N LEU A 1027 0.30 -25.96 -23.91
CA LEU A 1027 -0.29 -26.61 -25.08
C LEU A 1027 0.80 -27.28 -25.93
N PRO A 1028 0.55 -28.47 -26.50
CA PRO A 1028 1.49 -29.11 -27.41
C PRO A 1028 1.53 -28.35 -28.75
N CYS A 1029 2.65 -27.66 -29.02
CA CYS A 1029 2.86 -26.90 -30.26
C CYS A 1029 3.54 -27.75 -31.35
N ASP A 1030 3.28 -27.44 -32.63
CA ASP A 1030 3.80 -28.20 -33.77
C ASP A 1030 5.25 -27.80 -34.19
N GLY A 1031 5.88 -26.82 -33.53
CA GLY A 1031 7.21 -26.29 -33.89
C GLY A 1031 8.16 -26.00 -32.71
N GLU A 1032 9.46 -25.85 -32.98
CA GLU A 1032 10.49 -25.52 -31.98
C GLU A 1032 10.41 -24.04 -31.54
N GLY A 1033 9.63 -23.76 -30.50
CA GLY A 1033 9.82 -22.55 -29.68
C GLY A 1033 9.37 -21.21 -30.28
N GLY A 1034 8.17 -21.13 -30.85
CA GLY A 1034 7.56 -19.84 -31.21
C GLY A 1034 7.26 -18.98 -29.98
N THR A 1035 7.83 -17.77 -29.89
CA THR A 1035 7.43 -16.76 -28.90
C THR A 1035 6.08 -16.17 -29.29
N ALA A 1036 5.13 -16.09 -28.36
CA ALA A 1036 3.75 -15.63 -28.56
C ALA A 1036 3.58 -14.16 -29.01
N SER A 1037 4.66 -13.46 -29.37
CA SER A 1037 4.67 -12.03 -29.66
C SER A 1037 4.28 -11.65 -31.10
N ASN A 1038 4.01 -12.62 -31.99
CA ASN A 1038 3.58 -12.39 -33.38
C ASN A 1038 2.58 -13.47 -33.83
N LEU A 1039 1.33 -13.37 -33.37
CA LEU A 1039 0.28 -14.36 -33.62
C LEU A 1039 -0.47 -14.04 -34.94
N GLN A 1040 0.00 -14.58 -36.06
CA GLN A 1040 -0.84 -14.65 -37.26
C GLN A 1040 -1.97 -15.66 -37.02
N GLY A 1041 -3.22 -15.24 -37.21
CA GLY A 1041 -4.38 -16.06 -36.90
C GLY A 1041 -4.94 -16.80 -38.11
N ALA A 1042 -5.57 -17.93 -37.86
CA ALA A 1042 -6.49 -18.56 -38.79
C ALA A 1042 -7.72 -19.06 -38.03
N ASN A 1043 -8.84 -19.19 -38.74
CA ASN A 1043 -10.13 -19.57 -38.16
C ASN A 1043 -10.63 -20.90 -38.74
N LEU A 1044 -11.16 -21.77 -37.88
CA LEU A 1044 -11.82 -23.02 -38.26
C LEU A 1044 -13.27 -23.03 -37.77
N PRO A 1045 -14.26 -22.73 -38.63
CA PRO A 1045 -15.66 -22.83 -38.28
C PRO A 1045 -16.18 -24.28 -38.40
N VAL A 1046 -17.08 -24.66 -37.49
CA VAL A 1046 -17.80 -25.93 -37.52
C VAL A 1046 -19.25 -25.72 -37.04
N MET A 1047 -20.19 -26.37 -37.72
CA MET A 1047 -21.60 -26.38 -37.29
C MET A 1047 -21.84 -27.54 -36.33
N ILE A 1048 -22.45 -27.27 -35.19
CA ILE A 1048 -22.98 -28.27 -34.27
C ILE A 1048 -24.40 -28.60 -34.74
N SER A 1049 -24.67 -29.89 -34.92
CA SER A 1049 -25.94 -30.35 -35.47
C SER A 1049 -27.12 -29.93 -34.58
N LYS A 1050 -28.26 -29.65 -35.20
CA LYS A 1050 -29.51 -29.33 -34.52
C LYS A 1050 -29.86 -30.29 -33.37
N ASP A 1051 -29.70 -31.61 -33.58
CA ASP A 1051 -30.01 -32.62 -32.55
C ASP A 1051 -29.12 -32.45 -31.30
N VAL A 1052 -27.82 -32.21 -31.47
CA VAL A 1052 -26.90 -31.98 -30.35
C VAL A 1052 -27.24 -30.66 -29.66
N THR A 1053 -27.48 -29.59 -30.42
CA THR A 1053 -27.87 -28.28 -29.87
C THR A 1053 -29.14 -28.37 -29.03
N GLU A 1054 -30.17 -29.06 -29.51
CA GLU A 1054 -31.45 -29.19 -28.80
C GLU A 1054 -31.29 -30.01 -27.50
N ARG A 1055 -30.46 -31.07 -27.52
CA ARG A 1055 -30.13 -31.83 -26.32
C ARG A 1055 -29.28 -31.05 -25.32
N LEU A 1056 -28.32 -30.24 -25.80
CA LEU A 1056 -27.55 -29.34 -24.92
C LEU A 1056 -28.47 -28.32 -24.25
N ARG A 1057 -29.45 -27.77 -24.97
CA ARG A 1057 -30.48 -26.88 -24.40
C ARG A 1057 -31.33 -27.59 -23.35
N GLN A 1058 -31.77 -28.83 -23.63
CA GLN A 1058 -32.52 -29.64 -22.66
C GLN A 1058 -31.68 -29.97 -21.42
N MET A 1059 -30.40 -30.31 -21.60
CA MET A 1059 -29.47 -30.59 -20.52
C MET A 1059 -29.25 -29.33 -19.65
N ALA A 1060 -29.03 -28.17 -20.28
CA ALA A 1060 -28.93 -26.88 -19.61
C ALA A 1060 -30.17 -26.58 -18.76
N MET A 1061 -31.37 -26.80 -19.31
CA MET A 1061 -32.64 -26.66 -18.60
C MET A 1061 -32.75 -27.62 -17.40
N ASN A 1062 -32.47 -28.91 -17.60
CA ASN A 1062 -32.59 -29.93 -16.55
C ASN A 1062 -31.65 -29.68 -15.37
N SER A 1063 -30.46 -29.14 -15.66
CA SER A 1063 -29.39 -28.94 -14.68
C SER A 1063 -29.27 -27.49 -14.20
N ARG A 1064 -30.18 -26.62 -14.64
CA ARG A 1064 -30.23 -25.19 -14.29
C ARG A 1064 -28.89 -24.47 -14.49
N VAL A 1065 -28.30 -24.73 -15.65
CA VAL A 1065 -27.10 -24.05 -16.14
C VAL A 1065 -27.39 -23.48 -17.52
N THR A 1066 -26.47 -22.67 -18.06
CA THR A 1066 -26.58 -22.25 -19.47
C THR A 1066 -25.81 -23.17 -20.40
N VAL A 1067 -26.21 -23.17 -21.68
CA VAL A 1067 -25.46 -23.87 -22.74
C VAL A 1067 -24.00 -23.40 -22.77
N GLN A 1068 -23.76 -22.10 -22.56
CA GLN A 1068 -22.42 -21.53 -22.40
C GLN A 1068 -21.60 -22.26 -21.33
N MET A 1069 -22.15 -22.51 -20.14
CA MET A 1069 -21.45 -23.18 -19.05
C MET A 1069 -21.11 -24.63 -19.41
N ILE A 1070 -22.01 -25.35 -20.09
CA ILE A 1070 -21.75 -26.72 -20.57
C ILE A 1070 -20.62 -26.73 -21.61
N MET A 1071 -20.69 -25.81 -22.58
CA MET A 1071 -19.68 -25.70 -23.64
C MET A 1071 -18.32 -25.27 -23.09
N LEU A 1072 -18.28 -24.33 -22.14
CA LEU A 1072 -17.07 -23.91 -21.44
C LEU A 1072 -16.48 -25.06 -20.61
N THR A 1073 -17.32 -25.82 -19.90
CA THR A 1073 -16.88 -27.00 -19.13
C THR A 1073 -16.23 -28.04 -20.04
N THR A 1074 -16.82 -28.27 -21.20
CA THR A 1074 -16.25 -29.16 -22.22
C THR A 1074 -14.94 -28.62 -22.78
N TRP A 1075 -14.80 -27.29 -22.88
CA TRP A 1075 -13.58 -26.63 -23.37
C TRP A 1075 -12.43 -26.74 -22.36
N VAL A 1076 -12.74 -26.57 -21.08
CA VAL A 1076 -11.82 -26.83 -19.96
C VAL A 1076 -11.40 -28.31 -19.94
N ALA A 1077 -12.34 -29.24 -20.15
CA ALA A 1077 -12.05 -30.67 -20.22
C ALA A 1077 -11.14 -31.03 -21.41
N LEU A 1078 -11.35 -30.42 -22.59
CA LEU A 1078 -10.46 -30.60 -23.74
C LEU A 1078 -9.03 -30.15 -23.42
N GLN A 1079 -8.88 -28.99 -22.75
CA GLN A 1079 -7.57 -28.48 -22.38
C GLN A 1079 -6.84 -29.41 -21.41
N TRP A 1080 -7.54 -29.98 -20.44
CA TRP A 1080 -6.98 -31.07 -19.62
C TRP A 1080 -6.57 -32.25 -20.50
N GLN A 1081 -7.43 -32.71 -21.42
CA GLN A 1081 -7.15 -33.87 -22.27
C GLN A 1081 -5.88 -33.68 -23.14
N ILE A 1082 -5.63 -32.46 -23.64
CA ILE A 1082 -4.48 -32.20 -24.52
C ILE A 1082 -3.20 -31.80 -23.77
N SER A 1083 -3.30 -31.29 -22.53
CA SER A 1083 -2.14 -30.81 -21.74
C SER A 1083 -1.79 -31.70 -20.55
N ALA A 1084 -2.68 -32.61 -20.16
CA ALA A 1084 -2.66 -33.37 -18.90
C ALA A 1084 -2.63 -32.49 -17.63
N GLN A 1085 -2.97 -31.20 -17.72
CA GLN A 1085 -3.00 -30.30 -16.58
C GLN A 1085 -4.37 -30.28 -15.90
N HIS A 1086 -4.37 -30.37 -14.57
CA HIS A 1086 -5.58 -30.43 -13.75
C HIS A 1086 -6.09 -29.06 -13.29
N ASP A 1087 -5.29 -28.00 -13.35
CA ASP A 1087 -5.70 -26.64 -13.00
C ASP A 1087 -5.66 -25.81 -14.29
N ILE A 1088 -6.85 -25.45 -14.79
CA ILE A 1088 -7.03 -24.81 -16.09
C ILE A 1088 -7.66 -23.43 -15.89
N CYS A 1089 -7.04 -22.42 -16.48
CA CYS A 1089 -7.53 -21.04 -16.51
C CYS A 1089 -7.91 -20.65 -17.93
N VAL A 1090 -9.13 -20.12 -18.09
CA VAL A 1090 -9.68 -19.69 -19.38
C VAL A 1090 -10.09 -18.23 -19.28
N ALA A 1091 -9.66 -17.42 -20.24
CA ALA A 1091 -10.14 -16.06 -20.39
C ALA A 1091 -11.58 -16.10 -20.94
N MET A 1092 -12.45 -15.26 -20.38
CA MET A 1092 -13.86 -15.17 -20.77
C MET A 1092 -14.26 -13.69 -20.86
N PRO A 1093 -14.82 -13.22 -21.99
CA PRO A 1093 -15.33 -11.86 -22.09
C PRO A 1093 -16.65 -11.72 -21.34
N VAL A 1094 -16.83 -10.61 -20.64
CA VAL A 1094 -18.07 -10.25 -19.94
C VAL A 1094 -18.46 -8.82 -20.26
N ALA A 1095 -19.75 -8.57 -20.46
CA ALA A 1095 -20.27 -7.24 -20.74
C ALA A 1095 -20.39 -6.45 -19.43
N ASN A 1096 -19.53 -5.44 -19.22
CA ASN A 1096 -19.52 -4.66 -17.98
C ASN A 1096 -20.32 -3.35 -18.14
N ARG A 1097 -21.50 -3.46 -18.78
CA ARG A 1097 -22.34 -2.33 -19.21
C ARG A 1097 -23.55 -2.19 -18.29
N GLN A 1098 -23.80 -0.98 -17.79
CA GLN A 1098 -24.97 -0.68 -16.96
C GLN A 1098 -26.15 -0.18 -17.81
N LEU A 1099 -27.36 -0.14 -17.23
CA LEU A 1099 -28.57 0.32 -17.92
C LEU A 1099 -28.42 1.74 -18.50
N LYS A 1100 -27.77 2.64 -17.76
CA LYS A 1100 -27.47 4.02 -18.19
C LYS A 1100 -26.57 4.09 -19.43
N ASP A 1101 -25.82 3.02 -19.70
CA ASP A 1101 -24.83 2.92 -20.78
C ASP A 1101 -25.34 2.14 -22.01
N GLU A 1102 -26.58 1.60 -21.97
CA GLU A 1102 -27.13 0.75 -23.05
C GLU A 1102 -27.10 1.41 -24.44
N ASN A 1103 -27.23 2.74 -24.49
CA ASN A 1103 -27.30 3.54 -25.72
C ASN A 1103 -25.96 4.21 -26.10
N THR A 1104 -24.84 3.79 -25.50
CA THR A 1104 -23.52 4.40 -25.69
C THR A 1104 -22.57 3.48 -26.46
N ILE A 1105 -21.91 3.97 -27.51
CA ILE A 1105 -20.84 3.21 -28.21
C ILE A 1105 -19.54 3.32 -27.42
N GLY A 1106 -18.86 2.20 -27.22
CA GLY A 1106 -17.56 2.13 -26.53
C GLY A 1106 -17.11 0.70 -26.26
N CYS A 1107 -15.94 0.54 -25.64
CA CYS A 1107 -15.39 -0.78 -25.30
C CYS A 1107 -15.77 -1.18 -23.85
N TYR A 1108 -16.99 -1.67 -23.64
CA TYR A 1108 -17.46 -2.06 -22.29
C TYR A 1108 -17.16 -3.52 -21.94
N VAL A 1109 -16.71 -4.32 -22.91
CA VAL A 1109 -16.26 -5.68 -22.64
C VAL A 1109 -15.10 -5.65 -21.65
N ASN A 1110 -15.14 -6.48 -20.62
CA ASN A 1110 -14.02 -6.73 -19.73
C ASN A 1110 -13.65 -8.21 -19.84
N THR A 1111 -12.36 -8.53 -19.78
CA THR A 1111 -11.91 -9.93 -19.83
C THR A 1111 -11.64 -10.44 -18.42
N VAL A 1112 -12.39 -11.46 -17.99
CA VAL A 1112 -12.22 -12.12 -16.67
C VAL A 1112 -11.63 -13.52 -16.84
N ILE A 1113 -11.16 -14.11 -15.74
CA ILE A 1113 -10.54 -15.45 -15.76
C ILE A 1113 -11.45 -16.43 -15.02
N VAL A 1114 -11.77 -17.53 -15.68
CA VAL A 1114 -12.46 -18.68 -15.09
C VAL A 1114 -11.41 -19.75 -14.81
N ARG A 1115 -11.22 -20.08 -13.52
CA ARG A 1115 -10.27 -21.11 -13.07
C ARG A 1115 -11.03 -22.33 -12.58
N ALA A 1116 -10.72 -23.49 -13.16
CA ALA A 1116 -11.34 -24.76 -12.81
C ALA A 1116 -10.27 -25.82 -12.52
N ARG A 1117 -10.41 -26.52 -11.40
CA ARG A 1117 -9.60 -27.69 -11.05
C ARG A 1117 -10.36 -28.96 -11.36
N LEU A 1118 -9.73 -29.84 -12.12
CA LEU A 1118 -10.33 -30.99 -12.75
C LEU A 1118 -9.78 -32.26 -12.12
N ASP A 1119 -10.67 -33.18 -11.77
CA ASP A 1119 -10.34 -34.57 -11.51
C ASP A 1119 -11.03 -35.42 -12.60
N PRO A 1120 -10.28 -36.10 -13.48
CA PRO A 1120 -10.85 -36.76 -14.63
C PRO A 1120 -11.74 -37.96 -14.30
N HIS A 1121 -11.66 -38.45 -13.05
CA HIS A 1121 -12.50 -39.52 -12.57
C HIS A 1121 -13.85 -39.03 -12.04
N GLN A 1122 -14.04 -37.72 -11.89
CA GLN A 1122 -15.30 -37.15 -11.45
C GLN A 1122 -16.34 -37.12 -12.58
N PRO A 1123 -17.63 -37.27 -12.25
CA PRO A 1123 -18.72 -37.02 -13.19
C PRO A 1123 -18.71 -35.60 -13.75
N PHE A 1124 -19.16 -35.44 -14.99
CA PHE A 1124 -19.21 -34.15 -15.68
C PHE A 1124 -20.01 -33.10 -14.90
N HIS A 1125 -21.13 -33.47 -14.27
CA HIS A 1125 -21.95 -32.52 -13.50
C HIS A 1125 -21.18 -31.89 -12.31
N VAL A 1126 -20.19 -32.58 -11.73
CA VAL A 1126 -19.37 -32.04 -10.64
C VAL A 1126 -18.49 -30.91 -11.17
N VAL A 1127 -17.86 -31.15 -12.30
CA VAL A 1127 -16.97 -30.18 -12.97
C VAL A 1127 -17.78 -29.02 -13.54
N LEU A 1128 -18.94 -29.30 -14.12
CA LEU A 1128 -19.91 -28.30 -14.58
C LEU A 1128 -20.34 -27.37 -13.45
N ASN A 1129 -20.58 -27.91 -12.25
CA ASN A 1129 -20.89 -27.08 -11.08
C ASN A 1129 -19.70 -26.23 -10.62
N ALA A 1130 -18.48 -26.76 -10.67
CA ALA A 1130 -17.27 -26.00 -10.36
C ALA A 1130 -17.03 -24.86 -11.36
N VAL A 1131 -17.18 -25.14 -12.66
CA VAL A 1131 -17.09 -24.14 -13.73
C VAL A 1131 -18.21 -23.10 -13.59
N ARG A 1132 -19.43 -23.51 -13.28
CA ARG A 1132 -20.55 -22.61 -12.99
C ARG A 1132 -20.20 -21.65 -11.85
N GLN A 1133 -19.73 -22.17 -10.72
CA GLN A 1133 -19.32 -21.34 -9.57
C GLN A 1133 -18.18 -20.38 -9.96
N ALA A 1134 -17.16 -20.87 -10.65
CA ALA A 1134 -16.03 -20.07 -11.11
C ALA A 1134 -16.45 -18.96 -12.07
N SER A 1135 -17.29 -19.26 -13.07
CA SER A 1135 -17.84 -18.27 -14.01
C SER A 1135 -18.66 -17.20 -13.29
N LEU A 1136 -19.54 -17.60 -12.36
CA LEU A 1136 -20.34 -16.65 -11.59
C LEU A 1136 -19.49 -15.78 -10.66
N SER A 1137 -18.50 -16.37 -9.97
CA SER A 1137 -17.55 -15.59 -9.17
C SER A 1137 -16.77 -14.61 -10.03
N ALA A 1138 -16.31 -15.00 -11.21
CA ALA A 1138 -15.60 -14.12 -12.14
C ALA A 1138 -16.50 -12.97 -12.63
N ILE A 1139 -17.78 -13.25 -12.95
CA ILE A 1139 -18.76 -12.23 -13.37
C ILE A 1139 -19.08 -11.26 -12.24
N LEU A 1140 -19.32 -11.73 -11.01
CA LEU A 1140 -19.61 -10.87 -9.86
C LEU A 1140 -18.47 -9.90 -9.52
N HIS A 1141 -17.23 -10.23 -9.89
CA HIS A 1141 -16.05 -9.40 -9.69
C HIS A 1141 -15.54 -8.76 -10.99
N SER A 1142 -16.35 -8.78 -12.06
CA SER A 1142 -16.01 -8.24 -13.38
C SER A 1142 -15.89 -6.72 -13.43
N ALA A 1143 -16.28 -6.01 -12.38
CA ALA A 1143 -16.02 -4.59 -12.26
C ALA A 1143 -14.53 -4.27 -12.11
N PHE A 1144 -13.69 -5.25 -11.70
CA PHE A 1144 -12.24 -5.09 -11.65
C PHE A 1144 -11.64 -5.12 -13.07
N PRO A 1145 -10.81 -4.14 -13.48
CA PRO A 1145 -10.45 -4.02 -14.90
C PRO A 1145 -9.43 -5.05 -15.38
N ALA A 1146 -9.54 -5.46 -16.65
CA ALA A 1146 -8.68 -6.46 -17.26
C ALA A 1146 -7.18 -6.14 -17.21
N ASP A 1147 -6.75 -4.88 -17.34
CA ASP A 1147 -5.32 -4.55 -17.23
C ASP A 1147 -4.75 -4.87 -15.84
N ARG A 1148 -5.58 -4.74 -14.80
CA ARG A 1148 -5.21 -5.08 -13.42
C ARG A 1148 -5.18 -6.59 -13.24
N ILE A 1149 -6.18 -7.31 -13.75
CA ILE A 1149 -6.18 -8.77 -13.78
C ILE A 1149 -4.94 -9.31 -14.51
N GLN A 1150 -4.60 -8.76 -15.67
CA GLN A 1150 -3.39 -9.12 -16.42
C GLN A 1150 -2.10 -8.85 -15.66
N LYS A 1151 -2.01 -7.71 -14.95
CA LYS A 1151 -0.85 -7.38 -14.09
C LYS A 1151 -0.67 -8.41 -12.96
N LEU A 1152 -1.76 -8.88 -12.36
CA LEU A 1152 -1.71 -9.92 -11.32
C LEU A 1152 -1.20 -11.26 -11.85
N MET A 1153 -1.46 -11.56 -13.13
CA MET A 1153 -1.03 -12.79 -13.80
C MET A 1153 0.41 -12.74 -14.35
N ALA A 1154 1.04 -11.56 -14.38
CA ALA A 1154 2.37 -11.35 -14.96
C ALA A 1154 2.51 -11.98 -16.36
N ASN A 1155 3.52 -12.83 -16.58
CA ASN A 1155 3.82 -13.45 -17.88
C ASN A 1155 2.89 -14.61 -18.26
N THR A 1156 1.99 -15.05 -17.36
CA THR A 1156 1.10 -16.19 -17.64
C THR A 1156 -0.06 -15.83 -18.58
N SER A 1157 -0.36 -14.53 -18.74
CA SER A 1157 -1.44 -14.01 -19.59
C SER A 1157 -1.31 -14.40 -21.06
N TYR A 1158 -0.08 -14.52 -21.58
CA TYR A 1158 0.20 -14.92 -22.97
C TYR A 1158 -0.03 -16.41 -23.27
N HIS A 1159 -0.30 -17.21 -22.25
CA HIS A 1159 -0.52 -18.66 -22.37
C HIS A 1159 -1.99 -19.06 -22.19
N LEU A 1160 -2.89 -18.11 -21.91
CA LEU A 1160 -4.31 -18.38 -21.70
C LEU A 1160 -5.00 -18.73 -23.02
N THR A 1161 -6.00 -19.61 -22.95
CA THR A 1161 -7.00 -19.72 -24.03
C THR A 1161 -8.20 -18.85 -23.72
N MET A 1162 -8.93 -18.46 -24.75
CA MET A 1162 -10.19 -17.70 -24.62
C MET A 1162 -11.38 -18.60 -24.97
N PHE A 1163 -12.48 -18.42 -24.24
CA PHE A 1163 -13.78 -18.96 -24.59
C PHE A 1163 -14.79 -17.81 -24.63
N ASP A 1164 -15.43 -17.64 -25.79
CA ASP A 1164 -16.45 -16.62 -26.04
C ASP A 1164 -17.77 -17.27 -26.43
N PHE A 1165 -18.88 -16.71 -25.96
CA PHE A 1165 -20.22 -17.17 -26.29
C PHE A 1165 -21.10 -15.97 -26.64
N GLN A 1166 -21.57 -15.94 -27.88
CA GLN A 1166 -22.33 -14.84 -28.44
C GLN A 1166 -23.78 -15.26 -28.67
N ASN A 1167 -24.69 -14.54 -28.02
CA ASN A 1167 -26.13 -14.71 -28.19
C ASN A 1167 -26.58 -14.03 -29.50
N ASP A 1168 -27.55 -14.63 -30.18
CA ASP A 1168 -28.04 -14.23 -31.50
C ASP A 1168 -28.45 -12.73 -31.51
N VAL A 1169 -27.75 -11.93 -32.31
CA VAL A 1169 -28.22 -10.59 -32.71
C VAL A 1169 -28.99 -10.79 -34.00
N ASP A 1170 -30.31 -10.61 -33.94
CA ASP A 1170 -31.18 -10.65 -35.12
C ASP A 1170 -30.50 -9.91 -36.28
N PRO A 1171 -30.09 -10.62 -37.35
CA PRO A 1171 -29.34 -9.99 -38.41
C PRO A 1171 -30.22 -8.95 -39.09
N ILE A 1172 -29.64 -7.77 -39.37
CA ILE A 1172 -30.34 -6.75 -40.16
C ILE A 1172 -30.75 -7.37 -41.49
N LYS A 1173 -32.05 -7.32 -41.81
CA LYS A 1173 -32.60 -7.87 -43.07
C LYS A 1173 -32.84 -6.79 -44.11
N VAL A 1174 -32.94 -5.53 -43.68
CA VAL A 1174 -33.30 -4.38 -44.52
C VAL A 1174 -32.55 -3.13 -44.06
N LEU A 1175 -32.00 -2.36 -45.01
CA LEU A 1175 -31.46 -1.02 -44.76
C LEU A 1175 -32.56 0.03 -44.80
N GLY A 1176 -32.78 0.75 -43.70
CA GLY A 1176 -33.84 1.74 -43.54
C GLY A 1176 -35.24 1.12 -43.44
N GLY A 1177 -36.22 1.90 -42.95
CA GLY A 1177 -37.57 1.39 -42.62
C GLY A 1177 -38.40 0.84 -43.80
N ASN A 1178 -37.93 1.02 -45.05
CA ASN A 1178 -38.53 0.50 -46.30
C ASN A 1178 -37.48 0.13 -47.37
N GLY A 1179 -36.18 0.04 -47.03
CA GLY A 1179 -35.12 0.04 -48.06
C GLY A 1179 -34.63 -1.34 -48.51
N ALA A 1180 -33.37 -1.41 -48.94
CA ALA A 1180 -32.83 -2.57 -49.64
C ALA A 1180 -32.63 -3.78 -48.72
N ALA A 1181 -32.97 -4.98 -49.21
CA ALA A 1181 -32.68 -6.22 -48.50
C ALA A 1181 -31.17 -6.43 -48.39
N VAL A 1182 -30.71 -6.83 -47.21
CA VAL A 1182 -29.30 -7.06 -46.91
C VAL A 1182 -29.06 -8.41 -46.26
N GLU A 1183 -27.84 -8.91 -46.45
CA GLU A 1183 -27.29 -10.10 -45.82
C GLU A 1183 -26.00 -9.71 -45.09
N LEU A 1184 -25.86 -10.11 -43.84
CA LEU A 1184 -24.63 -9.92 -43.08
C LEU A 1184 -23.64 -11.03 -43.46
N LEU A 1185 -22.47 -10.64 -43.95
CA LEU A 1185 -21.38 -11.59 -44.25
C LEU A 1185 -20.47 -11.74 -43.02
N ASP A 1186 -20.15 -12.98 -42.67
CA ASP A 1186 -19.13 -13.29 -41.66
C ASP A 1186 -17.74 -13.07 -42.27
N VAL A 1187 -17.09 -11.96 -41.88
CA VAL A 1187 -15.77 -11.55 -42.36
C VAL A 1187 -14.95 -11.16 -41.14
N ASP A 1188 -14.03 -12.01 -40.72
CA ASP A 1188 -13.20 -11.81 -39.53
C ASP A 1188 -11.74 -11.50 -39.92
N PRO A 1189 -11.07 -10.48 -39.36
CA PRO A 1189 -9.64 -10.30 -39.53
C PRO A 1189 -8.85 -11.53 -39.07
N ASN A 1190 -7.94 -12.06 -39.90
CA ASN A 1190 -7.10 -13.23 -39.59
C ASN A 1190 -5.97 -12.94 -38.56
N GLY A 1191 -6.32 -12.45 -37.37
CA GLY A 1191 -5.38 -12.12 -36.31
C GLY A 1191 -5.72 -12.83 -35.00
N ALA A 1192 -4.86 -13.73 -34.55
CA ALA A 1192 -5.09 -14.47 -33.31
C ALA A 1192 -4.72 -13.61 -32.09
N LYS A 1193 -5.65 -13.44 -31.16
CA LYS A 1193 -5.42 -12.67 -29.91
C LYS A 1193 -4.84 -13.53 -28.78
N TYR A 1194 -5.15 -14.82 -28.83
CA TYR A 1194 -4.73 -15.86 -27.88
C TYR A 1194 -4.18 -17.05 -28.67
N PRO A 1195 -3.38 -17.95 -28.05
CA PRO A 1195 -2.97 -19.21 -28.65
C PRO A 1195 -4.15 -19.98 -29.28
N LEU A 1196 -5.27 -20.08 -28.54
CA LEU A 1196 -6.54 -20.62 -28.99
C LEU A 1196 -7.69 -19.75 -28.45
N ASN A 1197 -8.68 -19.47 -29.29
CA ASN A 1197 -9.91 -18.80 -28.90
C ASN A 1197 -11.11 -19.52 -29.52
N LEU A 1198 -11.96 -20.11 -28.69
CA LEU A 1198 -13.18 -20.78 -29.12
C LEU A 1198 -14.37 -19.82 -28.96
N THR A 1199 -14.94 -19.38 -30.08
CA THR A 1199 -16.17 -18.59 -30.11
C THR A 1199 -17.34 -19.48 -30.48
N CYS A 1200 -18.37 -19.50 -29.64
CA CYS A 1200 -19.63 -20.19 -29.88
C CYS A 1200 -20.72 -19.17 -30.17
N ILE A 1201 -21.46 -19.36 -31.26
CA ILE A 1201 -22.48 -18.42 -31.74
C ILE A 1201 -23.79 -19.20 -31.88
N GLU A 1202 -24.87 -18.67 -31.30
CA GLU A 1202 -26.21 -19.17 -31.58
C GLU A 1202 -26.65 -18.71 -32.97
N TYR A 1203 -27.02 -19.66 -33.83
CA TYR A 1203 -27.50 -19.38 -35.18
C TYR A 1203 -28.89 -20.03 -35.36
N GLY A 1204 -29.93 -19.34 -34.86
CA GLY A 1204 -31.29 -19.87 -34.80
C GLY A 1204 -31.40 -21.17 -33.99
N ASP A 1205 -31.73 -22.27 -34.66
CA ASP A 1205 -31.90 -23.60 -34.04
C ASP A 1205 -30.59 -24.39 -33.90
N GLU A 1206 -29.47 -23.88 -34.41
CA GLU A 1206 -28.17 -24.54 -34.41
C GLU A 1206 -27.13 -23.71 -33.64
N LEU A 1207 -26.01 -24.34 -33.30
CA LEU A 1207 -24.85 -23.66 -32.73
C LEU A 1207 -23.70 -23.72 -33.73
N GLN A 1208 -23.01 -22.61 -33.94
CA GLN A 1208 -21.77 -22.58 -34.67
C GLN A 1208 -20.61 -22.41 -33.68
N ALA A 1209 -19.58 -23.24 -33.80
CA ALA A 1209 -18.33 -23.07 -33.08
C ALA A 1209 -17.24 -22.63 -34.06
N ARG A 1210 -16.45 -21.63 -33.68
CA ARG A 1210 -15.31 -21.14 -34.46
C ARG A 1210 -14.08 -21.15 -33.58
N LEU A 1211 -13.08 -21.92 -33.99
CA LEU A 1211 -11.79 -21.97 -33.31
C LEU A 1211 -10.78 -21.09 -34.05
N GLU A 1212 -10.47 -19.94 -33.47
CA GLU A 1212 -9.34 -19.09 -33.85
C GLU A 1212 -8.07 -19.65 -33.20
N TYR A 1213 -6.99 -19.73 -33.97
CA TYR A 1213 -5.71 -20.23 -33.48
C TYR A 1213 -4.52 -19.49 -34.08
N SER A 1214 -3.42 -19.49 -33.35
CA SER A 1214 -2.16 -18.97 -33.84
C SER A 1214 -1.47 -19.95 -34.78
N THR A 1215 -1.33 -19.56 -36.04
CA THR A 1215 -0.61 -20.33 -37.07
C THR A 1215 0.90 -20.43 -36.82
N SER A 1216 1.45 -19.60 -35.92
CA SER A 1216 2.86 -19.71 -35.50
C SER A 1216 3.08 -20.77 -34.42
N LEU A 1217 2.01 -21.23 -33.75
CA LEU A 1217 2.06 -22.26 -32.71
C LEU A 1217 1.50 -23.61 -33.19
N PHE A 1218 0.45 -23.57 -34.02
CA PHE A 1218 -0.27 -24.77 -34.42
C PHE A 1218 -0.52 -24.81 -35.94
N SER A 1219 -0.44 -26.02 -36.48
CA SER A 1219 -0.90 -26.36 -37.82
C SER A 1219 -2.41 -26.51 -37.85
N GLN A 1220 -3.00 -26.28 -39.03
CA GLN A 1220 -4.43 -26.46 -39.25
C GLN A 1220 -4.88 -27.90 -38.92
N ASP A 1221 -4.06 -28.91 -39.20
CA ASP A 1221 -4.38 -30.32 -38.95
C ASP A 1221 -4.48 -30.61 -37.44
N THR A 1222 -3.57 -30.08 -36.63
CA THR A 1222 -3.60 -30.22 -35.16
C THR A 1222 -4.84 -29.54 -34.56
N VAL A 1223 -5.15 -28.33 -34.98
CA VAL A 1223 -6.31 -27.59 -34.45
C VAL A 1223 -7.63 -28.18 -34.94
N SER A 1224 -7.72 -28.61 -36.20
CA SER A 1224 -8.90 -29.30 -36.72
C SER A 1224 -9.20 -30.58 -35.95
N ARG A 1225 -8.15 -31.33 -35.57
CA ARG A 1225 -8.26 -32.51 -34.74
C ARG A 1225 -8.80 -32.20 -33.33
N TRP A 1226 -8.27 -31.18 -32.64
CA TRP A 1226 -8.80 -30.78 -31.33
C TRP A 1226 -10.24 -30.28 -31.40
N LEU A 1227 -10.60 -29.53 -32.44
CA LEU A 1227 -11.98 -29.10 -32.67
C LEU A 1227 -12.90 -30.31 -32.88
N ASN A 1228 -12.49 -31.32 -33.64
CA ASN A 1228 -13.27 -32.55 -33.81
C ASN A 1228 -13.43 -33.31 -32.49
N ILE A 1229 -12.37 -33.38 -31.65
CA ILE A 1229 -12.45 -34.01 -30.32
C ILE A 1229 -13.46 -33.27 -29.45
N TYR A 1230 -13.43 -31.93 -29.44
CA TYR A 1230 -14.38 -31.10 -28.70
C TYR A 1230 -15.84 -31.35 -29.11
N ILE A 1231 -16.12 -31.38 -30.42
CA ILE A 1231 -17.45 -31.64 -30.96
C ILE A 1231 -17.89 -33.08 -30.65
N GLY A 1232 -16.96 -34.03 -30.73
CA GLY A 1232 -17.19 -35.42 -30.34
C GLY A 1232 -17.55 -35.55 -28.86
N ALA A 1233 -16.85 -34.83 -27.98
CA ALA A 1233 -17.12 -34.79 -26.55
C ALA A 1233 -18.50 -34.19 -26.24
N LEU A 1234 -18.91 -33.11 -26.92
CA LEU A 1234 -20.28 -32.57 -26.80
C LEU A 1234 -21.34 -33.61 -27.22
N THR A 1235 -21.07 -34.35 -28.30
CA THR A 1235 -21.98 -35.38 -28.80
C THR A 1235 -22.07 -36.58 -27.84
N GLN A 1236 -20.94 -37.00 -27.27
CA GLN A 1236 -20.91 -38.04 -26.25
C GLN A 1236 -21.62 -37.59 -24.97
N LEU A 1237 -21.42 -36.34 -24.54
CA LEU A 1237 -22.06 -35.78 -23.35
C LEU A 1237 -23.58 -35.89 -23.41
N VAL A 1238 -24.19 -35.43 -24.52
CA VAL A 1238 -25.64 -35.48 -24.69
C VAL A 1238 -26.19 -36.89 -24.91
N THR A 1239 -25.32 -37.88 -25.14
CA THR A 1239 -25.68 -39.28 -25.32
C THR A 1239 -25.59 -40.06 -24.02
N LEU A 1240 -24.50 -39.87 -23.25
CA LEU A 1240 -24.20 -40.60 -22.04
C LEU A 1240 -24.77 -39.93 -20.78
N GLY A 1241 -25.03 -38.62 -20.83
CA GLY A 1241 -25.55 -37.82 -19.73
C GLY A 1241 -24.47 -37.35 -18.76
N GLU A 1242 -24.86 -36.50 -17.81
CA GLU A 1242 -23.92 -35.75 -16.94
C GLU A 1242 -23.25 -36.59 -15.84
N GLU A 1243 -23.71 -37.82 -15.64
CA GLU A 1243 -23.10 -38.80 -14.72
C GLU A 1243 -21.83 -39.44 -15.30
N THR A 1244 -21.57 -39.20 -16.59
CA THR A 1244 -20.36 -39.67 -17.28
C THR A 1244 -19.13 -38.98 -16.71
N THR A 1245 -18.04 -39.72 -16.51
CA THR A 1245 -16.77 -39.12 -16.05
C THR A 1245 -16.11 -38.32 -17.16
N LEU A 1246 -15.27 -37.33 -16.82
CA LEU A 1246 -14.51 -36.59 -17.85
C LEU A 1246 -13.65 -37.52 -18.71
N PHE A 1247 -13.05 -38.56 -18.12
CA PHE A 1247 -12.28 -39.55 -18.86
C PHE A 1247 -13.13 -40.25 -19.93
N ALA A 1248 -14.32 -40.71 -19.55
CA ALA A 1248 -15.23 -41.43 -20.46
C ALA A 1248 -15.81 -40.54 -21.57
N LEU A 1249 -15.74 -39.21 -21.44
CA LEU A 1249 -16.14 -38.23 -22.45
C LEU A 1249 -15.26 -38.26 -23.72
N PHE A 1250 -14.07 -38.86 -23.60
CA PHE A 1250 -13.09 -38.95 -24.69
C PHE A 1250 -12.79 -40.40 -25.10
N ASP A 1251 -13.42 -41.39 -24.46
CA ASP A 1251 -13.23 -42.82 -24.76
C ASP A 1251 -13.74 -43.16 -26.18
N GLY A 1252 -12.97 -43.97 -26.92
CA GLY A 1252 -13.31 -44.43 -28.27
C GLY A 1252 -12.91 -43.48 -29.42
N GLN A 1253 -12.09 -42.46 -29.15
CA GLN A 1253 -11.44 -41.61 -30.17
C GLN A 1253 -9.97 -42.02 -30.42
N ASP A 1254 -9.63 -43.29 -30.19
CA ASP A 1254 -8.26 -43.84 -30.08
C ASP A 1254 -7.36 -43.69 -31.31
N ASP A 1255 -7.92 -43.63 -32.53
CA ASP A 1255 -7.12 -43.46 -33.77
C ASP A 1255 -6.50 -42.05 -33.91
N VAL A 1256 -6.81 -41.12 -33.00
CA VAL A 1256 -6.46 -39.70 -33.07
C VAL A 1256 -5.35 -39.31 -32.07
N PHE A 1257 -4.98 -40.22 -31.15
CA PHE A 1257 -4.11 -39.94 -30.00
C PHE A 1257 -2.70 -40.56 -30.08
N SER A 1258 -2.29 -41.16 -31.22
CA SER A 1258 -1.03 -41.92 -31.34
C SER A 1258 0.26 -41.13 -31.10
N ASP A 1259 0.21 -39.79 -31.11
CA ASP A 1259 1.37 -38.91 -30.99
C ASP A 1259 1.40 -38.08 -29.68
N ILE A 1260 0.48 -38.32 -28.74
CA ILE A 1260 0.58 -37.72 -27.40
C ILE A 1260 1.62 -38.50 -26.60
N PRO A 1261 2.67 -37.86 -26.03
CA PRO A 1261 3.69 -38.57 -25.26
C PRO A 1261 3.08 -39.39 -24.13
N ASP A 1262 3.53 -40.63 -23.95
CA ASP A 1262 3.22 -41.45 -22.76
C ASP A 1262 3.68 -40.69 -21.50
N PHE A 1263 2.76 -39.99 -20.83
CA PHE A 1263 3.05 -39.37 -19.54
C PHE A 1263 2.98 -40.45 -18.45
N GLN A 1264 4.13 -40.81 -17.88
CA GLN A 1264 4.18 -41.62 -16.67
C GLN A 1264 3.63 -40.82 -15.49
N PHE A 1265 2.52 -41.31 -14.92
CA PHE A 1265 1.86 -40.81 -13.71
C PHE A 1265 2.79 -40.70 -12.49
#